data_AF-Q9C811-F1
#
_entry.id   AF-Q9C811-F1
#
_cell.length_a   1.000
_cell.length_b   1.000
_cell.length_c   1.000
_cell.angle_alpha   90.00
_cell.angle_beta   90.00
_cell.angle_gamma   90.00
#
_symmetry.space_group_name_H-M   'P 1'
#
loop_
_entity.id
_entity.type
_entity.pdbx_description
1 polymer ?
#
loop_
_entity_poly.entity_id
_entity_poly.type
_entity_poly.pdbx_seq_one_letter_code
_entity_poly.pdbx_strand_id
1 'polypeptide(L)'
;MEENRRNPSAGMEVPVAGGGNVVKWIEISVPSPSVSSSSIGANSSEDNECVQLPLSEDYASSSVIGEPSISFVWRINKTSPNALELLQLSAKSGFPITGLRFVFAQTLSPFAFVYADEGGDSGRLVYFLYSLTPSGVVYVLKLSNTLAYKSGSVFPLDHLIHLDVRPYLNESRVTSVAASPGFIFLGRSDGCVSCFQPIVYFQKSSGFHQELRDDTGFGRLGTVVAAVQDLFISEVHGRNYLCVLHADGALRVWDILTYSRVLCQSIAAKNLEGVMCVRLWLGKADYDSGIIPLAVLYRKSMNDSMDVITVYGLHFSSAEGIALSLDSGLQNIPLEEGELRDVRFTSDKIWTLKANELTSYMLCQKSSTMEAQSYTLQEDYISEQLFLSSRSSSHDLLLTTHSLFSSAKDQIMGFISSIFLRRLLCPGIFHNVALRLTLLDHNKNWTDSEFQSLSLDELTSEILLLVEHEVTAETSISVFHWWKNFCTSYLHHWCSNNEPRTLLVQSDVIGLVRNNSVSLFFRLENAEHSLGGSSSEHSNLTSLDLGVSHSDHEILAEVLRCTSKISKQWGGAPYAMYYESITGRPIISSDEIVPRLVNILESGYSTTIGQRTWSDLGADRAWEKELEAHKNLRTFSIDMLLSLSALCQRAGSWEKVFTIMEHYLQYLVPKKSMQKNDGEALSDICSSILVQATSQFVKVMFESAFDIFLLISYLLNIAGQVNMSQQDICKLRLELLPMIQDIVSEWLIILFFVTTPAESTSMEDFSLKLSSLQIDSSIDKRSWNAMLGKCGFSLAFILLFSDRSCIVDGRFNLRYLPSSQIITSLVQNFISWIRYSKTGDDSSSLLRRSTELSLRLIRNGQSDAVERILVVVEASLRGEKTFGCSQDTSGDWCLLQHLRGCCLLDQVQRGASGILRERKIIDAIRCFFRASSGEGSWKALHSLSKEAGFSPATTGPSILDGSTSSAAWKLHYYEWAMQIFERYNISEGACQFAYAALEQVDDAYNFIEMTEEFDPTKAATYTRGRLWANVFKFTLDLNLLNDAYCAIISNPDEEIKRICLRRFIIVLFECGKTKILSDGHLPFIGLTEKITQELFWKAGRSDIMMKPNPYKLLYAYEMRRHNWRMAASYMYQFSARLRSEGACKDYKHMSLVLQERLNGLSAAMNALALVHPGYAWIDPVPEETTRYPVKKARRAEEEQLRSNDQPKGEKSCIDIEKLQNEFVFTTAEYMLSLKNFGWTYSGLEKPPSDLVDLLVQANLYDMAFTVVLKFWRGSALKRELEKIFENMAIKCCPAKGTLWSSPNLMLTSNDEEVTHSPDRSPADQGSKLAGDWEILEVYLKRYIDIHARLPVSVASTLLQADSCIELPLWLIQMFKDGQKEKALGMAGQEASPASLFQLYVDYGRLTEATNLLLEYMESFASSKPAEVLKRKKVSGVWFPYTTVERLWWELEKTMNSGRMVEQCHKLKEQLHHALLNHLKLLKVDSNDAVSSATG
;
A
#
# COMPACT_ATOMS: atom_id res chain seq x y z
N MET A 1 9.84 33.67 -44.85
CA MET A 1 10.78 33.22 -45.91
C MET A 1 11.66 32.08 -45.42
N GLU A 2 12.17 32.11 -44.19
CA GLU A 2 12.91 30.97 -43.59
C GLU A 2 12.07 29.70 -43.45
N GLU A 3 10.80 29.79 -43.07
CA GLU A 3 9.91 28.62 -42.95
C GLU A 3 9.67 27.86 -44.27
N ASN A 4 9.80 28.53 -45.42
CA ASN A 4 9.57 27.92 -46.73
C ASN A 4 10.78 27.12 -47.25
N ARG A 5 11.90 27.08 -46.52
CA ARG A 5 13.13 26.37 -46.94
C ARG A 5 13.36 25.03 -46.24
N ARG A 6 12.52 24.63 -45.28
CA ARG A 6 12.68 23.30 -44.66
C ARG A 6 12.28 22.22 -45.66
N ASN A 7 13.26 21.44 -46.09
CA ASN A 7 13.04 20.25 -46.89
C ASN A 7 12.05 19.31 -46.16
N PRO A 8 11.15 18.62 -46.87
CA PRO A 8 10.26 17.66 -46.25
C PRO A 8 11.08 16.59 -45.51
N SER A 9 10.67 16.28 -44.27
CA SER A 9 11.27 15.21 -43.49
C SER A 9 10.93 13.86 -44.16
N ALA A 10 11.95 13.12 -44.57
CA ALA A 10 11.82 11.80 -45.19
C ALA A 10 11.79 10.65 -44.18
N GLY A 11 12.27 10.90 -42.96
CA GLY A 11 12.34 9.91 -41.91
C GLY A 11 12.66 10.52 -40.56
N MET A 12 12.53 9.70 -39.51
CA MET A 12 12.82 10.05 -38.13
C MET A 12 13.89 9.13 -37.55
N GLU A 13 14.70 9.68 -36.65
CA GLU A 13 15.62 8.92 -35.81
C GLU A 13 14.84 8.11 -34.75
N VAL A 14 15.12 6.80 -34.67
CA VAL A 14 14.55 5.86 -33.69
C VAL A 14 15.66 5.36 -32.76
N PRO A 15 15.70 5.79 -31.49
CA PRO A 15 16.72 5.36 -30.54
C PRO A 15 16.49 3.90 -30.11
N VAL A 16 17.58 3.14 -30.00
CA VAL A 16 17.58 1.87 -29.26
C VAL A 16 17.61 2.22 -27.78
N ALA A 17 16.51 1.98 -27.07
CA ALA A 17 16.43 2.14 -25.62
C ALA A 17 17.29 1.06 -24.95
N GLY A 18 18.60 1.31 -24.84
CA GLY A 18 19.43 0.62 -23.86
C GLY A 18 18.90 1.04 -22.50
N GLY A 19 18.09 0.19 -21.87
CA GLY A 19 17.23 0.58 -20.74
C GLY A 19 17.96 1.33 -19.62
N GLY A 20 18.01 2.67 -19.72
CA GLY A 20 18.57 3.65 -18.78
C GLY A 20 20.05 3.47 -18.36
N ASN A 21 20.60 2.27 -18.48
CA ASN A 21 21.90 1.94 -17.93
C ASN A 21 22.97 2.47 -18.88
N VAL A 22 23.67 3.50 -18.41
CA VAL A 22 24.98 3.88 -18.92
C VAL A 22 25.77 2.60 -19.16
N VAL A 23 26.27 2.43 -20.39
CA VAL A 23 27.14 1.30 -20.73
C VAL A 23 28.23 1.23 -19.66
N LYS A 24 28.24 0.16 -18.88
CA LYS A 24 29.28 -0.04 -17.86
C LYS A 24 30.58 -0.35 -18.57
N TRP A 25 31.44 0.65 -18.63
CA TRP A 25 32.76 0.51 -19.23
C TRP A 25 33.64 -0.35 -18.35
N ILE A 26 34.06 -1.50 -18.87
CA ILE A 26 35.06 -2.36 -18.27
C ILE A 26 36.41 -1.74 -18.62
N GLU A 27 37.02 -1.06 -17.64
CA GLU A 27 38.33 -0.45 -17.82
C GLU A 27 39.43 -1.51 -17.80
N ILE A 28 40.24 -1.50 -18.86
CA ILE A 28 41.36 -2.41 -19.07
C ILE A 28 42.60 -1.56 -19.32
N SER A 29 43.60 -1.70 -18.46
CA SER A 29 44.86 -0.98 -18.62
C SER A 29 45.74 -1.69 -19.65
N VAL A 30 46.19 -0.97 -20.68
CA VAL A 30 47.14 -1.48 -21.67
C VAL A 30 48.54 -1.15 -21.18
N PRO A 31 49.38 -2.16 -20.87
CA PRO A 31 50.72 -1.92 -20.34
C PRO A 31 51.59 -1.17 -21.34
N SER A 32 52.40 -0.23 -20.81
CA SER A 32 53.40 0.46 -21.63
C SER A 32 54.56 -0.48 -21.99
N PRO A 33 55.13 -0.36 -23.19
CA PRO A 33 56.35 -1.09 -23.51
C PRO A 33 57.46 -0.59 -22.57
N SER A 34 58.10 -1.51 -21.85
CA SER A 34 59.33 -1.20 -21.11
C SER A 34 60.37 -0.76 -22.13
N VAL A 35 60.84 0.48 -22.01
CA VAL A 35 61.97 0.99 -22.79
C VAL A 35 63.14 0.07 -22.47
N SER A 36 63.44 -0.87 -23.37
CA SER A 36 64.65 -1.66 -23.29
C SER A 36 65.81 -0.68 -23.33
N SER A 37 66.52 -0.61 -22.22
CA SER A 37 67.66 0.27 -21.98
C SER A 37 68.76 -0.02 -23.00
N SER A 38 68.64 0.57 -24.18
CA SER A 38 69.71 0.71 -25.17
C SER A 38 69.90 2.20 -25.37
N SER A 39 70.92 2.70 -24.68
CA SER A 39 71.65 3.95 -24.87
C SER A 39 71.20 4.83 -26.03
N ILE A 40 70.38 5.85 -25.75
CA ILE A 40 70.35 7.09 -26.54
C ILE A 40 70.66 8.21 -25.55
N GLY A 41 71.84 8.82 -25.74
CA GLY A 41 72.45 9.76 -24.81
C GLY A 41 71.55 10.98 -24.55
N ALA A 42 71.42 11.31 -23.27
CA ALA A 42 70.93 12.61 -22.83
C ALA A 42 71.90 13.69 -23.33
N ASN A 43 71.53 14.41 -24.39
CA ASN A 43 72.04 15.74 -24.76
C ASN A 43 71.30 16.25 -26.01
N SER A 44 70.11 16.82 -25.81
CA SER A 44 69.53 17.90 -26.64
C SER A 44 68.22 18.34 -26.00
N SER A 45 68.33 19.21 -24.99
CA SER A 45 67.29 20.21 -24.73
C SER A 45 67.34 21.21 -25.88
N GLU A 46 66.16 21.57 -26.39
CA GLU A 46 65.87 22.41 -27.57
C GLU A 46 65.38 21.58 -28.78
N ASP A 47 64.09 21.75 -29.07
CA ASP A 47 63.37 21.44 -30.32
C ASP A 47 63.21 19.98 -30.77
N ASN A 48 62.77 19.09 -29.87
CA ASN A 48 62.14 17.82 -30.30
C ASN A 48 60.77 18.11 -30.93
N GLU A 49 60.78 18.46 -32.22
CA GLU A 49 59.63 18.56 -33.13
C GLU A 49 58.96 17.19 -33.37
N CYS A 50 58.44 16.60 -32.29
CA CYS A 50 57.84 15.29 -32.25
C CYS A 50 56.58 15.23 -33.15
N VAL A 51 56.56 14.25 -34.05
CA VAL A 51 55.44 13.71 -34.85
C VAL A 51 54.07 14.31 -34.48
N GLN A 52 53.65 15.37 -35.18
CA GLN A 52 52.32 15.97 -34.99
C GLN A 52 51.32 15.29 -35.94
N LEU A 53 50.87 14.08 -35.60
CA LEU A 53 49.52 13.67 -35.98
C LEU A 53 48.52 14.67 -35.36
N PRO A 54 47.39 14.99 -36.01
CA PRO A 54 46.45 15.97 -35.48
C PRO A 54 46.06 15.59 -34.04
N LEU A 55 46.15 16.56 -33.12
CA LEU A 55 45.79 16.38 -31.71
C LEU A 55 44.35 15.84 -31.62
N SER A 56 44.11 15.00 -30.62
CA SER A 56 42.83 14.31 -30.37
C SER A 56 41.64 15.26 -30.41
N GLU A 57 41.00 15.35 -31.58
CA GLU A 57 39.58 15.66 -31.68
C GLU A 57 38.77 14.44 -31.25
N ASP A 58 37.50 14.65 -30.91
CA ASP A 58 36.60 13.52 -30.68
C ASP A 58 36.44 12.74 -31.99
N TYR A 59 36.84 11.46 -31.98
CA TYR A 59 36.79 10.63 -33.17
C TYR A 59 36.05 9.33 -32.89
N ALA A 60 35.10 8.99 -33.74
CA ALA A 60 34.38 7.73 -33.69
C ALA A 60 34.24 7.16 -35.09
N SER A 61 34.26 5.84 -35.19
CA SER A 61 33.83 5.18 -36.42
C SER A 61 33.22 3.82 -36.13
N SER A 62 32.58 3.26 -37.15
CA SER A 62 31.97 1.94 -37.12
C SER A 62 32.58 1.04 -38.17
N SER A 63 32.70 -0.24 -37.82
CA SER A 63 33.14 -1.33 -38.70
C SER A 63 32.17 -2.49 -38.58
N VAL A 64 31.88 -3.16 -39.69
CA VAL A 64 30.97 -4.31 -39.74
C VAL A 64 31.79 -5.53 -40.16
N ILE A 65 31.77 -6.59 -39.33
CA ILE A 65 32.67 -7.73 -39.48
C ILE A 65 31.89 -9.05 -39.43
N GLY A 66 32.20 -9.96 -40.37
CA GLY A 66 31.74 -11.35 -40.40
C GLY A 66 30.31 -11.59 -40.89
N GLU A 67 29.92 -12.87 -40.91
CA GLU A 67 28.54 -13.34 -41.09
C GLU A 67 28.18 -14.33 -39.96
N PRO A 68 27.14 -14.07 -39.14
CA PRO A 68 26.30 -12.87 -39.14
C PRO A 68 27.10 -11.63 -38.71
N SER A 69 26.78 -10.49 -39.32
CA SER A 69 27.59 -9.28 -39.16
C SER A 69 27.46 -8.68 -37.76
N ILE A 70 28.61 -8.53 -37.13
CA ILE A 70 28.78 -7.86 -35.85
C ILE A 70 29.30 -6.46 -36.15
N SER A 71 28.60 -5.45 -35.67
CA SER A 71 29.05 -4.06 -35.79
C SER A 71 29.88 -3.68 -34.58
N PHE A 72 31.13 -3.30 -34.80
CA PHE A 72 31.99 -2.71 -33.79
C PHE A 72 31.99 -1.20 -33.96
N VAL A 73 31.58 -0.51 -32.91
CA VAL A 73 31.67 0.94 -32.80
C VAL A 73 32.83 1.24 -31.87
N TRP A 74 33.76 2.06 -32.31
CA TRP A 74 34.87 2.52 -31.47
C TRP A 74 34.95 4.04 -31.47
N ARG A 75 35.46 4.59 -30.37
CA ARG A 75 35.66 6.04 -30.23
C ARG A 75 36.79 6.40 -29.27
N ILE A 76 37.34 7.59 -29.48
CA ILE A 76 38.35 8.24 -28.66
C ILE A 76 37.82 9.63 -28.32
N ASN A 77 37.64 9.89 -27.03
CA ASN A 77 37.13 11.17 -26.54
C ASN A 77 38.28 12.11 -26.18
N LYS A 78 38.13 13.39 -26.46
CA LYS A 78 39.07 14.47 -26.13
C LYS A 78 39.26 14.64 -24.62
N THR A 79 38.24 14.31 -23.81
CA THR A 79 38.33 14.32 -22.34
C THR A 79 39.23 13.21 -21.79
N SER A 80 39.40 12.13 -22.56
CA SER A 80 40.20 10.96 -22.21
C SER A 80 40.98 10.46 -23.44
N PRO A 81 41.96 11.24 -23.96
CA PRO A 81 42.61 10.96 -25.24
C PRO A 81 43.47 9.68 -25.23
N ASN A 82 43.73 9.13 -24.04
CA ASN A 82 44.44 7.87 -23.86
C ASN A 82 43.49 6.65 -23.80
N ALA A 83 42.18 6.86 -23.87
CA ALA A 83 41.18 5.80 -23.73
C ALA A 83 40.48 5.53 -25.06
N LEU A 84 40.45 4.25 -25.46
CA LEU A 84 39.69 3.77 -26.59
C LEU A 84 38.49 2.98 -26.09
N GLU A 85 37.30 3.44 -26.43
CA GLU A 85 36.03 2.80 -26.08
C GLU A 85 35.57 1.93 -27.25
N LEU A 86 35.28 0.66 -26.98
CA LEU A 86 34.84 -0.33 -27.97
C LEU A 86 33.49 -0.93 -27.54
N LEU A 87 32.49 -0.79 -28.40
CA LEU A 87 31.14 -1.31 -28.23
C LEU A 87 30.84 -2.34 -29.33
N GLN A 88 30.40 -3.53 -28.92
CA GLN A 88 29.98 -4.59 -29.83
C GLN A 88 28.46 -4.60 -29.94
N LEU A 89 27.94 -4.39 -31.14
CA LEU A 89 26.52 -4.43 -31.46
C LEU A 89 26.23 -5.66 -32.31
N SER A 90 25.23 -6.43 -31.91
CA SER A 90 24.74 -7.56 -32.72
C SER A 90 23.22 -7.57 -32.69
N ALA A 91 22.58 -7.90 -33.83
CA ALA A 91 21.13 -7.94 -33.92
C ALA A 91 20.51 -9.03 -33.03
N LYS A 92 21.25 -10.08 -32.66
CA LYS A 92 20.76 -11.19 -31.82
C LYS A 92 20.91 -10.94 -30.31
N SER A 93 21.90 -10.15 -29.90
CA SER A 93 22.10 -9.81 -28.49
C SER A 93 21.25 -8.60 -28.12
N GLY A 94 20.85 -8.50 -26.84
CA GLY A 94 20.33 -7.24 -26.32
C GLY A 94 21.35 -6.10 -26.44
N PHE A 95 20.91 -4.86 -26.22
CA PHE A 95 21.82 -3.71 -26.19
C PHE A 95 22.92 -3.98 -25.14
N PRO A 96 24.21 -3.82 -25.51
CA PRO A 96 25.31 -4.18 -24.62
C PRO A 96 25.28 -3.34 -23.35
N ILE A 97 25.04 -3.98 -22.20
CA ILE A 97 25.08 -3.32 -20.88
C ILE A 97 26.54 -2.98 -20.51
N THR A 98 27.51 -3.69 -21.08
CA THR A 98 28.93 -3.54 -20.81
C THR A 98 29.71 -3.28 -22.10
N GLY A 99 30.57 -2.27 -22.08
CA GLY A 99 31.52 -1.95 -23.16
C GLY A 99 32.96 -2.10 -22.67
N LEU A 100 33.93 -2.16 -23.57
CA LEU A 100 35.35 -2.23 -23.20
C LEU A 100 35.99 -0.85 -23.34
N ARG A 101 36.72 -0.41 -22.30
CA ARG A 101 37.51 0.83 -22.36
C ARG A 101 38.98 0.48 -22.14
N PHE A 102 39.77 0.56 -23.22
CA PHE A 102 41.20 0.32 -23.18
C PHE A 102 41.93 1.61 -22.84
N VAL A 103 42.62 1.66 -21.71
CA VAL A 103 43.36 2.83 -21.23
C VAL A 103 44.84 2.61 -21.51
N PHE A 104 45.39 3.40 -22.43
CA PHE A 104 46.79 3.37 -22.83
C PHE A 104 47.62 4.32 -21.97
N ALA A 105 48.93 4.06 -21.87
CA ALA A 105 49.85 4.95 -21.14
C ALA A 105 50.13 6.27 -21.89
N GLN A 106 49.96 6.28 -23.21
CA GLN A 106 50.16 7.43 -24.08
C GLN A 106 48.81 7.86 -24.70
N THR A 107 48.75 9.11 -25.15
CA THR A 107 47.63 9.60 -25.98
C THR A 107 47.52 8.78 -27.26
N LEU A 108 46.30 8.57 -27.73
CA LEU A 108 46.05 7.95 -29.03
C LEU A 108 45.87 9.02 -30.10
N SER A 109 46.25 8.67 -31.32
CA SER A 109 45.82 9.38 -32.53
C SER A 109 44.37 9.00 -32.86
N PRO A 110 43.63 9.82 -33.62
CA PRO A 110 42.22 9.57 -33.98
C PRO A 110 42.07 8.45 -35.02
N PHE A 111 42.62 7.26 -34.73
CA PHE A 111 42.61 6.09 -35.60
C PHE A 111 42.51 4.80 -34.80
N ALA A 112 41.54 3.96 -35.19
CA ALA A 112 41.53 2.56 -34.83
C ALA A 112 40.90 1.70 -35.92
N PHE A 113 41.29 0.43 -35.99
CA PHE A 113 40.77 -0.51 -36.98
C PHE A 113 40.51 -1.85 -36.32
N VAL A 114 39.33 -2.41 -36.53
CA VAL A 114 38.93 -3.72 -36.01
C VAL A 114 38.67 -4.65 -37.17
N TYR A 115 39.28 -5.84 -37.14
CA TYR A 115 38.97 -6.93 -38.07
C TYR A 115 38.92 -8.27 -37.33
N ALA A 116 38.27 -9.26 -37.93
CA ALA A 116 38.25 -10.63 -37.43
C ALA A 116 39.12 -11.54 -38.31
N ASP A 117 39.74 -12.52 -37.68
CA ASP A 117 40.44 -13.61 -38.33
C ASP A 117 39.88 -14.95 -37.82
N GLU A 118 39.88 -15.97 -38.67
CA GLU A 118 39.46 -17.31 -38.27
C GLU A 118 40.58 -17.95 -37.45
N GLY A 119 40.36 -18.08 -36.13
CA GLY A 119 41.32 -18.77 -35.26
C GLY A 119 41.49 -20.22 -35.70
N GLY A 120 42.72 -20.59 -36.08
CA GLY A 120 43.04 -21.85 -36.80
C GLY A 120 42.60 -23.18 -36.16
N ASP A 121 42.23 -23.22 -34.88
CA ASP A 121 41.94 -24.49 -34.18
C ASP A 121 40.50 -24.66 -33.67
N SER A 122 39.63 -23.63 -33.67
CA SER A 122 38.30 -23.77 -33.02
C SER A 122 37.10 -23.17 -33.76
N GLY A 123 37.26 -22.69 -35.00
CA GLY A 123 36.18 -21.99 -35.73
C GLY A 123 35.62 -20.78 -34.99
N ARG A 124 36.38 -20.26 -34.00
CA ARG A 124 35.97 -19.17 -33.11
C ARG A 124 36.68 -17.92 -33.62
N LEU A 125 35.89 -16.91 -34.01
CA LEU A 125 36.40 -15.64 -34.52
C LEU A 125 37.28 -14.97 -33.45
N VAL A 126 38.51 -14.61 -33.83
CA VAL A 126 39.41 -13.80 -33.01
C VAL A 126 39.44 -12.41 -33.60
N TYR A 127 39.18 -11.39 -32.77
CA TYR A 127 39.20 -10.01 -33.23
C TYR A 127 40.56 -9.38 -32.95
N PHE A 128 41.03 -8.54 -33.88
CA PHE A 128 42.23 -7.74 -33.73
C PHE A 128 41.86 -6.27 -33.78
N LEU A 129 42.34 -5.50 -32.81
CA LEU A 129 42.14 -4.06 -32.71
C LEU A 129 43.49 -3.35 -32.87
N TYR A 130 43.62 -2.55 -33.92
CA TYR A 130 44.78 -1.69 -34.17
C TYR A 130 44.50 -0.30 -33.61
N SER A 131 45.49 0.28 -32.92
CA SER A 131 45.49 1.69 -32.52
C SER A 131 46.88 2.28 -32.70
N LEU A 132 46.96 3.60 -32.89
CA LEU A 132 48.21 4.31 -33.12
C LEU A 132 48.33 5.48 -32.15
N THR A 133 49.52 5.70 -31.60
CA THR A 133 49.84 6.90 -30.80
C THR A 133 50.38 8.01 -31.70
N PRO A 134 50.24 9.30 -31.31
CA PRO A 134 50.82 10.40 -32.08
C PRO A 134 52.35 10.31 -32.14
N SER A 135 52.99 9.60 -31.20
CA SER A 135 54.43 9.36 -31.22
C SER A 135 54.89 8.33 -32.26
N GLY A 136 53.98 7.61 -32.94
CA GLY A 136 54.33 6.59 -33.93
C GLY A 136 54.46 5.17 -33.36
N VAL A 137 53.90 4.88 -32.19
CA VAL A 137 53.77 3.50 -31.69
C VAL A 137 52.41 2.94 -32.10
N VAL A 138 52.43 1.85 -32.86
CA VAL A 138 51.27 1.02 -33.22
C VAL A 138 51.06 -0.03 -32.15
N TYR A 139 49.82 -0.16 -31.66
CA TYR A 139 49.36 -1.24 -30.81
C TYR A 139 48.41 -2.15 -31.57
N VAL A 140 48.54 -3.45 -31.34
CA VAL A 140 47.66 -4.49 -31.86
C VAL A 140 47.21 -5.38 -30.71
N LEU A 141 45.91 -5.37 -30.43
CA LEU A 141 45.27 -6.10 -29.35
C LEU A 141 44.53 -7.32 -29.91
N LYS A 142 44.90 -8.53 -29.48
CA LYS A 142 44.21 -9.77 -29.82
C LYS A 142 43.08 -10.06 -28.81
N LEU A 143 41.84 -9.93 -29.27
CA LEU A 143 40.62 -10.09 -28.46
C LEU A 143 40.00 -11.48 -28.71
N SER A 144 40.16 -12.39 -27.77
CA SER A 144 39.60 -13.76 -27.86
C SER A 144 38.18 -13.91 -27.29
N ASN A 145 37.81 -13.11 -26.29
CA ASN A 145 36.44 -13.05 -25.76
C ASN A 145 36.17 -11.68 -25.10
N THR A 146 35.34 -10.85 -25.74
CA THR A 146 34.98 -9.51 -25.24
C THR A 146 34.26 -9.54 -23.88
N LEU A 147 33.58 -10.63 -23.54
CA LEU A 147 32.84 -10.78 -22.27
C LEU A 147 33.66 -11.32 -21.10
N ALA A 148 34.91 -11.75 -21.33
CA ALA A 148 35.74 -12.37 -20.29
C ALA A 148 36.51 -11.37 -19.41
N TYR A 149 36.56 -10.10 -19.81
CA TYR A 149 37.34 -9.07 -19.12
C TYR A 149 36.64 -8.59 -17.85
N LYS A 150 37.43 -8.20 -16.84
CA LYS A 150 36.96 -7.61 -15.58
C LYS A 150 37.57 -6.22 -15.41
N SER A 151 36.84 -5.31 -14.77
CA SER A 151 37.31 -3.93 -14.53
C SER A 151 38.57 -3.96 -13.65
N GLY A 152 39.56 -3.13 -13.99
CA GLY A 152 40.86 -3.06 -13.30
C GLY A 152 41.86 -4.13 -13.72
N SER A 153 41.52 -4.98 -14.70
CA SER A 153 42.47 -5.94 -15.27
C SER A 153 43.52 -5.24 -16.15
N VAL A 154 44.74 -5.79 -16.16
CA VAL A 154 45.81 -5.41 -17.10
C VAL A 154 45.67 -6.29 -18.34
N PHE A 155 45.72 -5.70 -19.53
CA PHE A 155 45.64 -6.46 -20.78
C PHE A 155 46.83 -7.43 -20.88
N PRO A 156 46.61 -8.73 -21.17
CA PRO A 156 47.68 -9.72 -21.17
C PRO A 156 48.73 -9.41 -22.24
N LEU A 157 50.01 -9.39 -21.82
CA LEU A 157 51.15 -9.09 -22.69
C LEU A 157 51.26 -10.07 -23.88
N ASP A 158 50.89 -11.34 -23.69
CA ASP A 158 50.93 -12.36 -24.75
C ASP A 158 49.98 -12.06 -25.91
N HIS A 159 48.99 -11.19 -25.69
CA HIS A 159 47.98 -10.80 -26.68
C HIS A 159 48.22 -9.37 -27.21
N LEU A 160 49.26 -8.69 -26.74
CA LEU A 160 49.62 -7.31 -27.10
C LEU A 160 50.85 -7.32 -28.00
N ILE A 161 50.69 -6.89 -29.24
CA ILE A 161 51.80 -6.66 -30.16
C ILE A 161 51.99 -5.14 -30.27
N HIS A 162 53.22 -4.66 -30.16
CA HIS A 162 53.55 -3.25 -30.36
C HIS A 162 54.65 -3.11 -31.40
N LEU A 163 54.55 -2.07 -32.22
CA LEU A 163 55.53 -1.74 -33.25
C LEU A 163 55.82 -0.24 -33.19
N ASP A 164 57.08 0.12 -32.93
CA ASP A 164 57.55 1.49 -33.05
C ASP A 164 57.93 1.79 -34.50
N VAL A 165 57.18 2.66 -35.16
CA VAL A 165 57.43 3.01 -36.58
C VAL A 165 58.41 4.16 -36.75
N ARG A 166 58.75 4.90 -35.68
CA ARG A 166 59.66 6.06 -35.74
C ARG A 166 60.99 5.78 -36.44
N PRO A 167 61.67 4.63 -36.21
CA PRO A 167 62.95 4.34 -36.86
C PRO A 167 62.88 4.28 -38.39
N TYR A 168 61.68 4.08 -38.96
CA TYR A 168 61.47 3.87 -40.39
C TYR A 168 60.98 5.13 -41.12
N LEU A 169 60.62 6.19 -40.39
CA LEU A 169 59.98 7.38 -40.96
C LEU A 169 60.97 8.44 -41.49
N ASN A 170 62.28 8.30 -41.27
CA ASN A 170 63.32 9.23 -41.75
C ASN A 170 62.96 10.72 -41.52
N GLU A 171 62.59 11.09 -40.29
CA GLU A 171 62.18 12.45 -39.87
C GLU A 171 60.91 13.02 -40.53
N SER A 172 60.25 12.28 -41.43
CA SER A 172 58.97 12.69 -42.01
C SER A 172 57.82 12.55 -41.01
N ARG A 173 56.86 13.48 -41.08
CA ARG A 173 55.68 13.47 -40.21
C ARG A 173 54.59 12.58 -40.83
N VAL A 174 53.95 11.75 -40.02
CA VAL A 174 52.77 10.99 -40.45
C VAL A 174 51.57 11.92 -40.49
N THR A 175 50.90 12.00 -41.63
CA THR A 175 49.77 12.91 -41.88
C THR A 175 48.43 12.18 -41.91
N SER A 176 48.40 10.91 -42.33
CA SER A 176 47.18 10.11 -42.43
C SER A 176 47.47 8.62 -42.24
N VAL A 177 46.44 7.84 -41.93
CA VAL A 177 46.57 6.43 -41.57
C VAL A 177 45.40 5.63 -42.14
N ALA A 178 45.69 4.48 -42.73
CA ALA A 178 44.70 3.47 -43.09
C ALA A 178 45.20 2.08 -42.70
N ALA A 179 44.30 1.11 -42.48
CA ALA A 179 44.69 -0.27 -42.22
C ALA A 179 43.80 -1.25 -42.99
N SER A 180 44.40 -2.38 -43.33
CA SER A 180 43.72 -3.57 -43.83
C SER A 180 44.05 -4.75 -42.92
N PRO A 181 43.36 -5.90 -43.01
CA PRO A 181 43.72 -7.08 -42.24
C PRO A 181 45.22 -7.41 -42.43
N GLY A 182 45.98 -7.38 -41.32
CA GLY A 182 47.42 -7.65 -41.30
C GLY A 182 48.35 -6.49 -41.66
N PHE A 183 47.88 -5.39 -42.25
CA PHE A 183 48.72 -4.29 -42.75
C PHE A 183 48.26 -2.92 -42.26
N ILE A 184 49.22 -2.02 -42.05
CA ILE A 184 48.98 -0.61 -41.71
C ILE A 184 49.73 0.27 -42.70
N PHE A 185 49.05 1.28 -43.23
CA PHE A 185 49.57 2.24 -44.19
C PHE A 185 49.62 3.62 -43.55
N LEU A 186 50.80 4.24 -43.55
CA LEU A 186 51.06 5.56 -42.98
C LEU A 186 51.40 6.53 -44.11
N GLY A 187 50.55 7.53 -44.31
CA GLY A 187 50.78 8.65 -45.23
C GLY A 187 51.70 9.66 -44.59
N ARG A 188 52.64 10.19 -45.37
CA ARG A 188 53.70 11.07 -44.87
C ARG A 188 53.64 12.47 -45.47
N SER A 189 54.28 13.41 -44.77
CA SER A 189 54.42 14.81 -45.21
C SER A 189 55.25 14.98 -46.48
N ASP A 190 56.08 13.99 -46.83
CA ASP A 190 56.87 13.97 -48.08
C ASP A 190 56.11 13.34 -49.27
N GLY A 191 54.82 13.02 -49.09
CA GLY A 191 53.98 12.43 -50.13
C GLY A 191 54.11 10.91 -50.28
N CYS A 192 54.94 10.25 -49.48
CA CYS A 192 55.13 8.80 -49.53
C CYS A 192 54.10 8.06 -48.66
N VAL A 193 53.83 6.79 -48.96
CA VAL A 193 53.04 5.91 -48.07
C VAL A 193 53.89 4.74 -47.61
N SER A 194 54.09 4.62 -46.30
CA SER A 194 54.84 3.52 -45.70
C SER A 194 53.89 2.41 -45.26
N CYS A 195 54.13 1.18 -45.74
CA CYS A 195 53.38 -0.03 -45.41
C CYS A 195 54.13 -0.83 -44.33
N PHE A 196 53.42 -1.16 -43.27
CA PHE A 196 53.89 -1.94 -42.14
C PHE A 196 53.06 -3.21 -41.99
N GLN A 197 53.69 -4.31 -41.59
CA GLN A 197 53.01 -5.57 -41.28
C GLN A 197 53.26 -5.91 -39.80
N PRO A 198 52.35 -5.49 -38.88
CA PRO A 198 52.55 -5.70 -37.45
C PRO A 198 52.47 -7.19 -37.05
N ILE A 199 51.68 -7.98 -37.78
CA ILE A 199 51.46 -9.40 -37.50
C ILE A 199 52.05 -10.24 -38.64
N VAL A 200 53.15 -10.95 -38.36
CA VAL A 200 53.69 -11.97 -39.27
C VAL A 200 53.63 -13.32 -38.55
N TYR A 201 52.78 -14.23 -39.02
CA TYR A 201 52.55 -15.53 -38.38
C TYR A 201 53.81 -16.41 -38.22
N PHE A 202 54.93 -16.09 -38.89
CA PHE A 202 56.11 -16.96 -38.96
C PHE A 202 57.52 -16.31 -38.87
N GLN A 203 57.68 -14.99 -38.66
CA GLN A 203 59.03 -14.38 -38.60
C GLN A 203 59.20 -13.32 -37.50
N LYS A 204 60.37 -13.34 -36.84
CA LYS A 204 60.77 -12.39 -35.78
C LYS A 204 61.19 -11.00 -36.29
N SER A 205 61.29 -10.78 -37.59
CA SER A 205 61.58 -9.46 -38.18
C SER A 205 60.28 -8.78 -38.57
N SER A 206 59.51 -8.33 -37.57
CA SER A 206 58.28 -7.56 -37.75
C SER A 206 58.59 -6.07 -37.88
N GLY A 207 57.96 -5.39 -38.84
CA GLY A 207 57.90 -3.95 -38.82
C GLY A 207 57.57 -3.37 -40.18
N PHE A 208 58.61 -2.98 -40.90
CA PHE A 208 58.51 -2.29 -42.18
C PHE A 208 58.42 -3.29 -43.34
N HIS A 209 57.37 -3.18 -44.15
CA HIS A 209 57.13 -4.07 -45.28
C HIS A 209 57.61 -3.44 -46.59
N GLN A 210 57.10 -2.25 -46.92
CA GLN A 210 57.39 -1.58 -48.20
C GLN A 210 57.04 -0.10 -48.16
N GLU A 211 57.69 0.71 -48.98
CA GLU A 211 57.32 2.12 -49.18
C GLU A 211 56.76 2.31 -50.60
N LEU A 212 55.57 2.89 -50.69
CA LEU A 212 54.95 3.30 -51.95
C LEU A 212 55.43 4.71 -52.28
N ARG A 213 56.32 4.79 -53.26
CA ARG A 213 56.84 6.05 -53.83
C ARG A 213 56.57 6.09 -55.32
N ASP A 214 56.42 7.30 -55.84
CA ASP A 214 56.50 7.52 -57.28
C ASP A 214 57.95 7.24 -57.71
N ASP A 215 58.24 6.01 -58.17
CA ASP A 215 59.55 5.63 -58.71
C ASP A 215 59.85 6.46 -59.97
N THR A 216 60.46 7.63 -59.75
CA THR A 216 61.08 8.42 -60.80
C THR A 216 62.38 7.73 -61.16
N GLY A 217 62.34 6.86 -62.18
CA GLY A 217 63.55 6.29 -62.76
C GLY A 217 64.52 7.40 -63.17
N PHE A 218 65.54 7.66 -62.34
CA PHE A 218 66.77 8.47 -62.52
C PHE A 218 66.78 9.69 -63.46
N GLY A 219 65.63 10.29 -63.81
CA GLY A 219 65.54 11.28 -64.87
C GLY A 219 64.69 12.49 -64.49
N ARG A 220 65.38 13.61 -64.24
CA ARG A 220 64.88 15.01 -64.19
C ARG A 220 64.13 15.47 -62.93
N LEU A 221 64.87 16.22 -62.10
CA LEU A 221 64.44 17.42 -61.35
C LEU A 221 62.96 17.48 -60.93
N GLY A 222 62.69 16.91 -59.75
CA GLY A 222 61.95 17.59 -58.68
C GLY A 222 60.51 17.98 -58.95
N THR A 223 59.62 17.02 -59.22
CA THR A 223 58.22 17.21 -58.84
C THR A 223 58.10 16.94 -57.34
N VAL A 224 58.01 17.99 -56.54
CA VAL A 224 57.70 17.89 -55.10
C VAL A 224 56.29 17.31 -54.99
N VAL A 225 56.17 16.06 -54.56
CA VAL A 225 54.87 15.44 -54.28
C VAL A 225 54.32 16.10 -53.02
N ALA A 226 53.08 16.60 -53.08
CA ALA A 226 52.45 17.20 -51.91
C ALA A 226 52.22 16.16 -50.81
N ALA A 227 52.16 16.62 -49.56
CA ALA A 227 51.88 15.79 -48.40
C ALA A 227 50.63 14.94 -48.61
N VAL A 228 50.65 13.70 -48.13
CA VAL A 228 49.46 12.86 -48.14
C VAL A 228 48.44 13.49 -47.18
N GLN A 229 47.27 13.83 -47.67
CA GLN A 229 46.21 14.44 -46.88
C GLN A 229 45.32 13.39 -46.23
N ASP A 230 44.93 12.36 -46.96
CA ASP A 230 44.05 11.30 -46.48
C ASP A 230 44.30 9.97 -47.20
N LEU A 231 43.98 8.87 -46.52
CA LEU A 231 44.16 7.50 -46.99
C LEU A 231 42.90 6.68 -46.76
N PHE A 232 42.47 5.94 -47.77
CA PHE A 232 41.33 5.04 -47.64
C PHE A 232 41.55 3.77 -48.46
N ILE A 233 41.10 2.62 -47.95
CA ILE A 233 41.27 1.32 -48.60
C ILE A 233 39.91 0.83 -49.05
N SER A 234 39.83 0.37 -50.30
CA SER A 234 38.64 -0.23 -50.89
C SER A 234 38.95 -1.63 -51.42
N GLU A 235 38.04 -2.57 -51.22
CA GLU A 235 38.16 -3.94 -51.73
C GLU A 235 37.27 -4.11 -52.97
N VAL A 236 37.85 -4.53 -54.08
CA VAL A 236 37.16 -4.74 -55.37
C VAL A 236 37.56 -6.11 -55.92
N HIS A 237 36.59 -7.00 -56.11
CA HIS A 237 36.85 -8.38 -56.57
C HIS A 237 37.92 -9.14 -55.75
N GLY A 238 37.96 -8.93 -54.43
CA GLY A 238 38.93 -9.56 -53.53
C GLY A 238 40.35 -8.95 -53.57
N ARG A 239 40.54 -7.84 -54.29
CA ARG A 239 41.79 -7.07 -54.28
C ARG A 239 41.62 -5.77 -53.51
N ASN A 240 42.63 -5.42 -52.72
CA ASN A 240 42.63 -4.18 -51.96
C ASN A 240 43.34 -3.07 -52.73
N TYR A 241 42.64 -1.95 -52.90
CA TYR A 241 43.12 -0.73 -53.51
C TYR A 241 43.26 0.35 -52.46
N LEU A 242 44.43 0.98 -52.41
CA LEU A 242 44.72 2.12 -51.54
C LEU A 242 44.53 3.42 -52.33
N CYS A 243 43.51 4.19 -51.97
CA CYS A 243 43.27 5.53 -52.48
C CYS A 243 44.00 6.55 -51.60
N VAL A 244 44.85 7.36 -52.24
CA VAL A 244 45.73 8.34 -51.60
C VAL A 244 45.37 9.72 -52.13
N LEU A 245 44.82 10.57 -51.26
CA LEU A 245 44.55 11.97 -51.56
C LEU A 245 45.72 12.82 -51.08
N HIS A 246 46.27 13.66 -51.94
CA HIS A 246 47.35 14.59 -51.60
C HIS A 246 46.83 16.02 -51.42
N ALA A 247 47.58 16.84 -50.69
CA ALA A 247 47.20 18.22 -50.36
C ALA A 247 47.07 19.15 -51.58
N ASP A 248 47.71 18.81 -52.71
CA ASP A 248 47.57 19.49 -54.01
C ASP A 248 46.33 19.06 -54.81
N GLY A 249 45.51 18.15 -54.25
CA GLY A 249 44.33 17.59 -54.90
C GLY A 249 44.63 16.46 -55.88
N ALA A 250 45.86 15.93 -55.93
CA ALA A 250 46.14 14.69 -56.67
C ALA A 250 45.55 13.47 -55.94
N LEU A 251 44.74 12.67 -56.64
CA LEU A 251 44.28 11.35 -56.20
C LEU A 251 45.11 10.27 -56.90
N ARG A 252 45.80 9.46 -56.11
CA ARG A 252 46.54 8.28 -56.57
C ARG A 252 45.87 7.02 -56.04
N VAL A 253 45.71 5.99 -56.87
CA VAL A 253 45.20 4.68 -56.42
C VAL A 253 46.26 3.62 -56.67
N TRP A 254 46.55 2.82 -55.64
CA TRP A 254 47.56 1.76 -55.67
C TRP A 254 46.90 0.40 -55.48
N ASP A 255 47.33 -0.60 -56.25
CA ASP A 255 47.00 -2.00 -55.96
C ASP A 255 47.97 -2.50 -54.88
N ILE A 256 47.44 -2.91 -53.73
CA ILE A 256 48.23 -3.30 -52.57
C ILE A 256 48.97 -4.62 -52.80
N LEU A 257 48.44 -5.51 -53.67
CA LEU A 257 49.06 -6.81 -53.94
C LEU A 257 50.26 -6.68 -54.87
N THR A 258 50.17 -5.82 -55.88
CA THR A 258 51.24 -5.62 -56.88
C THR A 258 52.14 -4.44 -56.56
N TYR A 259 51.78 -3.63 -55.56
CA TYR A 259 52.43 -2.36 -55.20
C TYR A 259 52.55 -1.37 -56.37
N SER A 260 51.69 -1.52 -57.37
CA SER A 260 51.71 -0.70 -58.58
C SER A 260 50.61 0.37 -58.55
N ARG A 261 50.94 1.58 -59.00
CA ARG A 261 49.98 2.67 -59.15
C ARG A 261 49.05 2.41 -60.35
N VAL A 262 47.74 2.35 -60.09
CA VAL A 262 46.68 2.04 -61.08
C VAL A 262 46.04 3.32 -61.62
N LEU A 263 45.91 4.36 -60.78
CA LEU A 263 45.35 5.66 -61.15
C LEU A 263 46.24 6.79 -60.63
N CYS A 264 46.38 7.86 -61.39
CA CYS A 264 46.94 9.13 -60.94
C CYS A 264 46.22 10.29 -61.65
N GLN A 265 45.32 10.98 -60.95
CA GLN A 265 44.50 12.05 -61.53
C GLN A 265 44.38 13.23 -60.56
N SER A 266 44.53 14.45 -61.07
CA SER A 266 44.30 15.66 -60.27
C SER A 266 42.81 15.97 -60.24
N ILE A 267 42.25 16.01 -59.02
CA ILE A 267 40.85 16.35 -58.76
C ILE A 267 40.69 17.86 -58.54
N ALA A 268 41.79 18.56 -58.18
CA ALA A 268 41.80 20.00 -57.93
C ALA A 268 40.93 20.74 -58.96
N ALA A 269 39.76 21.21 -58.50
CA ALA A 269 38.79 21.82 -59.37
C ALA A 269 39.48 22.99 -60.07
N LYS A 270 39.63 22.92 -61.40
CA LYS A 270 40.37 23.90 -62.21
C LYS A 270 39.93 25.37 -62.02
N ASN A 271 38.83 25.61 -61.28
CA ASN A 271 38.15 26.88 -61.15
C ASN A 271 38.05 27.42 -59.70
N LEU A 272 38.69 26.81 -58.69
CA LEU A 272 38.58 27.22 -57.28
C LEU A 272 39.97 27.50 -56.67
N GLU A 273 40.53 28.68 -56.94
CA GLU A 273 41.73 29.15 -56.23
C GLU A 273 41.45 29.30 -54.72
N GLY A 274 42.36 28.83 -53.87
CA GLY A 274 42.27 28.93 -52.41
C GLY A 274 41.42 27.86 -51.71
N VAL A 275 41.04 26.80 -52.41
CA VAL A 275 40.29 25.66 -51.87
C VAL A 275 41.21 24.48 -51.59
N MET A 276 41.12 23.91 -50.39
CA MET A 276 41.90 22.75 -49.97
C MET A 276 41.03 21.50 -49.95
N CYS A 277 41.55 20.38 -50.46
CA CYS A 277 40.97 19.06 -50.24
C CYS A 277 41.28 18.63 -48.79
N VAL A 278 40.26 18.30 -48.01
CA VAL A 278 40.44 18.02 -46.57
C VAL A 278 40.35 16.53 -46.27
N ARG A 279 39.37 15.84 -46.85
CA ARG A 279 38.99 14.48 -46.48
C ARG A 279 38.40 13.70 -47.65
N LEU A 280 38.61 12.38 -47.65
CA LEU A 280 38.16 11.45 -48.67
C LEU A 280 37.25 10.39 -48.06
N TRP A 281 36.10 10.14 -48.69
CA TRP A 281 35.26 8.97 -48.38
C TRP A 281 35.03 8.17 -49.66
N LEU A 282 35.07 6.84 -49.55
CA LEU A 282 34.70 5.92 -50.62
C LEU A 282 33.52 5.06 -50.20
N GLY A 283 32.59 4.85 -51.11
CA GLY A 283 31.53 3.87 -50.96
C GLY A 283 31.97 2.47 -51.35
N LYS A 284 31.05 1.51 -51.20
CA LYS A 284 31.26 0.16 -51.71
C LYS A 284 31.23 0.16 -53.23
N ALA A 285 31.99 -0.76 -53.84
CA ALA A 285 31.94 -0.98 -55.27
C ALA A 285 30.56 -1.49 -55.68
N ASP A 286 29.88 -0.75 -56.54
CA ASP A 286 28.67 -1.22 -57.19
C ASP A 286 29.08 -2.04 -58.42
N TYR A 287 28.91 -3.36 -58.31
CA TYR A 287 29.26 -4.30 -59.37
C TYR A 287 28.31 -4.24 -60.56
N ASP A 288 27.09 -3.71 -60.37
CA ASP A 288 26.10 -3.61 -61.44
C ASP A 288 26.40 -2.41 -62.35
N SER A 289 26.76 -1.25 -61.77
CA SER A 289 27.18 -0.07 -62.54
C SER A 289 28.67 -0.07 -62.91
N GLY A 290 29.51 -0.83 -62.21
CA GLY A 290 30.97 -0.78 -62.34
C GLY A 290 31.57 0.51 -61.77
N ILE A 291 30.89 1.18 -60.83
CA ILE A 291 31.29 2.47 -60.26
C ILE A 291 31.53 2.34 -58.76
N ILE A 292 32.62 2.94 -58.29
CA ILE A 292 32.86 3.19 -56.87
C ILE A 292 32.60 4.68 -56.61
N PRO A 293 31.54 5.04 -55.86
CA PRO A 293 31.28 6.43 -55.55
C PRO A 293 32.35 6.96 -54.58
N LEU A 294 32.88 8.14 -54.87
CA LEU A 294 33.98 8.78 -54.16
C LEU A 294 33.58 10.21 -53.80
N ALA A 295 33.61 10.60 -52.52
CA ALA A 295 33.34 11.97 -52.10
C ALA A 295 34.60 12.64 -51.56
N VAL A 296 34.80 13.89 -51.98
CA VAL A 296 35.87 14.77 -51.48
C VAL A 296 35.25 15.98 -50.81
N LEU A 297 35.70 16.29 -49.60
CA LEU A 297 35.39 17.56 -48.93
C LEU A 297 36.37 18.65 -49.38
N TYR A 298 35.82 19.72 -49.93
CA TYR A 298 36.52 20.95 -50.24
C TYR A 298 36.20 22.02 -49.20
N ARG A 299 37.24 22.62 -48.63
CA ARG A 299 37.13 23.74 -47.68
C ARG A 299 37.76 24.99 -48.29
N LYS A 300 37.03 26.09 -48.25
CA LYS A 300 37.51 27.39 -48.74
C LYS A 300 38.20 28.15 -47.61
N SER A 301 39.40 28.68 -47.86
CA SER A 301 40.25 29.28 -46.83
C SER A 301 39.86 30.69 -46.36
N MET A 302 38.93 31.38 -47.03
CA MET A 302 38.67 32.82 -46.81
C MET A 302 37.18 33.16 -46.66
N ASN A 303 36.83 33.81 -45.53
CA ASN A 303 35.64 34.56 -45.07
C ASN A 303 34.21 34.23 -45.51
N ASP A 304 33.99 33.53 -46.63
CA ASP A 304 32.70 32.97 -47.04
C ASP A 304 32.81 31.44 -46.92
N SER A 305 32.52 30.92 -45.73
CA SER A 305 32.59 29.50 -45.38
C SER A 305 31.52 28.69 -46.12
N MET A 306 31.74 28.40 -47.40
CA MET A 306 30.98 27.40 -48.14
C MET A 306 31.87 26.19 -48.35
N ASP A 307 31.80 25.24 -47.42
CA ASP A 307 32.36 23.91 -47.61
C ASP A 307 31.50 23.16 -48.64
N VAL A 308 32.12 22.42 -49.56
CA VAL A 308 31.40 21.71 -50.62
C VAL A 308 31.87 20.26 -50.65
N ILE A 309 30.92 19.33 -50.65
CA ILE A 309 31.20 17.91 -50.91
C ILE A 309 30.97 17.66 -52.39
N THR A 310 31.97 17.14 -53.08
CA THR A 310 31.83 16.74 -54.48
C THR A 310 31.93 15.24 -54.60
N VAL A 311 30.97 14.64 -55.30
CA VAL A 311 30.93 13.20 -55.56
C VAL A 311 31.48 12.93 -56.95
N TYR A 312 32.37 11.95 -57.06
CA TYR A 312 32.98 11.43 -58.27
C TYR A 312 32.61 9.95 -58.42
N GLY A 313 32.58 9.46 -59.66
CA GLY A 313 32.45 8.04 -59.97
C GLY A 313 33.80 7.49 -60.38
N LEU A 314 34.31 6.51 -59.64
CA LEU A 314 35.52 5.80 -60.01
C LEU A 314 35.11 4.49 -60.71
N HIS A 315 35.12 4.53 -62.04
CA HIS A 315 34.78 3.37 -62.87
C HIS A 315 35.86 2.31 -62.76
N PHE A 316 35.44 1.05 -62.62
CA PHE A 316 36.31 -0.11 -62.68
C PHE A 316 35.78 -1.09 -63.72
N SER A 317 36.70 -1.63 -64.53
CA SER A 317 36.37 -2.64 -65.53
C SER A 317 37.26 -3.87 -65.36
N SER A 318 36.68 -5.07 -65.48
CA SER A 318 37.37 -6.34 -65.21
C SER A 318 38.10 -6.93 -66.44
N ALA A 319 38.07 -6.27 -67.61
CA ALA A 319 38.27 -6.95 -68.90
C ALA A 319 39.65 -7.61 -69.09
N GLU A 320 40.78 -6.98 -68.72
CA GLU A 320 42.14 -7.58 -68.86
C GLU A 320 43.09 -7.18 -67.70
N GLY A 321 42.51 -6.70 -66.60
CA GLY A 321 43.18 -6.01 -65.50
C GLY A 321 42.26 -4.90 -65.02
N ILE A 322 42.17 -4.67 -63.70
CA ILE A 322 41.28 -3.65 -63.15
C ILE A 322 41.82 -2.27 -63.54
N ALA A 323 41.28 -1.71 -64.62
CA ALA A 323 41.54 -0.34 -65.04
C ALA A 323 40.56 0.58 -64.31
N LEU A 324 41.10 1.59 -63.63
CA LEU A 324 40.33 2.58 -62.89
C LEU A 324 40.33 3.91 -63.66
N SER A 325 39.19 4.59 -63.73
CA SER A 325 39.09 5.94 -64.28
C SER A 325 38.11 6.81 -63.47
N LEU A 326 38.47 8.06 -63.18
CA LEU A 326 37.63 8.99 -62.43
C LEU A 326 36.78 9.86 -63.37
N ASP A 327 35.47 9.93 -63.11
CA ASP A 327 34.53 10.83 -63.78
C ASP A 327 34.81 12.32 -63.49
N SER A 328 34.34 13.20 -64.38
CA SER A 328 34.19 14.63 -64.04
C SER A 328 33.02 14.79 -63.06
N GLY A 329 33.32 15.07 -61.78
CA GLY A 329 32.40 15.31 -60.66
C GLY A 329 30.91 15.17 -60.96
N LEU A 330 30.31 14.06 -60.51
CA LEU A 330 28.91 13.69 -60.70
C LEU A 330 27.94 14.69 -60.05
N GLN A 331 28.30 15.23 -58.88
CA GLN A 331 27.38 15.98 -58.02
C GLN A 331 28.15 16.88 -57.04
N ASN A 332 27.70 18.14 -56.85
CA ASN A 332 28.25 19.06 -55.85
C ASN A 332 27.17 19.36 -54.80
N ILE A 333 27.47 19.15 -53.52
CA ILE A 333 26.58 19.36 -52.39
C ILE A 333 27.13 20.54 -51.56
N PRO A 334 26.49 21.73 -51.59
CA PRO A 334 26.90 22.84 -50.74
C PRO A 334 26.50 22.58 -49.28
N LEU A 335 27.42 22.81 -48.35
CA LEU A 335 27.15 22.76 -46.91
C LEU A 335 26.82 24.18 -46.43
N GLU A 336 25.55 24.58 -46.53
CA GLU A 336 25.07 25.83 -45.90
C GLU A 336 24.99 25.60 -44.39
N GLU A 337 25.91 26.22 -43.64
CA GLU A 337 26.00 26.28 -42.18
C GLU A 337 26.11 24.93 -41.41
N GLY A 338 26.92 24.93 -40.35
CA GLY A 338 27.14 23.78 -39.46
C GLY A 338 28.35 22.90 -39.82
N GLU A 339 29.04 22.40 -38.79
CA GLU A 339 30.20 21.50 -38.95
C GLU A 339 29.78 20.10 -39.44
N LEU A 340 30.43 19.63 -40.51
CA LEU A 340 30.27 18.27 -41.02
C LEU A 340 30.94 17.26 -40.08
N ARG A 341 30.17 16.32 -39.54
CA ARG A 341 30.65 15.28 -38.62
C ARG A 341 31.10 14.02 -39.36
N ASP A 342 30.28 13.51 -40.26
CA ASP A 342 30.55 12.26 -40.98
C ASP A 342 29.85 12.20 -42.35
N VAL A 343 30.40 11.42 -43.26
CA VAL A 343 29.82 11.13 -44.58
C VAL A 343 29.93 9.64 -44.86
N ARG A 344 28.82 9.01 -45.25
CA ARG A 344 28.81 7.59 -45.63
C ARG A 344 27.99 7.36 -46.89
N PHE A 345 28.29 6.26 -47.57
CA PHE A 345 27.59 5.82 -48.78
C PHE A 345 26.75 4.58 -48.49
N THR A 346 25.54 4.57 -49.02
CA THR A 346 24.80 3.33 -49.33
C THR A 346 24.92 3.02 -50.82
N SER A 347 24.28 1.95 -51.28
CA SER A 347 24.28 1.53 -52.69
C SER A 347 23.82 2.65 -53.65
N ASP A 348 22.84 3.46 -53.25
CA ASP A 348 22.16 4.45 -54.10
C ASP A 348 22.23 5.90 -53.59
N LYS A 349 22.72 6.14 -52.37
CA LYS A 349 22.68 7.46 -51.71
C LYS A 349 23.96 7.83 -51.00
N ILE A 350 24.20 9.13 -50.92
CA ILE A 350 25.20 9.75 -50.03
C ILE A 350 24.49 10.37 -48.82
N TRP A 351 25.01 10.04 -47.63
CA TRP A 351 24.49 10.51 -46.34
C TRP A 351 25.48 11.50 -45.74
N THR A 352 24.99 12.69 -45.40
CA THR A 352 25.81 13.72 -44.77
C THR A 352 25.25 14.04 -43.38
N LEU A 353 26.08 13.83 -42.36
CA LEU A 353 25.76 14.10 -40.97
C LEU A 353 26.39 15.42 -40.57
N LYS A 354 25.53 16.40 -40.24
CA LYS A 354 25.90 17.64 -39.55
C LYS A 354 25.61 17.50 -38.06
N ALA A 355 25.99 18.49 -37.27
CA ALA A 355 25.70 18.52 -35.83
C ALA A 355 24.20 18.39 -35.50
N ASN A 356 23.33 19.02 -36.29
CA ASN A 356 21.88 19.09 -35.99
C ASN A 356 21.00 18.47 -37.09
N GLU A 357 21.57 18.00 -38.20
CA GLU A 357 20.81 17.53 -39.36
C GLU A 357 21.47 16.32 -40.01
N LEU A 358 20.65 15.37 -40.45
CA LEU A 358 21.06 14.31 -41.36
C LEU A 358 20.33 14.50 -42.69
N THR A 359 21.09 14.59 -43.77
CA THR A 359 20.53 14.70 -45.12
C THR A 359 21.06 13.60 -46.03
N SER A 360 20.17 13.09 -46.88
CA SER A 360 20.52 12.11 -47.91
C SER A 360 20.31 12.70 -49.30
N TYR A 361 21.22 12.36 -50.22
CA TYR A 361 21.15 12.75 -51.61
C TYR A 361 21.26 11.49 -52.48
N MET A 362 20.42 11.40 -53.52
CA MET A 362 20.52 10.32 -54.51
C MET A 362 21.81 10.46 -55.33
N LEU A 363 22.54 9.35 -55.44
CA LEU A 363 23.59 9.17 -56.43
C LEU A 363 22.88 8.91 -57.78
N CYS A 364 23.29 9.59 -58.86
CA CYS A 364 22.85 9.35 -60.26
C CYS A 364 21.65 10.13 -60.86
N GLN A 365 21.24 11.29 -60.36
CA GLN A 365 20.47 12.23 -61.19
C GLN A 365 21.35 13.39 -61.70
N LYS A 366 21.61 13.42 -63.02
CA LYS A 366 22.10 14.64 -63.72
C LYS A 366 21.02 15.74 -63.80
N SER A 367 19.86 15.55 -63.17
CA SER A 367 18.78 16.54 -63.15
C SER A 367 19.20 17.74 -62.30
N SER A 368 18.81 18.94 -62.74
CA SER A 368 19.12 20.20 -62.05
C SER A 368 18.38 20.37 -60.72
N THR A 369 17.43 19.49 -60.41
CA THR A 369 16.60 19.54 -59.20
C THR A 369 17.08 18.47 -58.22
N MET A 370 18.00 18.84 -57.32
CA MET A 370 18.45 17.94 -56.26
C MET A 370 17.31 17.68 -55.28
N GLU A 371 16.70 16.50 -55.32
CA GLU A 371 15.78 16.06 -54.26
C GLU A 371 16.60 15.63 -53.03
N ALA A 372 16.88 16.60 -52.15
CA ALA A 372 17.49 16.34 -50.85
C ALA A 372 16.41 15.88 -49.86
N GLN A 373 16.61 14.72 -49.23
CA GLN A 373 15.73 14.19 -48.21
C GLN A 373 16.36 14.42 -46.83
N SER A 374 15.69 15.23 -46.01
CA SER A 374 16.13 15.53 -44.64
C SER A 374 15.54 14.55 -43.64
N TYR A 375 16.29 14.20 -42.60
CA TYR A 375 15.85 13.32 -41.52
C TYR A 375 15.85 14.10 -40.22
N THR A 376 14.72 14.07 -39.49
CA THR A 376 14.62 14.78 -38.21
C THR A 376 15.35 13.99 -37.14
N LEU A 377 16.32 14.65 -36.51
CA LEU A 377 17.05 14.10 -35.38
C LEU A 377 16.23 14.20 -34.09
N GLN A 378 16.64 13.44 -33.09
CA GLN A 378 15.94 13.32 -31.81
C GLN A 378 15.88 14.66 -31.02
N GLU A 379 16.81 15.58 -31.22
CA GLU A 379 16.83 16.92 -30.60
C GLU A 379 15.55 17.70 -30.91
N ASP A 380 15.16 17.74 -32.18
CA ASP A 380 13.97 18.44 -32.65
C ASP A 380 12.71 17.79 -32.06
N TYR A 381 12.66 16.45 -32.10
CA TYR A 381 11.56 15.68 -31.52
C TYR A 381 11.40 15.93 -30.02
N ILE A 382 12.49 15.88 -29.24
CA ILE A 382 12.48 16.14 -27.79
C ILE A 382 12.07 17.59 -27.52
N SER A 383 12.59 18.55 -28.28
CA SER A 383 12.25 19.96 -28.11
C SER A 383 10.75 20.21 -28.35
N GLU A 384 10.16 19.53 -29.34
CA GLU A 384 8.74 19.63 -29.63
C GLU A 384 7.89 19.03 -28.50
N GLN A 385 8.31 17.87 -27.99
CA GLN A 385 7.65 17.17 -26.89
C GLN A 385 7.68 17.96 -25.58
N LEU A 386 8.79 18.65 -25.30
CA LEU A 386 8.94 19.46 -24.09
C LEU A 386 8.41 20.90 -24.25
N PHE A 387 7.68 21.20 -25.34
CA PHE A 387 7.11 22.54 -25.62
C PHE A 387 8.16 23.66 -25.72
N LEU A 388 9.35 23.31 -26.21
CA LEU A 388 10.48 24.23 -26.42
C LEU A 388 10.67 24.59 -27.91
N SER A 389 10.05 23.85 -28.83
CA SER A 389 10.13 24.13 -30.26
C SER A 389 9.33 25.38 -30.65
N SER A 390 9.66 26.00 -31.79
CA SER A 390 8.87 27.10 -32.35
C SER A 390 7.44 26.71 -32.72
N ARG A 391 7.20 25.44 -33.04
CA ARG A 391 5.87 24.87 -33.38
C ARG A 391 5.00 24.60 -32.16
N SER A 392 5.61 24.40 -30.99
CA SER A 392 4.92 24.09 -29.74
C SER A 392 5.30 25.15 -28.71
N SER A 393 4.74 26.35 -28.83
CA SER A 393 5.09 27.39 -27.88
C SER A 393 4.60 26.99 -26.49
N SER A 394 5.54 26.91 -25.55
CA SER A 394 5.26 26.85 -24.10
C SER A 394 4.10 27.78 -23.70
N HIS A 395 4.01 28.96 -24.31
CA HIS A 395 2.98 29.93 -23.98
C HIS A 395 1.56 29.46 -24.33
N ASP A 396 1.38 28.75 -25.44
CA ASP A 396 0.06 28.25 -25.87
C ASP A 396 -0.50 27.26 -24.85
N LEU A 397 0.33 26.38 -24.29
CA LEU A 397 -0.08 25.43 -23.25
C LEU A 397 -0.56 26.12 -21.96
N LEU A 398 0.09 27.21 -21.57
CA LEU A 398 -0.33 28.00 -20.42
C LEU A 398 -1.69 28.67 -20.69
N LEU A 399 -1.89 29.24 -21.88
CA LEU A 399 -3.15 29.91 -22.22
C LEU A 399 -4.31 28.92 -22.32
N THR A 400 -4.09 27.77 -22.97
CA THR A 400 -5.11 26.70 -23.13
C THR A 400 -5.56 26.14 -21.78
N THR A 401 -4.61 25.85 -20.88
CA THR A 401 -4.90 25.34 -19.53
C THR A 401 -5.72 26.33 -18.73
N HIS A 402 -5.37 27.62 -18.75
CA HIS A 402 -6.14 28.64 -18.04
C HIS A 402 -7.58 28.81 -18.53
N SER A 403 -7.83 28.65 -19.84
CA SER A 403 -9.19 28.66 -20.39
C SER A 403 -10.00 27.40 -20.06
N LEU A 404 -9.35 26.25 -19.93
CA LEU A 404 -10.03 24.98 -19.70
C LEU A 404 -10.52 24.82 -18.25
N PHE A 405 -9.89 25.45 -17.26
CA PHE A 405 -10.26 25.33 -15.85
C PHE A 405 -10.92 26.61 -15.29
N SER A 406 -12.18 26.48 -14.85
CA SER A 406 -12.98 27.62 -14.38
C SER A 406 -12.54 28.19 -13.02
N SER A 407 -12.10 27.39 -12.04
CA SER A 407 -11.97 27.90 -10.66
C SER A 407 -10.79 27.43 -9.79
N ALA A 408 -10.19 26.25 -9.97
CA ALA A 408 -9.21 25.72 -9.01
C ALA A 408 -7.75 25.90 -9.43
N LYS A 409 -6.98 26.74 -8.71
CA LYS A 409 -5.53 26.95 -8.93
C LYS A 409 -4.74 25.64 -8.79
N ASP A 410 -5.00 24.86 -7.75
CA ASP A 410 -4.27 23.63 -7.44
C ASP A 410 -4.47 22.55 -8.51
N GLN A 411 -5.67 22.50 -9.09
CA GLN A 411 -5.99 21.57 -10.18
C GLN A 411 -5.21 21.89 -11.46
N ILE A 412 -5.07 23.18 -11.79
CA ILE A 412 -4.27 23.62 -12.95
C ILE A 412 -2.79 23.27 -12.74
N MET A 413 -2.26 23.55 -11.54
CA MET A 413 -0.88 23.24 -11.18
C MET A 413 -0.59 21.73 -11.32
N GLY A 414 -1.42 20.89 -10.71
CA GLY A 414 -1.27 19.44 -10.80
C GLY A 414 -1.38 18.91 -12.23
N PHE A 415 -2.30 19.48 -13.04
CA PHE A 415 -2.49 19.08 -14.44
C PHE A 415 -1.31 19.47 -15.34
N ILE A 416 -0.78 20.69 -15.20
CA ILE A 416 0.39 21.13 -15.96
C ILE A 416 1.59 20.24 -15.61
N SER A 417 1.84 20.02 -14.31
CA SER A 417 2.94 19.18 -13.86
C SER A 417 2.81 17.74 -14.36
N SER A 418 1.60 17.17 -14.40
CA SER A 418 1.42 15.81 -14.91
C SER A 418 1.69 15.69 -16.41
N ILE A 419 1.33 16.70 -17.22
CA ILE A 419 1.68 16.74 -18.65
C ILE A 419 3.19 16.74 -18.85
N PHE A 420 3.92 17.64 -18.19
CA PHE A 420 5.37 17.74 -18.34
C PHE A 420 6.08 16.49 -17.82
N LEU A 421 5.70 15.98 -16.65
CA LEU A 421 6.25 14.74 -16.10
C LEU A 421 6.06 13.57 -17.03
N ARG A 422 4.85 13.38 -17.56
CA ARG A 422 4.58 12.25 -18.45
C ARG A 422 5.45 12.33 -19.69
N ARG A 423 5.55 13.50 -20.33
CA ARG A 423 6.37 13.69 -21.53
C ARG A 423 7.86 13.55 -21.26
N LEU A 424 8.35 14.04 -20.12
CA LEU A 424 9.75 13.89 -19.71
C LEU A 424 10.14 12.43 -19.48
N LEU A 425 9.22 11.65 -18.90
CA LEU A 425 9.42 10.24 -18.55
C LEU A 425 8.99 9.27 -19.66
N CYS A 426 8.48 9.78 -20.78
CA CYS A 426 8.14 8.96 -21.94
C CYS A 426 9.38 8.20 -22.45
N PRO A 427 9.23 6.90 -22.79
CA PRO A 427 10.26 6.14 -23.46
C PRO A 427 10.75 6.87 -24.71
N GLY A 428 12.07 7.00 -24.89
CA GLY A 428 12.69 7.70 -26.02
C GLY A 428 13.01 9.17 -25.76
N ILE A 429 12.38 9.83 -24.78
CA ILE A 429 12.74 11.19 -24.33
C ILE A 429 13.61 11.12 -23.08
N PHE A 430 13.26 10.21 -22.18
CA PHE A 430 13.93 10.01 -20.91
C PHE A 430 15.39 9.57 -21.08
N HIS A 431 16.31 10.32 -20.48
CA HIS A 431 17.74 10.03 -20.43
C HIS A 431 18.27 10.23 -19.01
N ASN A 432 18.65 9.13 -18.36
CA ASN A 432 19.09 9.08 -16.96
C ASN A 432 20.13 10.16 -16.60
N VAL A 433 21.19 10.27 -17.40
CA VAL A 433 22.29 11.22 -17.13
C VAL A 433 21.83 12.67 -17.23
N ALA A 434 21.00 12.99 -18.24
CA ALA A 434 20.50 14.34 -18.44
C ALA A 434 19.57 14.76 -17.31
N LEU A 435 18.67 13.86 -16.88
CA LEU A 435 17.76 14.12 -15.77
C LEU A 435 18.53 14.31 -14.46
N ARG A 436 19.55 13.48 -14.19
CA ARG A 436 20.35 13.64 -12.98
C ARG A 436 21.11 14.96 -12.98
N LEU A 437 21.72 15.36 -14.09
CA LEU A 437 22.43 16.64 -14.18
C LEU A 437 21.48 17.82 -13.96
N THR A 438 20.27 17.77 -14.52
CA THR A 438 19.26 18.79 -14.19
C THR A 438 18.86 18.80 -12.73
N LEU A 439 18.68 17.64 -12.10
CA LEU A 439 18.36 17.58 -10.67
C LEU A 439 19.52 18.09 -9.80
N LEU A 440 20.77 17.90 -10.25
CA LEU A 440 21.96 18.46 -9.62
C LEU A 440 21.98 19.99 -9.72
N ASP A 441 21.57 20.58 -10.84
CA ASP A 441 21.43 22.05 -10.97
C ASP A 441 20.42 22.62 -9.97
N HIS A 442 19.42 21.82 -9.60
CA HIS A 442 18.40 22.09 -8.58
C HIS A 442 18.80 21.58 -7.18
N ASN A 443 20.10 21.38 -6.92
CA ASN A 443 20.70 21.00 -5.63
C ASN A 443 20.27 19.63 -5.05
N LYS A 444 19.75 18.70 -5.85
CA LYS A 444 19.51 17.31 -5.42
C LYS A 444 20.68 16.40 -5.81
N ASN A 445 21.51 16.08 -4.82
CA ASN A 445 22.65 15.17 -4.98
C ASN A 445 22.21 13.72 -4.75
N TRP A 446 22.12 12.94 -5.82
CA TRP A 446 21.88 11.50 -5.75
C TRP A 446 23.06 10.70 -6.29
N THR A 447 23.41 9.63 -5.58
CA THR A 447 24.37 8.64 -6.06
C THR A 447 23.77 7.78 -7.19
N ASP A 448 24.62 7.17 -8.04
CA ASP A 448 24.17 6.26 -9.10
C ASP A 448 23.27 5.13 -8.56
N SER A 449 23.60 4.61 -7.38
CA SER A 449 22.84 3.55 -6.70
C SER A 449 21.49 4.03 -6.21
N GLU A 450 21.41 5.23 -5.61
CA GLU A 450 20.15 5.79 -5.12
C GLU A 450 19.22 6.06 -6.30
N PHE A 451 19.70 6.73 -7.34
CA PHE A 451 18.88 7.05 -8.51
C PHE A 451 18.36 5.79 -9.23
N GLN A 452 19.19 4.74 -9.34
CA GLN A 452 18.77 3.46 -9.94
C GLN A 452 17.80 2.65 -9.07
N SER A 453 17.75 2.92 -7.76
CA SER A 453 16.84 2.25 -6.84
C SER A 453 15.44 2.85 -6.82
N LEU A 454 15.30 4.11 -7.25
CA LEU A 454 14.01 4.79 -7.32
C LEU A 454 13.11 4.13 -8.38
N SER A 455 11.91 3.76 -7.96
CA SER A 455 10.81 3.46 -8.86
C SER A 455 10.36 4.72 -9.61
N LEU A 456 9.68 4.55 -10.74
CA LEU A 456 9.07 5.66 -11.47
C LEU A 456 8.15 6.52 -10.58
N ASP A 457 7.36 5.88 -9.72
CA ASP A 457 6.41 6.58 -8.84
C ASP A 457 7.13 7.39 -7.75
N GLU A 458 8.25 6.88 -7.23
CA GLU A 458 9.11 7.63 -6.31
C GLU A 458 9.82 8.78 -7.02
N LEU A 459 10.30 8.56 -8.25
CA LEU A 459 10.93 9.61 -9.06
C LEU A 459 9.94 10.73 -9.40
N THR A 460 8.71 10.40 -9.81
CA THR A 460 7.66 11.39 -10.08
C THR A 460 7.31 12.17 -8.82
N SER A 461 7.22 11.49 -7.67
CA SER A 461 6.95 12.14 -6.39
C SER A 461 8.07 13.08 -5.98
N GLU A 462 9.34 12.71 -6.13
CA GLU A 462 10.49 13.57 -5.83
C GLU A 462 10.54 14.81 -6.74
N ILE A 463 10.23 14.66 -8.03
CA ILE A 463 10.16 15.82 -8.95
C ILE A 463 8.99 16.74 -8.57
N LEU A 464 7.84 16.19 -8.18
CA LEU A 464 6.71 17.00 -7.70
C LEU A 464 7.05 17.73 -6.39
N LEU A 465 7.74 17.08 -5.46
CA LEU A 465 8.21 17.72 -4.22
C LEU A 465 9.21 18.85 -4.49
N LEU A 466 10.04 18.72 -5.54
CA LEU A 466 10.93 19.80 -5.99
C LEU A 466 10.15 21.00 -6.53
N VAL A 467 9.13 20.75 -7.35
CA VAL A 467 8.22 21.81 -7.82
C VAL A 467 7.60 22.53 -6.63
N GLU A 468 7.07 21.78 -5.66
CA GLU A 468 6.45 22.34 -4.46
C GLU A 468 7.43 23.14 -3.58
N HIS A 469 8.71 22.73 -3.53
CA HIS A 469 9.72 23.40 -2.72
C HIS A 469 10.27 24.69 -3.36
N GLU A 470 10.56 24.66 -4.66
CA GLU A 470 11.17 25.80 -5.36
C GLU A 470 10.15 26.87 -5.77
N VAL A 471 8.92 26.46 -6.07
CA VAL A 471 7.86 27.37 -6.48
C VAL A 471 7.22 27.99 -5.24
N THR A 472 7.84 29.06 -4.71
CA THR A 472 7.34 29.79 -3.53
C THR A 472 6.06 30.58 -3.81
N ALA A 473 5.77 30.87 -5.08
CA ALA A 473 4.60 31.64 -5.49
C ALA A 473 3.48 30.68 -5.93
N GLU A 474 2.31 30.72 -5.29
CA GLU A 474 1.13 29.91 -5.65
C GLU A 474 0.43 30.41 -6.93
N THR A 475 1.20 30.73 -7.97
CA THR A 475 0.68 31.08 -9.30
C THR A 475 1.02 29.96 -10.28
N SER A 476 0.04 29.51 -11.06
CA SER A 476 0.24 28.51 -12.12
C SER A 476 1.29 28.96 -13.15
N ILE A 477 1.47 30.27 -13.33
CA ILE A 477 2.48 30.85 -14.20
C ILE A 477 3.89 30.57 -13.68
N SER A 478 4.13 30.63 -12.37
CA SER A 478 5.45 30.35 -11.81
C SER A 478 5.84 28.88 -11.93
N VAL A 479 4.90 27.96 -11.66
CA VAL A 479 5.05 26.52 -11.92
C VAL A 479 5.35 26.26 -13.39
N PHE A 480 4.65 26.95 -14.28
CA PHE A 480 4.88 26.82 -15.71
C PHE A 480 6.29 27.29 -16.13
N HIS A 481 6.74 28.45 -15.62
CA HIS A 481 8.09 28.95 -15.88
C HIS A 481 9.15 28.03 -15.30
N TRP A 482 8.89 27.44 -14.13
CA TRP A 482 9.74 26.42 -13.54
C TRP A 482 9.90 25.22 -14.49
N TRP A 483 8.79 24.65 -14.98
CA TRP A 483 8.83 23.53 -15.94
C TRP A 483 9.54 23.90 -17.23
N LYS A 484 9.32 25.12 -17.75
CA LYS A 484 10.04 25.59 -18.93
C LYS A 484 11.56 25.62 -18.68
N ASN A 485 11.99 26.20 -17.56
CA ASN A 485 13.41 26.29 -17.20
C ASN A 485 14.03 24.91 -16.96
N PHE A 486 13.29 24.02 -16.28
CA PHE A 486 13.69 22.64 -16.03
C PHE A 486 13.88 21.88 -17.36
N CYS A 487 12.89 21.96 -18.26
CA CYS A 487 12.94 21.33 -19.57
C CYS A 487 14.04 21.92 -20.47
N THR A 488 14.30 23.23 -20.44
CA THR A 488 15.40 23.82 -21.20
C THR A 488 16.76 23.34 -20.70
N SER A 489 16.93 23.26 -19.38
CA SER A 489 18.14 22.73 -18.77
C SER A 489 18.29 21.25 -19.11
N TYR A 490 17.19 20.50 -19.11
CA TYR A 490 17.17 19.09 -19.50
C TYR A 490 17.61 18.89 -20.94
N LEU A 491 17.02 19.64 -21.87
CA LEU A 491 17.38 19.57 -23.28
C LEU A 491 18.86 19.93 -23.49
N HIS A 492 19.37 20.95 -22.80
CA HIS A 492 20.80 21.31 -22.87
C HIS A 492 21.71 20.17 -22.38
N HIS A 493 21.40 19.55 -21.24
CA HIS A 493 22.13 18.40 -20.72
C HIS A 493 21.97 17.16 -21.60
N TRP A 494 20.82 17.01 -22.26
CA TRP A 494 20.57 15.93 -23.19
C TRP A 494 21.44 16.08 -24.45
N CYS A 495 21.43 17.26 -25.09
CA CYS A 495 22.21 17.53 -26.29
C CYS A 495 23.71 17.38 -26.03
N SER A 496 24.21 17.98 -24.93
CA SER A 496 25.65 17.91 -24.59
C SER A 496 26.13 16.49 -24.28
N ASN A 497 25.32 15.64 -23.63
CA ASN A 497 25.72 14.28 -23.30
C ASN A 497 25.43 13.26 -24.41
N ASN A 498 24.59 13.59 -25.38
CA ASN A 498 24.16 12.65 -26.41
C ASN A 498 24.43 13.14 -27.84
N GLU A 499 25.51 13.91 -28.02
CA GLU A 499 25.92 14.43 -29.33
C GLU A 499 26.10 13.33 -30.39
N PRO A 500 25.70 13.59 -31.66
CA PRO A 500 25.93 12.68 -32.78
C PRO A 500 27.42 12.62 -33.13
N ARG A 501 27.95 11.40 -33.32
CA ARG A 501 29.39 11.17 -33.57
C ARG A 501 29.69 10.63 -34.96
N THR A 502 29.02 9.56 -35.38
CA THR A 502 29.31 8.88 -36.67
C THR A 502 28.09 8.10 -37.13
N LEU A 503 28.05 7.81 -38.44
CA LEU A 503 27.05 6.94 -39.03
C LEU A 503 27.49 5.46 -38.97
N LEU A 504 26.53 4.59 -38.69
CA LEU A 504 26.64 3.14 -38.78
C LEU A 504 25.97 2.69 -40.08
N VAL A 505 26.72 2.12 -41.02
CA VAL A 505 26.14 1.57 -42.26
C VAL A 505 26.32 0.06 -42.30
N GLN A 506 25.21 -0.68 -42.36
CA GLN A 506 25.18 -2.13 -42.51
C GLN A 506 24.31 -2.48 -43.73
N SER A 507 24.95 -2.83 -44.84
CA SER A 507 24.29 -3.03 -46.14
C SER A 507 23.51 -1.77 -46.55
N ASP A 508 22.17 -1.78 -46.49
CA ASP A 508 21.31 -0.63 -46.78
C ASP A 508 20.70 0.01 -45.52
N VAL A 509 21.10 -0.44 -44.32
CA VAL A 509 20.62 0.10 -43.04
C VAL A 509 21.56 1.20 -42.57
N ILE A 510 21.00 2.38 -42.29
CA ILE A 510 21.72 3.49 -41.65
C ILE A 510 21.28 3.60 -40.20
N GLY A 511 22.27 3.64 -39.32
CA GLY A 511 22.15 4.03 -37.94
C GLY A 511 23.00 5.25 -37.62
N LEU A 512 22.71 5.88 -36.49
CA LEU A 512 23.46 6.97 -35.93
C LEU A 512 24.03 6.54 -34.58
N VAL A 513 25.33 6.75 -34.41
CA VAL A 513 26.03 6.51 -33.15
C VAL A 513 26.16 7.85 -32.44
N ARG A 514 25.59 7.94 -31.24
CA ARG A 514 25.71 9.06 -30.33
C ARG A 514 26.67 8.72 -29.17
N ASN A 515 26.94 9.70 -28.32
CA ASN A 515 27.75 9.52 -27.13
C ASN A 515 27.19 8.47 -26.15
N ASN A 516 25.88 8.38 -25.95
CA ASN A 516 25.31 7.44 -24.98
C ASN A 516 24.25 6.51 -25.59
N SER A 517 23.88 6.70 -26.85
CA SER A 517 22.87 5.89 -27.53
C SER A 517 23.27 5.51 -28.95
N VAL A 518 22.56 4.52 -29.49
CA VAL A 518 22.61 4.14 -30.89
C VAL A 518 21.19 4.19 -31.41
N SER A 519 20.99 4.72 -32.61
CA SER A 519 19.68 4.86 -33.24
C SER A 519 19.71 4.33 -34.67
N LEU A 520 18.53 3.99 -35.19
CA LEU A 520 18.30 3.67 -36.60
C LEU A 520 17.34 4.69 -37.21
N PHE A 521 17.30 4.78 -38.53
CA PHE A 521 16.34 5.66 -39.20
C PHE A 521 15.12 4.90 -39.72
N PHE A 522 13.95 5.43 -39.41
CA PHE A 522 12.66 4.98 -39.88
C PHE A 522 12.14 5.96 -40.94
N ARG A 523 11.80 5.46 -42.14
CA ARG A 523 11.19 6.25 -43.20
C ARG A 523 9.72 6.47 -42.89
N LEU A 524 9.30 7.72 -43.03
CA LEU A 524 7.92 8.11 -42.81
C LEU A 524 7.02 7.55 -43.93
N GLU A 525 5.84 7.04 -43.59
CA GLU A 525 4.83 6.64 -44.58
C GLU A 525 4.11 7.87 -45.16
N ASN A 526 3.41 7.71 -46.30
CA ASN A 526 2.75 8.80 -47.02
C ASN A 526 1.76 9.61 -46.16
N ALA A 527 1.17 9.01 -45.13
CA ALA A 527 0.33 9.69 -44.15
C ALA A 527 1.10 10.77 -43.39
N GLU A 528 2.29 10.42 -42.88
CA GLU A 528 3.12 11.30 -42.06
C GLU A 528 3.72 12.45 -42.90
N HIS A 529 3.97 12.21 -44.19
CA HIS A 529 4.37 13.25 -45.14
C HIS A 529 3.34 14.36 -45.31
N SER A 530 2.04 14.06 -45.20
CA SER A 530 0.97 15.04 -45.38
C SER A 530 0.90 16.10 -44.25
N LEU A 531 1.34 15.75 -43.04
CA LEU A 531 1.40 16.66 -41.88
C LEU A 531 2.57 17.64 -41.95
N GLY A 532 3.58 17.33 -42.76
CA GLY A 532 4.83 18.06 -42.89
C GLY A 532 4.72 19.48 -43.43
N GLY A 533 3.54 20.06 -43.64
CA GLY A 533 3.33 21.50 -43.81
C GLY A 533 4.13 22.24 -44.90
N SER A 534 4.88 21.55 -45.76
CA SER A 534 5.59 22.15 -46.88
C SER A 534 4.61 22.32 -48.04
N SER A 535 4.37 23.56 -48.45
CA SER A 535 3.50 23.94 -49.57
C SER A 535 3.98 23.44 -50.93
N SER A 536 5.19 22.88 -51.01
CA SER A 536 5.73 22.34 -52.25
C SER A 536 5.22 20.93 -52.47
N GLU A 537 4.38 20.82 -53.49
CA GLU A 537 4.15 19.65 -54.34
C GLU A 537 2.95 18.73 -54.02
N HIS A 538 1.98 18.80 -54.94
CA HIS A 538 0.89 17.86 -55.17
C HIS A 538 1.34 16.41 -55.45
N SER A 539 2.64 16.16 -55.63
CA SER A 539 3.21 14.85 -55.98
C SER A 539 3.02 13.82 -54.86
N ASN A 540 3.22 14.19 -53.60
CA ASN A 540 3.18 13.23 -52.49
C ASN A 540 1.76 12.71 -52.19
N LEU A 541 0.71 13.51 -52.39
CA LEU A 541 -0.66 13.04 -52.13
C LEU A 541 -1.13 11.98 -53.13
N THR A 542 -0.61 11.99 -54.38
CA THR A 542 -0.95 10.95 -55.37
C THR A 542 -0.45 9.55 -54.98
N SER A 543 0.46 9.46 -54.00
CA SER A 543 0.94 8.20 -53.44
C SER A 543 0.05 7.64 -52.32
N LEU A 544 -0.92 8.43 -51.81
CA LEU A 544 -1.97 7.91 -50.95
C LEU A 544 -2.86 7.06 -51.87
N ASP A 545 -2.66 5.74 -51.84
CA ASP A 545 -3.37 4.75 -52.64
C ASP A 545 -4.84 4.62 -52.16
N LEU A 546 -5.57 5.75 -52.12
CA LEU A 546 -6.94 5.88 -51.65
C LEU A 546 -7.95 5.41 -52.71
N GLY A 547 -7.51 5.12 -53.94
CA GLY A 547 -8.40 4.81 -55.07
C GLY A 547 -9.29 6.00 -55.48
N VAL A 548 -8.90 7.22 -55.09
CA VAL A 548 -9.69 8.45 -55.21
C VAL A 548 -9.31 9.23 -56.48
N SER A 549 -10.26 9.93 -57.11
CA SER A 549 -10.01 10.67 -58.36
C SER A 549 -9.03 11.85 -58.17
N HIS A 550 -8.39 12.35 -59.23
CA HIS A 550 -7.51 13.52 -59.14
C HIS A 550 -8.22 14.75 -58.57
N SER A 551 -9.49 14.99 -58.93
CA SER A 551 -10.26 16.11 -58.38
C SER A 551 -10.51 15.98 -56.88
N ASP A 552 -10.63 14.76 -56.38
CA ASP A 552 -10.90 14.50 -54.98
C ASP A 552 -9.62 14.59 -54.13
N HIS A 553 -8.45 14.29 -54.72
CA HIS A 553 -7.15 14.56 -54.08
C HIS A 553 -6.92 16.06 -53.85
N GLU A 554 -7.33 16.91 -54.80
CA GLU A 554 -7.24 18.36 -54.61
C GLU A 554 -8.15 18.85 -53.49
N ILE A 555 -9.36 18.29 -53.38
CA ILE A 555 -10.28 18.60 -52.29
C ILE A 555 -9.71 18.10 -50.96
N LEU A 556 -9.14 16.89 -50.91
CA LEU A 556 -8.48 16.37 -49.72
C LEU A 556 -7.29 17.24 -49.29
N ALA A 557 -6.45 17.69 -50.24
CA ALA A 557 -5.36 18.62 -49.95
C ALA A 557 -5.87 19.92 -49.32
N GLU A 558 -7.03 20.41 -49.78
CA GLU A 558 -7.67 21.60 -49.25
C GLU A 558 -8.27 21.38 -47.84
N VAL A 559 -8.82 20.19 -47.57
CA VAL A 559 -9.22 19.76 -46.22
C VAL A 559 -8.01 19.72 -45.29
N LEU A 560 -6.90 19.11 -45.73
CA LEU A 560 -5.66 19.02 -44.95
C LEU A 560 -5.00 20.41 -44.74
N ARG A 561 -5.20 21.33 -45.67
CA ARG A 561 -4.79 22.73 -45.50
C ARG A 561 -5.59 23.41 -44.39
N CYS A 562 -6.89 23.13 -44.32
CA CYS A 562 -7.77 23.62 -43.25
C CYS A 562 -7.39 23.02 -41.89
N THR A 563 -7.13 21.71 -41.82
CA THR A 563 -6.65 21.07 -40.58
C THR A 563 -5.29 21.64 -40.15
N SER A 564 -4.36 21.81 -41.08
CA SER A 564 -3.03 22.40 -40.80
C SER A 564 -3.13 23.82 -40.24
N LYS A 565 -4.11 24.62 -40.67
CA LYS A 565 -4.34 25.95 -40.08
C LYS A 565 -4.78 25.87 -38.63
N ILE A 566 -5.66 24.92 -38.30
CA ILE A 566 -6.11 24.68 -36.93
C ILE A 566 -4.94 24.19 -36.07
N SER A 567 -4.17 23.21 -36.54
CA SER A 567 -3.04 22.68 -35.77
C SER A 567 -1.92 23.70 -35.59
N LYS A 568 -1.65 24.56 -36.58
CA LYS A 568 -0.73 25.69 -36.44
C LYS A 568 -1.16 26.71 -35.38
N GLN A 569 -2.47 26.95 -35.25
CA GLN A 569 -3.01 27.90 -34.27
C GLN A 569 -2.85 27.39 -32.82
N TRP A 570 -2.92 26.07 -32.63
CA TRP A 570 -2.88 25.45 -31.31
C TRP A 570 -1.50 24.93 -30.88
N GLY A 571 -0.65 24.60 -31.86
CA GLY A 571 0.58 23.86 -31.62
C GLY A 571 0.33 22.50 -30.96
N GLY A 572 1.37 21.95 -30.33
CA GLY A 572 1.34 20.62 -29.72
C GLY A 572 0.53 20.47 -28.41
N ALA A 573 -0.10 21.56 -27.91
CA ALA A 573 -0.70 21.60 -26.58
C ALA A 573 -2.01 20.80 -26.45
N PRO A 574 -3.03 20.95 -27.33
CA PRO A 574 -4.30 20.25 -27.16
C PRO A 574 -4.18 18.73 -27.14
N TYR A 575 -3.27 18.16 -27.94
CA TYR A 575 -3.02 16.72 -27.97
C TYR A 575 -2.55 16.22 -26.61
N ALA A 576 -1.64 16.95 -25.96
CA ALA A 576 -1.12 16.62 -24.63
C ALA A 576 -2.23 16.67 -23.58
N MET A 577 -3.09 17.69 -23.66
CA MET A 577 -4.16 17.92 -22.70
C MET A 577 -5.27 16.89 -22.85
N TYR A 578 -5.67 16.59 -24.09
CA TYR A 578 -6.66 15.55 -24.37
C TYR A 578 -6.13 14.19 -23.90
N TYR A 579 -4.89 13.86 -24.24
CA TYR A 579 -4.25 12.63 -23.80
C TYR A 579 -4.15 12.54 -22.26
N GLU A 580 -3.71 13.60 -21.58
CA GLU A 580 -3.61 13.62 -20.11
C GLU A 580 -4.98 13.58 -19.42
N SER A 581 -6.01 14.16 -20.01
CA SER A 581 -7.37 14.11 -19.43
C SER A 581 -7.96 12.71 -19.43
N ILE A 582 -7.64 11.91 -20.44
CA ILE A 582 -8.15 10.55 -20.63
C ILE A 582 -7.29 9.53 -19.88
N THR A 583 -5.96 9.69 -19.96
CA THR A 583 -4.99 8.72 -19.43
C THR A 583 -4.38 9.13 -18.09
N GLY A 584 -4.67 10.34 -17.60
CA GLY A 584 -4.28 10.84 -16.29
C GLY A 584 -5.39 10.69 -15.26
N ARG A 585 -5.24 11.37 -14.12
CA ARG A 585 -6.33 11.45 -13.14
C ARG A 585 -7.38 12.43 -13.71
N PRO A 586 -8.64 12.02 -13.88
CA PRO A 586 -9.64 12.85 -14.55
C PRO A 586 -10.00 14.05 -13.66
N ILE A 587 -9.42 15.20 -13.97
CA ILE A 587 -9.80 16.50 -13.37
C ILE A 587 -10.90 17.17 -14.21
N ILE A 588 -10.86 16.96 -15.53
CA ILE A 588 -11.89 17.39 -16.50
C ILE A 588 -12.39 16.15 -17.24
N SER A 589 -13.68 16.10 -17.55
CA SER A 589 -14.21 15.07 -18.46
C SER A 589 -13.66 15.27 -19.88
N SER A 590 -13.29 14.17 -20.55
CA SER A 590 -12.87 14.19 -21.95
C SER A 590 -13.87 14.90 -22.87
N ASP A 591 -15.16 14.77 -22.55
CA ASP A 591 -16.28 15.31 -23.31
C ASP A 591 -16.37 16.84 -23.23
N GLU A 592 -15.77 17.47 -22.22
CA GLU A 592 -15.75 18.93 -22.06
C GLU A 592 -14.58 19.59 -22.79
N ILE A 593 -13.50 18.86 -23.05
CA ILE A 593 -12.25 19.45 -23.56
C ILE A 593 -12.42 19.91 -24.99
N VAL A 594 -12.96 19.07 -25.87
CA VAL A 594 -13.10 19.40 -27.29
C VAL A 594 -14.06 20.58 -27.49
N PRO A 595 -15.27 20.61 -26.88
CA PRO A 595 -16.13 21.79 -26.96
C PRO A 595 -15.46 23.06 -26.42
N ARG A 596 -14.68 22.97 -25.33
CA ARG A 596 -13.95 24.12 -24.79
C ARG A 596 -12.83 24.59 -25.71
N LEU A 597 -12.08 23.68 -26.33
CA LEU A 597 -11.09 24.01 -27.35
C LEU A 597 -11.76 24.72 -28.53
N VAL A 598 -12.84 24.17 -29.06
CA VAL A 598 -13.57 24.80 -30.17
C VAL A 598 -14.09 26.19 -29.80
N ASN A 599 -14.64 26.37 -28.58
CA ASN A 599 -15.06 27.69 -28.09
C ASN A 599 -13.91 28.70 -28.03
N ILE A 600 -12.68 28.27 -27.77
CA ILE A 600 -11.49 29.13 -27.80
C ILE A 600 -11.10 29.49 -29.24
N LEU A 601 -11.25 28.57 -30.21
CA LEU A 601 -11.04 28.92 -31.64
C LEU A 601 -12.02 30.00 -32.12
N GLU A 602 -13.21 30.07 -31.54
CA GLU A 602 -14.23 31.07 -31.88
C GLU A 602 -14.04 32.41 -31.15
N SER A 603 -13.73 32.35 -29.86
CA SER A 603 -13.61 33.54 -29.01
C SER A 603 -12.19 34.13 -28.99
N GLY A 604 -11.18 33.34 -29.34
CA GLY A 604 -9.75 33.64 -29.33
C GLY A 604 -9.13 33.92 -27.97
N TYR A 605 -9.94 34.27 -26.98
CA TYR A 605 -9.50 34.61 -25.63
C TYR A 605 -10.62 34.29 -24.63
N SER A 606 -10.31 33.45 -23.64
CA SER A 606 -11.23 33.26 -22.52
C SER A 606 -11.16 34.48 -21.58
N THR A 607 -12.28 35.13 -21.32
CA THR A 607 -12.38 36.29 -20.40
C THR A 607 -11.84 36.00 -19.00
N THR A 608 -11.80 34.72 -18.60
CA THR A 608 -11.19 34.26 -17.34
C THR A 608 -9.68 34.48 -17.29
N ILE A 609 -9.00 34.49 -18.44
CA ILE A 609 -7.54 34.68 -18.56
C ILE A 609 -7.18 36.12 -18.23
N GLY A 610 -7.93 37.10 -18.75
CA GLY A 610 -7.66 38.52 -18.54
C GLY A 610 -7.53 38.83 -17.05
N GLN A 611 -8.55 38.49 -16.26
CA GLN A 611 -8.55 38.75 -14.81
C GLN A 611 -7.39 38.08 -14.05
N ARG A 612 -6.95 36.87 -14.46
CA ARG A 612 -5.85 36.14 -13.79
C ARG A 612 -4.47 36.58 -14.26
N THR A 613 -4.31 36.87 -15.55
CA THR A 613 -3.04 37.39 -16.09
C THR A 613 -2.78 38.82 -15.62
N TRP A 614 -3.82 39.61 -15.31
CA TRP A 614 -3.70 40.96 -14.77
C TRP A 614 -2.97 40.99 -13.42
N SER A 615 -3.18 39.99 -12.54
CA SER A 615 -2.48 39.96 -11.24
C SER A 615 -0.99 39.67 -11.39
N ASP A 616 -0.61 38.89 -12.40
CA ASP A 616 0.73 38.27 -12.45
C ASP A 616 1.69 38.95 -13.44
N LEU A 617 1.22 39.41 -14.61
CA LEU A 617 2.06 40.09 -15.62
C LEU A 617 2.05 41.62 -15.48
N GLY A 618 1.14 42.16 -14.68
CA GLY A 618 0.79 43.58 -14.69
C GLY A 618 -0.23 43.91 -15.80
N ALA A 619 -1.06 44.92 -15.54
CA ALA A 619 -2.19 45.29 -16.39
C ALA A 619 -1.76 45.56 -17.84
N ASP A 620 -0.69 46.34 -18.06
CA ASP A 620 -0.28 46.78 -19.40
C ASP A 620 0.14 45.60 -20.31
N ARG A 621 0.99 44.69 -19.81
CA ARG A 621 1.43 43.52 -20.58
C ARG A 621 0.29 42.55 -20.87
N ALA A 622 -0.64 42.40 -19.94
CA ALA A 622 -1.80 41.54 -20.15
C ALA A 622 -2.74 42.13 -21.21
N TRP A 623 -2.95 43.44 -21.20
CA TRP A 623 -3.70 44.16 -22.25
C TRP A 623 -3.05 44.05 -23.64
N GLU A 624 -1.73 44.20 -23.74
CA GLU A 624 -1.00 44.01 -25.00
C GLU A 624 -1.19 42.59 -25.55
N LYS A 625 -1.09 41.57 -24.69
CA LYS A 625 -1.30 40.17 -25.07
C LYS A 625 -2.74 39.85 -25.46
N GLU A 626 -3.72 40.40 -24.74
CA GLU A 626 -5.13 40.26 -25.10
C GLU A 626 -5.41 40.89 -26.49
N LEU A 627 -4.83 42.06 -26.76
CA LEU A 627 -4.93 42.70 -28.08
C LEU A 627 -4.27 41.88 -29.18
N GLU A 628 -3.10 41.30 -28.92
CA GLU A 628 -2.40 40.41 -29.85
C GLU A 628 -3.20 39.13 -30.13
N ALA A 629 -3.74 38.48 -29.09
CA ALA A 629 -4.61 37.32 -29.22
C ALA A 629 -5.87 37.63 -30.05
N HIS A 630 -6.51 38.79 -29.83
CA HIS A 630 -7.65 39.22 -30.64
C HIS A 630 -7.28 39.49 -32.10
N LYS A 631 -6.09 40.04 -32.38
CA LYS A 631 -5.61 40.21 -33.76
C LYS A 631 -5.41 38.85 -34.42
N ASN A 632 -4.72 37.93 -33.74
CA ASN A 632 -4.45 36.57 -34.22
C ASN A 632 -5.74 35.78 -34.46
N LEU A 633 -6.74 35.93 -33.59
CA LEU A 633 -8.07 35.36 -33.79
C LEU A 633 -8.71 35.90 -35.06
N ARG A 634 -8.75 37.24 -35.25
CA ARG A 634 -9.39 37.83 -36.43
C ARG A 634 -8.72 37.37 -37.72
N THR A 635 -7.39 37.33 -37.75
CA THR A 635 -6.65 36.82 -38.91
C THR A 635 -6.96 35.35 -39.15
N PHE A 636 -6.96 34.52 -38.09
CA PHE A 636 -7.31 33.11 -38.18
C PHE A 636 -8.74 32.89 -38.68
N SER A 637 -9.74 33.56 -38.10
CA SER A 637 -11.14 33.41 -38.49
C SER A 637 -11.39 33.84 -39.94
N ILE A 638 -10.78 34.94 -40.40
CA ILE A 638 -10.86 35.39 -41.80
C ILE A 638 -10.22 34.36 -42.72
N ASP A 639 -8.99 33.94 -42.42
CA ASP A 639 -8.25 32.98 -43.23
C ASP A 639 -8.94 31.61 -43.29
N MET A 640 -9.56 31.20 -42.19
CA MET A 640 -10.28 29.94 -42.09
C MET A 640 -11.59 30.01 -42.88
N LEU A 641 -12.37 31.09 -42.72
CA LEU A 641 -13.61 31.29 -43.47
C LEU A 641 -13.34 31.36 -44.99
N LEU A 642 -12.27 32.03 -45.41
CA LEU A 642 -11.84 32.04 -46.81
C LEU A 642 -11.47 30.63 -47.31
N SER A 643 -10.78 29.83 -46.48
CA SER A 643 -10.38 28.47 -46.86
C SER A 643 -11.57 27.52 -46.94
N LEU A 644 -12.51 27.61 -45.99
CA LEU A 644 -13.75 26.84 -46.01
C LEU A 644 -14.65 27.23 -47.18
N SER A 645 -14.70 28.53 -47.52
CA SER A 645 -15.42 28.99 -48.71
C SER A 645 -14.79 28.46 -49.99
N ALA A 646 -13.45 28.44 -50.08
CA ALA A 646 -12.73 27.87 -51.22
C ALA A 646 -12.93 26.35 -51.32
N LEU A 647 -12.91 25.64 -50.19
CA LEU A 647 -13.19 24.21 -50.09
C LEU A 647 -14.60 23.89 -50.60
N CYS A 648 -15.62 24.61 -50.13
CA CYS A 648 -17.00 24.43 -50.55
C CYS A 648 -17.20 24.76 -52.04
N GLN A 649 -16.57 25.84 -52.54
CA GLN A 649 -16.63 26.21 -53.96
C GLN A 649 -15.97 25.16 -54.86
N ARG A 650 -14.84 24.60 -54.44
CA ARG A 650 -14.09 23.59 -55.22
C ARG A 650 -14.76 22.22 -55.19
N ALA A 651 -15.36 21.84 -54.07
CA ALA A 651 -16.10 20.58 -53.96
C ALA A 651 -17.50 20.64 -54.60
N GLY A 652 -18.10 21.83 -54.71
CA GLY A 652 -19.44 22.05 -55.26
C GLY A 652 -20.58 21.79 -54.25
N SER A 653 -20.40 20.87 -53.29
CA SER A 653 -21.33 20.61 -52.19
C SER A 653 -20.60 20.14 -50.93
N TRP A 654 -21.20 20.38 -49.76
CA TRP A 654 -20.70 19.86 -48.48
C TRP A 654 -20.77 18.33 -48.40
N GLU A 655 -21.80 17.73 -49.01
CA GLU A 655 -21.91 16.27 -49.13
C GLU A 655 -20.66 15.64 -49.76
N LYS A 656 -20.11 16.26 -50.82
CA LYS A 656 -18.87 15.78 -51.45
C LYS A 656 -17.64 15.94 -50.54
N VAL A 657 -17.56 17.02 -49.76
CA VAL A 657 -16.49 17.19 -48.77
C VAL A 657 -16.57 16.08 -47.72
N PHE A 658 -17.76 15.79 -47.22
CA PHE A 658 -17.96 14.77 -46.19
C PHE A 658 -17.66 13.36 -46.68
N THR A 659 -18.01 13.02 -47.93
CA THR A 659 -17.62 11.71 -48.49
C THR A 659 -16.10 11.61 -48.60
N ILE A 660 -15.40 12.66 -49.03
CA ILE A 660 -13.92 12.63 -49.10
C ILE A 660 -13.30 12.55 -47.71
N MET A 661 -13.86 13.26 -46.72
CA MET A 661 -13.43 13.13 -45.32
C MET A 661 -13.67 11.71 -44.81
N GLU A 662 -14.81 11.07 -45.12
CA GLU A 662 -15.10 9.69 -44.75
C GLU A 662 -14.08 8.70 -45.35
N HIS A 663 -13.72 8.84 -46.63
CA HIS A 663 -12.68 8.02 -47.25
C HIS A 663 -11.32 8.22 -46.57
N TYR A 664 -10.99 9.46 -46.18
CA TYR A 664 -9.76 9.73 -45.45
C TYR A 664 -9.79 9.18 -44.02
N LEU A 665 -10.93 9.26 -43.33
CA LEU A 665 -11.13 8.65 -42.02
C LEU A 665 -10.93 7.13 -42.11
N GLN A 666 -11.48 6.47 -43.12
CA GLN A 666 -11.26 5.04 -43.38
C GLN A 666 -9.77 4.71 -43.62
N TYR A 667 -9.00 5.63 -44.21
CA TYR A 667 -7.55 5.48 -44.34
C TYR A 667 -6.80 5.63 -43.00
N LEU A 668 -7.29 6.51 -42.11
CA LEU A 668 -6.74 6.68 -40.76
C LEU A 668 -7.05 5.51 -39.82
N VAL A 669 -7.95 4.60 -40.19
CA VAL A 669 -8.23 3.38 -39.41
C VAL A 669 -6.98 2.48 -39.42
N PRO A 670 -6.45 2.06 -38.24
CA PRO A 670 -5.34 1.12 -38.17
C PRO A 670 -5.55 -0.12 -39.05
N LYS A 671 -4.68 -0.33 -40.04
CA LYS A 671 -4.81 -1.37 -41.06
C LYS A 671 -4.56 -2.77 -40.52
N LYS A 672 -5.24 -3.77 -41.09
CA LYS A 672 -5.01 -5.18 -40.79
C LYS A 672 -3.88 -5.74 -41.65
N SER A 673 -2.72 -5.99 -41.05
CA SER A 673 -1.58 -6.65 -41.68
C SER A 673 -1.11 -7.84 -40.83
N MET A 674 -1.91 -8.91 -40.74
CA MET A 674 -1.45 -10.14 -40.10
C MET A 674 -1.39 -11.28 -41.12
N GLN A 675 -0.18 -11.83 -41.30
CA GLN A 675 0.03 -13.14 -41.90
C GLN A 675 0.21 -14.16 -40.77
N LYS A 676 -0.51 -15.29 -40.82
CA LYS A 676 -0.40 -16.38 -39.84
C LYS A 676 0.97 -17.06 -39.97
N ASN A 677 1.96 -16.68 -39.17
CA ASN A 677 3.27 -17.34 -39.17
C ASN A 677 3.78 -17.59 -37.74
N ASP A 678 4.43 -18.74 -37.54
CA ASP A 678 5.23 -19.07 -36.35
C ASP A 678 6.59 -18.36 -36.48
N GLY A 679 6.62 -17.06 -36.15
CA GLY A 679 7.81 -16.22 -36.29
C GLY A 679 8.89 -16.49 -35.24
N GLU A 680 10.13 -16.14 -35.57
CA GLU A 680 11.23 -16.11 -34.60
C GLU A 680 10.99 -15.05 -33.53
N ALA A 681 11.50 -15.29 -32.32
CA ALA A 681 11.44 -14.33 -31.23
C ALA A 681 12.27 -13.07 -31.57
N LEU A 682 11.66 -11.88 -31.47
CA LEU A 682 12.38 -10.61 -31.59
C LEU A 682 13.52 -10.53 -30.56
N SER A 683 14.66 -9.99 -30.99
CA SER A 683 15.74 -9.59 -30.10
C SER A 683 15.38 -8.32 -29.34
N ASP A 684 15.99 -8.09 -28.17
CA ASP A 684 15.63 -6.95 -27.32
C ASP A 684 15.89 -5.59 -28.02
N ILE A 685 16.92 -5.52 -28.90
CA ILE A 685 17.20 -4.34 -29.73
C ILE A 685 16.04 -4.08 -30.70
N CYS A 686 15.62 -5.10 -31.46
CA CYS A 686 14.52 -4.97 -32.41
C CYS A 686 13.20 -4.66 -31.71
N SER A 687 12.94 -5.25 -30.54
CA SER A 687 11.77 -4.92 -29.70
C SER A 687 11.79 -3.44 -29.29
N SER A 688 12.95 -2.92 -28.88
CA SER A 688 13.05 -1.50 -28.53
C SER A 688 12.81 -0.58 -29.73
N ILE A 689 13.42 -0.88 -30.89
CA ILE A 689 13.22 -0.09 -32.10
C ILE A 689 11.76 -0.12 -32.51
N LEU A 690 11.13 -1.30 -32.45
CA LEU A 690 9.71 -1.47 -32.77
C LEU A 690 8.81 -0.61 -31.87
N VAL A 691 9.01 -0.65 -30.55
CA VAL A 691 8.23 0.17 -29.61
C VAL A 691 8.41 1.65 -29.91
N GLN A 692 9.65 2.12 -30.09
CA GLN A 692 9.94 3.54 -30.32
C GLN A 692 9.41 4.04 -31.68
N ALA A 693 9.62 3.26 -32.75
CA ALA A 693 9.09 3.58 -34.09
C ALA A 693 7.55 3.59 -34.08
N THR A 694 6.92 2.64 -33.38
CA THR A 694 5.46 2.61 -33.22
C THR A 694 4.99 3.84 -32.44
N SER A 695 5.75 4.31 -31.45
CA SER A 695 5.40 5.51 -30.66
C SER A 695 5.35 6.75 -31.53
N GLN A 696 6.35 6.91 -32.40
CA GLN A 696 6.43 8.03 -33.33
C GLN A 696 5.29 7.97 -34.34
N PHE A 697 5.10 6.81 -34.98
CA PHE A 697 4.05 6.61 -35.97
C PHE A 697 2.63 6.84 -35.41
N VAL A 698 2.32 6.19 -34.28
CA VAL A 698 0.99 6.29 -33.65
C VAL A 698 0.69 7.71 -33.19
N LYS A 699 1.71 8.45 -32.72
CA LYS A 699 1.53 9.87 -32.37
C LYS A 699 1.10 10.67 -33.59
N VAL A 700 1.80 10.54 -34.72
CA VAL A 700 1.46 11.29 -35.94
C VAL A 700 0.05 10.94 -36.41
N MET A 701 -0.33 9.66 -36.39
CA MET A 701 -1.68 9.22 -36.75
C MET A 701 -2.76 9.74 -35.78
N PHE A 702 -2.48 9.73 -34.47
CA PHE A 702 -3.36 10.28 -33.45
C PHE A 702 -3.56 11.79 -33.63
N GLU A 703 -2.50 12.56 -33.82
CA GLU A 703 -2.57 14.01 -34.03
C GLU A 703 -3.32 14.34 -35.33
N SER A 704 -3.10 13.56 -36.39
CA SER A 704 -3.83 13.68 -37.66
C SER A 704 -5.34 13.44 -37.50
N ALA A 705 -5.71 12.39 -36.76
CA ALA A 705 -7.10 12.07 -36.46
C ALA A 705 -7.73 13.16 -35.58
N PHE A 706 -7.00 13.63 -34.56
CA PHE A 706 -7.45 14.66 -33.64
C PHE A 706 -7.64 16.03 -34.33
N ASP A 707 -6.77 16.38 -35.28
CA ASP A 707 -6.92 17.60 -36.09
C ASP A 707 -8.22 17.60 -36.90
N ILE A 708 -8.57 16.45 -37.47
CA ILE A 708 -9.85 16.29 -38.16
C ILE A 708 -11.01 16.35 -37.17
N PHE A 709 -10.87 15.76 -35.99
CA PHE A 709 -11.89 15.85 -34.95
C PHE A 709 -12.15 17.30 -34.53
N LEU A 710 -11.09 18.11 -34.38
CA LEU A 710 -11.21 19.54 -34.12
C LEU A 710 -11.84 20.29 -35.29
N LEU A 711 -11.46 19.99 -36.53
CA LEU A 711 -12.05 20.60 -37.72
C LEU A 711 -13.56 20.29 -37.82
N ILE A 712 -13.94 19.03 -37.64
CA ILE A 712 -15.33 18.56 -37.66
C ILE A 712 -16.14 19.26 -36.55
N SER A 713 -15.59 19.32 -35.34
CA SER A 713 -16.25 19.97 -34.20
C SER A 713 -16.38 21.49 -34.40
N TYR A 714 -15.35 22.13 -34.97
CA TYR A 714 -15.39 23.54 -35.34
C TYR A 714 -16.45 23.80 -36.42
N LEU A 715 -16.48 22.98 -37.48
CA LEU A 715 -17.47 23.07 -38.55
C LEU A 715 -18.91 22.94 -38.03
N LEU A 716 -19.17 22.08 -37.05
CA LEU A 716 -20.50 21.98 -36.41
C LEU A 716 -20.93 23.27 -35.74
N ASN A 717 -20.02 23.95 -35.04
CA ASN A 717 -20.36 25.19 -34.35
C ASN A 717 -20.56 26.36 -35.32
N ILE A 718 -19.73 26.45 -36.36
CA ILE A 718 -19.85 27.52 -37.37
C ILE A 718 -20.79 27.15 -38.53
N ALA A 719 -21.49 26.02 -38.47
CA ALA A 719 -22.32 25.50 -39.57
C ALA A 719 -23.29 26.56 -40.15
N GLY A 720 -23.84 27.42 -39.28
CA GLY A 720 -24.71 28.53 -39.67
C GLY A 720 -24.00 29.65 -40.44
N GLN A 721 -22.70 29.88 -40.21
CA GLN A 721 -21.90 30.89 -40.91
C GLN A 721 -21.46 30.42 -42.30
N VAL A 722 -21.28 29.10 -42.49
CA VAL A 722 -20.85 28.49 -43.77
C VAL A 722 -22.02 28.02 -44.64
N ASN A 723 -23.26 28.39 -44.27
CA ASN A 723 -24.50 28.03 -44.97
C ASN A 723 -24.65 26.51 -45.20
N MET A 724 -24.30 25.68 -44.21
CA MET A 724 -24.56 24.24 -44.28
C MET A 724 -26.05 23.94 -44.19
N SER A 725 -26.53 22.92 -44.91
CA SER A 725 -27.92 22.49 -44.80
C SER A 725 -28.17 21.73 -43.49
N GLN A 726 -29.43 21.61 -43.07
CA GLN A 726 -29.77 20.80 -41.88
C GLN A 726 -29.41 19.32 -42.08
N GLN A 727 -29.48 18.81 -43.32
CA GLN A 727 -29.08 17.44 -43.66
C GLN A 727 -27.57 17.24 -43.49
N ASP A 728 -26.78 18.21 -43.95
CA ASP A 728 -25.32 18.24 -43.78
C ASP A 728 -24.92 18.22 -42.29
N ILE A 729 -25.59 19.05 -41.47
CA ILE A 729 -25.37 19.10 -40.02
C ILE A 729 -25.70 17.76 -39.36
N CYS A 730 -26.81 17.13 -39.75
CA CYS A 730 -27.19 15.81 -39.26
C CYS A 730 -26.16 14.75 -39.66
N LYS A 731 -25.71 14.73 -40.91
CA LYS A 731 -24.69 13.78 -41.39
C LYS A 731 -23.38 13.92 -40.62
N LEU A 732 -22.91 15.15 -40.46
CA LEU A 732 -21.68 15.44 -39.74
C LEU A 732 -21.78 15.00 -38.27
N ARG A 733 -22.90 15.30 -37.60
CA ARG A 733 -23.12 14.96 -36.18
C ARG A 733 -23.37 13.46 -35.93
N LEU A 734 -24.10 12.79 -36.82
CA LEU A 734 -24.57 11.41 -36.60
C LEU A 734 -23.65 10.35 -37.21
N GLU A 735 -22.87 10.68 -38.25
CA GLU A 735 -22.01 9.70 -38.94
C GLU A 735 -20.52 10.01 -38.73
N LEU A 736 -20.06 11.20 -39.13
CA LEU A 736 -18.62 11.52 -39.12
C LEU A 736 -18.06 11.73 -37.71
N LEU A 737 -18.81 12.39 -36.82
CA LEU A 737 -18.36 12.70 -35.46
C LEU A 737 -18.15 11.43 -34.61
N PRO A 738 -19.07 10.44 -34.58
CA PRO A 738 -18.80 9.17 -33.90
C PRO A 738 -17.63 8.40 -34.54
N MET A 739 -17.57 8.34 -35.87
CA MET A 739 -16.49 7.65 -36.59
C MET A 739 -15.10 8.18 -36.22
N ILE A 740 -14.92 9.50 -36.16
CA ILE A 740 -13.63 10.07 -35.76
C ILE A 740 -13.34 9.86 -34.26
N GLN A 741 -14.35 9.90 -33.39
CA GLN A 741 -14.17 9.62 -31.97
C GLN A 741 -13.67 8.19 -31.74
N ASP A 742 -14.21 7.22 -32.48
CA ASP A 742 -13.76 5.83 -32.43
C ASP A 742 -12.31 5.71 -32.90
N ILE A 743 -11.96 6.30 -34.05
CA ILE A 743 -10.58 6.30 -34.58
C ILE A 743 -9.60 6.95 -33.60
N VAL A 744 -9.95 8.11 -33.03
CA VAL A 744 -9.14 8.79 -32.02
C VAL A 744 -8.96 7.93 -30.78
N SER A 745 -10.02 7.25 -30.32
CA SER A 745 -9.95 6.36 -29.16
C SER A 745 -9.04 5.15 -29.41
N GLU A 746 -9.08 4.58 -30.61
CA GLU A 746 -8.23 3.45 -31.00
C GLU A 746 -6.75 3.83 -31.03
N TRP A 747 -6.42 4.96 -31.68
CA TRP A 747 -5.05 5.46 -31.68
C TRP A 747 -4.58 5.83 -30.28
N LEU A 748 -5.46 6.37 -29.44
CA LEU A 748 -5.14 6.71 -28.06
C LEU A 748 -4.85 5.46 -27.21
N ILE A 749 -5.59 4.37 -27.41
CA ILE A 749 -5.31 3.08 -26.75
C ILE A 749 -3.94 2.56 -27.19
N ILE A 750 -3.63 2.58 -28.49
CA ILE A 750 -2.32 2.13 -28.98
C ILE A 750 -1.20 3.02 -28.42
N LEU A 751 -1.39 4.35 -28.45
CA LEU A 751 -0.44 5.32 -27.91
C LEU A 751 -0.20 5.08 -26.42
N PHE A 752 -1.25 4.74 -25.67
CA PHE A 752 -1.18 4.43 -24.26
C PHE A 752 -0.27 3.23 -23.98
N PHE A 753 -0.37 2.16 -24.76
CA PHE A 753 0.51 0.99 -24.59
C PHE A 753 1.98 1.32 -24.85
N VAL A 754 2.24 2.15 -25.86
CA VAL A 754 3.61 2.39 -26.32
C VAL A 754 4.34 3.44 -25.46
N THR A 755 3.61 4.43 -24.94
CA THR A 755 4.19 5.54 -24.17
C THR A 755 4.11 5.35 -22.65
N THR A 756 3.12 4.62 -22.14
CA THR A 756 2.95 4.49 -20.69
C THR A 756 3.97 3.51 -20.14
N PRO A 757 4.81 3.92 -19.18
CA PRO A 757 5.76 3.03 -18.52
C PRO A 757 5.03 1.96 -17.69
N ALA A 758 5.60 0.76 -17.66
CA ALA A 758 5.06 -0.33 -16.86
C ALA A 758 5.41 -0.12 -15.37
N GLU A 759 4.44 -0.31 -14.50
CA GLU A 759 4.58 -0.29 -13.04
C GLU A 759 5.52 -1.40 -12.58
N SER A 760 6.24 -1.18 -11.48
CA SER A 760 6.95 -2.24 -10.80
C SER A 760 5.94 -3.23 -10.21
N THR A 761 6.18 -4.53 -10.39
CA THR A 761 5.40 -5.54 -9.65
C THR A 761 5.74 -5.43 -8.17
N SER A 762 4.88 -4.76 -7.41
CA SER A 762 4.97 -4.75 -5.94
C SER A 762 5.09 -6.19 -5.48
N MET A 763 6.02 -6.49 -4.58
CA MET A 763 6.26 -7.82 -4.02
C MET A 763 4.91 -8.49 -3.73
N GLU A 764 4.46 -9.37 -4.63
CA GLU A 764 3.29 -10.20 -4.40
C GLU A 764 3.43 -10.81 -3.02
N ASP A 765 2.34 -10.80 -2.24
CA ASP A 765 2.31 -11.44 -0.92
C ASP A 765 3.08 -12.76 -1.00
N PHE A 766 4.03 -12.95 -0.09
CA PHE A 766 4.83 -14.19 -0.04
C PHE A 766 3.94 -15.45 -0.13
N SER A 767 2.66 -15.35 0.28
CA SER A 767 1.62 -16.37 0.15
C SER A 767 1.26 -16.73 -1.29
N LEU A 768 1.15 -15.77 -2.22
CA LEU A 768 0.90 -16.01 -3.65
C LEU A 768 2.09 -16.73 -4.29
N LYS A 769 3.32 -16.27 -4.06
CA LYS A 769 4.53 -16.99 -4.53
C LYS A 769 4.66 -18.40 -3.97
N LEU A 770 4.28 -18.61 -2.70
CA LEU A 770 4.28 -19.95 -2.08
C LEU A 770 3.24 -20.88 -2.69
N SER A 771 2.04 -20.35 -3.00
CA SER A 771 0.97 -21.13 -3.62
C SER A 771 1.15 -21.30 -5.14
N SER A 772 1.87 -20.38 -5.79
CA SER A 772 2.13 -20.39 -7.22
C SER A 772 3.52 -20.93 -7.59
N LEU A 773 4.20 -21.69 -6.71
CA LEU A 773 5.51 -22.36 -6.89
C LEU A 773 5.60 -23.18 -8.21
N GLN A 774 5.53 -22.50 -9.34
CA GLN A 774 5.94 -22.92 -10.66
C GLN A 774 7.43 -22.62 -10.71
N ILE A 775 8.19 -23.53 -10.08
CA ILE A 775 9.65 -23.46 -9.97
C ILE A 775 10.32 -23.48 -11.38
N ASP A 776 9.58 -23.88 -12.42
CA ASP A 776 10.04 -23.89 -13.81
C ASP A 776 9.64 -22.66 -14.65
N SER A 777 9.06 -21.61 -14.05
CA SER A 777 8.82 -20.39 -14.84
C SER A 777 10.17 -19.76 -15.24
N SER A 778 10.37 -19.67 -16.56
CA SER A 778 11.62 -19.40 -17.25
C SER A 778 12.51 -18.34 -16.58
N ILE A 779 13.83 -18.57 -16.64
CA ILE A 779 14.88 -17.63 -16.21
C ILE A 779 14.60 -16.20 -16.73
N ASP A 780 13.95 -16.09 -17.90
CA ASP A 780 13.54 -14.83 -18.52
C ASP A 780 12.55 -14.01 -17.67
N LYS A 781 11.60 -14.63 -16.94
CA LYS A 781 10.68 -13.85 -16.09
C LYS A 781 11.41 -13.06 -14.99
N ARG A 782 12.53 -13.58 -14.47
CA ARG A 782 13.30 -12.89 -13.42
C ARG A 782 14.00 -11.64 -13.94
N SER A 783 14.56 -11.68 -15.14
CA SER A 783 15.19 -10.49 -15.73
C SER A 783 14.14 -9.42 -16.05
N TRP A 784 12.93 -9.84 -16.45
CA TRP A 784 11.84 -8.91 -16.79
C TRP A 784 11.25 -8.23 -15.56
N ASN A 785 11.05 -8.97 -14.46
CA ASN A 785 10.57 -8.37 -13.21
C ASN A 785 11.53 -7.31 -12.66
N ALA A 786 12.83 -7.40 -12.98
CA ALA A 786 13.81 -6.36 -12.65
C ALA A 786 13.82 -5.15 -13.60
N MET A 787 13.12 -5.26 -14.75
CA MET A 787 12.96 -4.20 -15.74
C MET A 787 11.62 -3.45 -15.60
N LEU A 788 10.57 -4.12 -15.11
CA LEU A 788 9.28 -3.51 -14.78
C LEU A 788 9.45 -2.41 -13.71
N GLY A 789 8.81 -1.25 -13.92
CA GLY A 789 8.97 -0.06 -13.07
C GLY A 789 10.01 0.96 -13.56
N LYS A 790 10.77 0.66 -14.62
CA LYS A 790 11.78 1.56 -15.20
C LYS A 790 11.23 2.31 -16.42
N CYS A 791 11.58 3.59 -16.58
CA CYS A 791 11.08 4.45 -17.66
C CYS A 791 11.32 3.91 -19.10
N GLY A 792 12.34 3.07 -19.29
CA GLY A 792 12.64 2.49 -20.60
C GLY A 792 11.66 1.39 -21.06
N PHE A 793 10.83 0.86 -20.15
CA PHE A 793 9.93 -0.27 -20.42
C PHE A 793 8.48 0.17 -20.37
N SER A 794 7.88 0.41 -21.54
CA SER A 794 6.44 0.63 -21.66
C SER A 794 5.60 -0.63 -21.61
N LEU A 795 4.29 -0.48 -21.45
CA LEU A 795 3.31 -1.58 -21.47
C LEU A 795 3.39 -2.41 -22.76
N ALA A 796 3.79 -1.80 -23.88
CA ALA A 796 4.03 -2.48 -25.16
C ALA A 796 5.10 -3.58 -25.06
N PHE A 797 6.09 -3.46 -24.16
CA PHE A 797 7.05 -4.52 -23.94
C PHE A 797 6.39 -5.75 -23.31
N ILE A 798 5.46 -5.59 -22.36
CA ILE A 798 4.72 -6.72 -21.75
C ILE A 798 3.99 -7.52 -22.82
N LEU A 799 3.41 -6.82 -23.79
CA LEU A 799 2.72 -7.37 -24.92
C LEU A 799 3.65 -8.14 -25.88
N LEU A 800 4.78 -7.53 -26.28
CA LEU A 800 5.80 -8.16 -27.12
C LEU A 800 6.38 -9.43 -26.52
N PHE A 801 6.58 -9.39 -25.21
CA PHE A 801 7.21 -10.44 -24.45
C PHE A 801 6.30 -11.63 -24.19
N SER A 802 5.00 -11.40 -24.02
CA SER A 802 4.02 -12.47 -23.83
C SER A 802 3.94 -13.40 -25.06
N ASP A 803 4.15 -12.86 -26.26
CA ASP A 803 3.99 -13.58 -27.54
C ASP A 803 5.12 -13.21 -28.54
N ARG A 804 6.39 -13.49 -28.19
CA ARG A 804 7.57 -13.09 -28.99
C ARG A 804 7.53 -13.52 -30.47
N SER A 805 6.79 -14.58 -30.81
CA SER A 805 6.75 -15.18 -32.15
C SER A 805 5.73 -14.57 -33.13
N CYS A 806 4.88 -13.63 -32.69
CA CYS A 806 3.68 -13.26 -33.47
C CYS A 806 3.87 -12.11 -34.48
N ILE A 807 4.98 -11.37 -34.43
CA ILE A 807 5.15 -10.12 -35.19
C ILE A 807 6.09 -10.28 -36.38
N VAL A 808 7.06 -11.18 -36.24
CA VAL A 808 8.10 -11.42 -37.24
C VAL A 808 7.56 -12.36 -38.30
N ASP A 809 7.38 -11.84 -39.51
CA ASP A 809 7.19 -12.70 -40.67
C ASP A 809 8.48 -13.52 -40.90
N GLY A 810 8.37 -14.83 -41.11
CA GLY A 810 9.54 -15.71 -41.33
C GLY A 810 10.38 -15.33 -42.55
N ARG A 811 9.88 -14.41 -43.40
CA ARG A 811 10.63 -13.79 -44.50
C ARG A 811 11.69 -12.78 -44.04
N PHE A 812 11.59 -12.24 -42.83
CA PHE A 812 12.54 -11.25 -42.32
C PHE A 812 13.76 -11.91 -41.69
N ASN A 813 14.94 -11.72 -42.31
CA ASN A 813 16.19 -12.23 -41.77
C ASN A 813 16.74 -11.29 -40.68
N LEU A 814 16.28 -11.47 -39.44
CA LEU A 814 16.71 -10.68 -38.27
C LEU A 814 18.13 -11.02 -37.77
N ARG A 815 18.95 -11.70 -38.59
CA ARG A 815 20.40 -11.81 -38.35
C ARG A 815 21.10 -10.45 -38.53
N TYR A 816 20.48 -9.52 -39.25
CA TYR A 816 20.96 -8.16 -39.51
C TYR A 816 20.11 -7.13 -38.76
N LEU A 817 20.63 -5.91 -38.60
CA LEU A 817 19.80 -4.80 -38.14
C LEU A 817 18.64 -4.59 -39.13
N PRO A 818 17.42 -4.26 -38.65
CA PRO A 818 16.26 -4.14 -39.53
C PRO A 818 16.39 -2.91 -40.43
N SER A 819 16.16 -3.09 -41.73
CA SER A 819 16.07 -1.97 -42.66
C SER A 819 14.81 -1.15 -42.40
N SER A 820 14.77 0.10 -42.89
CA SER A 820 13.60 0.96 -42.70
C SER A 820 12.29 0.30 -43.16
N GLN A 821 12.29 -0.43 -44.29
CA GLN A 821 11.10 -1.12 -44.79
C GLN A 821 10.65 -2.24 -43.85
N ILE A 822 11.60 -2.98 -43.26
CA ILE A 822 11.32 -4.01 -42.27
C ILE A 822 10.73 -3.36 -41.01
N ILE A 823 11.31 -2.27 -40.52
CA ILE A 823 10.76 -1.53 -39.37
C ILE A 823 9.31 -1.13 -39.63
N THR A 824 9.00 -0.55 -40.79
CA THR A 824 7.63 -0.18 -41.19
C THR A 824 6.68 -1.37 -41.17
N SER A 825 7.08 -2.49 -41.77
CA SER A 825 6.25 -3.70 -41.75
C SER A 825 6.03 -4.26 -40.34
N LEU A 826 7.04 -4.20 -39.47
CA LEU A 826 6.93 -4.65 -38.08
C LEU A 826 6.01 -3.73 -37.28
N VAL A 827 6.09 -2.41 -37.47
CA VAL A 827 5.19 -1.42 -36.85
C VAL A 827 3.74 -1.69 -37.26
N GLN A 828 3.48 -1.88 -38.55
CA GLN A 828 2.14 -2.23 -39.04
C GLN A 828 1.63 -3.55 -38.44
N ASN A 829 2.47 -4.59 -38.40
CA ASN A 829 2.14 -5.88 -37.79
C ASN A 829 1.85 -5.74 -36.29
N PHE A 830 2.60 -4.90 -35.59
CA PHE A 830 2.41 -4.70 -34.16
C PHE A 830 1.13 -3.92 -33.86
N ILE A 831 0.85 -2.86 -34.63
CA ILE A 831 -0.41 -2.09 -34.56
C ILE A 831 -1.60 -2.99 -34.86
N SER A 832 -1.53 -3.77 -35.95
CA SER A 832 -2.60 -4.68 -36.33
C SER A 832 -2.82 -5.77 -35.28
N TRP A 833 -1.76 -6.25 -34.63
CA TRP A 833 -1.87 -7.19 -33.52
C TRP A 833 -2.49 -6.55 -32.27
N ILE A 834 -2.14 -5.31 -31.91
CA ILE A 834 -2.79 -4.59 -30.79
C ILE A 834 -4.28 -4.43 -31.06
N ARG A 835 -4.69 -4.18 -32.32
CA ARG A 835 -6.10 -3.99 -32.68
C ARG A 835 -6.91 -5.27 -32.89
N TYR A 836 -6.45 -6.19 -33.74
CA TYR A 836 -7.25 -7.31 -34.26
C TYR A 836 -7.00 -8.66 -33.57
N SER A 837 -6.05 -8.72 -32.62
CA SER A 837 -5.62 -9.96 -31.97
C SER A 837 -5.01 -11.01 -32.94
N LYS A 838 -4.54 -12.13 -32.39
CA LYS A 838 -3.89 -13.23 -33.12
C LYS A 838 -4.86 -14.00 -34.04
N THR A 839 -6.13 -14.11 -33.67
CA THR A 839 -7.10 -14.92 -34.44
C THR A 839 -7.56 -14.23 -35.72
N GLY A 840 -7.36 -12.91 -35.83
CA GLY A 840 -7.74 -12.14 -37.00
C GLY A 840 -9.26 -12.11 -37.22
N ASP A 841 -10.07 -12.30 -36.18
CA ASP A 841 -11.52 -12.18 -36.28
C ASP A 841 -11.89 -10.70 -36.45
N ASP A 842 -12.42 -10.34 -37.62
CA ASP A 842 -12.80 -8.97 -38.00
C ASP A 842 -13.90 -8.37 -37.11
N SER A 843 -14.56 -9.20 -36.30
CA SER A 843 -15.73 -8.84 -35.51
C SER A 843 -15.46 -8.60 -34.03
N SER A 844 -14.20 -8.59 -33.57
CA SER A 844 -13.93 -8.23 -32.17
C SER A 844 -14.23 -6.75 -31.97
N SER A 845 -15.36 -6.44 -31.32
CA SER A 845 -15.65 -5.12 -30.79
C SER A 845 -14.42 -4.57 -30.07
N LEU A 846 -14.19 -3.25 -30.14
CA LEU A 846 -13.12 -2.56 -29.40
C LEU A 846 -13.11 -3.01 -27.92
N LEU A 847 -14.32 -3.24 -27.39
CA LEU A 847 -14.56 -3.84 -26.09
C LEU A 847 -13.92 -5.23 -25.92
N ARG A 848 -14.19 -6.21 -26.80
CA ARG A 848 -13.61 -7.56 -26.70
C ARG A 848 -12.09 -7.57 -26.83
N ARG A 849 -11.50 -6.69 -27.63
CA ARG A 849 -10.04 -6.59 -27.69
C ARG A 849 -9.49 -5.95 -26.41
N SER A 850 -10.13 -4.90 -25.93
CA SER A 850 -9.70 -4.21 -24.70
C SER A 850 -9.73 -5.15 -23.49
N THR A 851 -10.69 -6.08 -23.41
CA THR A 851 -10.73 -7.09 -22.34
C THR A 851 -9.57 -8.08 -22.46
N GLU A 852 -9.22 -8.55 -23.66
CA GLU A 852 -8.06 -9.43 -23.87
C GLU A 852 -6.74 -8.75 -23.47
N LEU A 853 -6.55 -7.49 -23.89
CA LEU A 853 -5.38 -6.69 -23.50
C LEU A 853 -5.34 -6.45 -21.99
N SER A 854 -6.49 -6.13 -21.39
CA SER A 854 -6.62 -5.90 -19.95
C SER A 854 -6.25 -7.14 -19.14
N LEU A 855 -6.69 -8.33 -19.57
CA LEU A 855 -6.33 -9.59 -18.91
C LEU A 855 -4.82 -9.84 -18.92
N ARG A 856 -4.14 -9.53 -20.02
CA ARG A 856 -2.68 -9.66 -20.13
C ARG A 856 -1.97 -8.70 -19.17
N LEU A 857 -2.47 -7.48 -19.03
CA LEU A 857 -1.94 -6.48 -18.11
C LEU A 857 -2.15 -6.87 -16.63
N ILE A 858 -3.36 -7.34 -16.27
CA ILE A 858 -3.67 -7.81 -14.91
C ILE A 858 -2.75 -8.97 -14.51
N ARG A 859 -2.49 -9.93 -15.42
CA ARG A 859 -1.56 -11.05 -15.18
C ARG A 859 -0.12 -10.61 -14.88
N ASN A 860 0.26 -9.40 -15.29
CA ASN A 860 1.57 -8.80 -15.04
C ASN A 860 1.52 -7.69 -13.97
N GLY A 861 0.44 -7.61 -13.19
CA GLY A 861 0.29 -6.67 -12.09
C GLY A 861 0.12 -5.20 -12.52
N GLN A 862 -0.41 -4.91 -13.70
CA GLN A 862 -0.57 -3.53 -14.19
C GLN A 862 -2.03 -3.04 -14.03
N SER A 863 -2.50 -2.83 -12.80
CA SER A 863 -3.91 -2.51 -12.55
C SER A 863 -4.29 -1.05 -12.83
N ASP A 864 -3.41 -0.07 -12.59
CA ASP A 864 -3.75 1.32 -12.94
C ASP A 864 -3.79 1.53 -14.45
N ALA A 865 -2.93 0.85 -15.20
CA ALA A 865 -2.97 0.85 -16.65
C ALA A 865 -4.30 0.32 -17.19
N VAL A 866 -4.80 -0.77 -16.58
CA VAL A 866 -6.07 -1.39 -16.99
C VAL A 866 -7.25 -0.50 -16.64
N GLU A 867 -7.31 0.08 -15.44
CA GLU A 867 -8.37 1.02 -15.07
C GLU A 867 -8.46 2.15 -16.11
N ARG A 868 -7.32 2.71 -16.51
CA ARG A 868 -7.25 3.80 -17.49
C ARG A 868 -7.74 3.37 -18.87
N ILE A 869 -7.32 2.21 -19.38
CA ILE A 869 -7.81 1.66 -20.65
C ILE A 869 -9.33 1.45 -20.59
N LEU A 870 -9.85 0.87 -19.51
CA LEU A 870 -11.27 0.60 -19.38
C LEU A 870 -12.10 1.89 -19.28
N VAL A 871 -11.55 2.97 -18.73
CA VAL A 871 -12.17 4.31 -18.75
C VAL A 871 -12.23 4.87 -20.18
N VAL A 872 -11.16 4.73 -20.97
CA VAL A 872 -11.16 5.14 -22.39
C VAL A 872 -12.23 4.39 -23.18
N VAL A 873 -12.28 3.07 -23.00
CA VAL A 873 -13.26 2.19 -23.67
C VAL A 873 -14.68 2.52 -23.21
N GLU A 874 -14.90 2.82 -21.93
CA GLU A 874 -16.22 3.25 -21.47
C GLU A 874 -16.63 4.59 -22.08
N ALA A 875 -15.70 5.52 -22.25
CA ALA A 875 -15.97 6.83 -22.87
C ALA A 875 -16.35 6.68 -24.35
N SER A 876 -15.64 5.84 -25.13
CA SER A 876 -16.00 5.59 -26.53
C SER A 876 -17.36 4.89 -26.65
N LEU A 877 -17.63 3.89 -25.80
CA LEU A 877 -18.92 3.21 -25.78
C LEU A 877 -20.10 4.11 -25.39
N ARG A 878 -19.88 5.19 -24.63
CA ARG A 878 -20.96 6.17 -24.34
C ARG A 878 -21.35 6.96 -25.58
N GLY A 879 -20.40 7.23 -26.48
CA GLY A 879 -20.68 7.77 -27.81
C GLY A 879 -21.58 6.82 -28.59
N GLU A 880 -21.22 5.54 -28.66
CA GLU A 880 -22.02 4.51 -29.33
C GLU A 880 -23.40 4.29 -28.70
N LYS A 881 -23.54 4.31 -27.36
CA LYS A 881 -24.83 4.05 -26.67
C LYS A 881 -25.92 5.09 -26.95
N THR A 882 -25.59 6.26 -27.50
CA THR A 882 -26.63 7.14 -28.06
C THR A 882 -27.35 6.52 -29.27
N PHE A 883 -26.77 5.48 -29.87
CA PHE A 883 -27.30 4.65 -30.94
C PHE A 883 -27.50 3.20 -30.50
N GLY A 884 -28.75 2.80 -30.29
CA GLY A 884 -29.31 1.47 -30.60
C GLY A 884 -28.72 0.17 -30.03
N CYS A 885 -27.51 0.14 -29.46
CA CYS A 885 -26.90 -1.07 -28.88
C CYS A 885 -27.36 -1.24 -27.42
N SER A 886 -28.68 -1.20 -27.25
CA SER A 886 -29.33 -1.74 -26.07
C SER A 886 -29.20 -3.26 -26.15
N GLN A 887 -28.39 -3.83 -25.26
CA GLN A 887 -28.16 -5.28 -25.05
C GLN A 887 -27.13 -5.89 -26.00
N ASP A 888 -25.87 -5.58 -25.73
CA ASP A 888 -24.71 -6.33 -26.24
C ASP A 888 -24.81 -7.77 -25.72
N THR A 889 -25.43 -8.67 -26.50
CA THR A 889 -25.71 -10.08 -26.12
C THR A 889 -24.45 -10.91 -25.86
N SER A 890 -23.26 -10.39 -26.23
CA SER A 890 -21.97 -11.06 -26.04
C SER A 890 -21.55 -11.18 -24.57
N GLY A 891 -22.09 -10.33 -23.68
CA GLY A 891 -21.65 -10.24 -22.28
C GLY A 891 -20.29 -9.53 -22.10
N ASP A 892 -19.74 -8.92 -23.14
CA ASP A 892 -18.44 -8.23 -23.09
C ASP A 892 -18.46 -7.03 -22.13
N TRP A 893 -19.59 -6.34 -22.00
CA TRP A 893 -19.74 -5.25 -21.05
C TRP A 893 -19.66 -5.76 -19.59
N CYS A 894 -20.18 -6.95 -19.33
CA CYS A 894 -20.10 -7.60 -18.02
C CYS A 894 -18.65 -7.97 -17.68
N LEU A 895 -17.89 -8.48 -18.68
CA LEU A 895 -16.45 -8.74 -18.57
C LEU A 895 -15.69 -7.46 -18.22
N LEU A 896 -15.94 -6.35 -18.93
CA LEU A 896 -15.29 -5.08 -18.65
C LEU A 896 -15.55 -4.59 -17.21
N GLN A 897 -16.80 -4.66 -16.75
CA GLN A 897 -17.13 -4.24 -15.38
C GLN A 897 -16.48 -5.14 -14.33
N HIS A 898 -16.39 -6.44 -14.57
CA HIS A 898 -15.70 -7.38 -13.67
C HIS A 898 -14.20 -7.05 -13.57
N LEU A 899 -13.53 -6.89 -14.72
CA LEU A 899 -12.11 -6.56 -14.76
C LEU A 899 -11.82 -5.23 -14.07
N ARG A 900 -12.69 -4.23 -14.27
CA ARG A 900 -12.59 -2.95 -13.56
C ARG A 900 -12.72 -3.12 -12.05
N GLY A 901 -13.69 -3.92 -11.59
CA GLY A 901 -13.84 -4.23 -10.17
C GLY A 901 -12.59 -4.89 -9.57
N CYS A 902 -12.00 -5.84 -10.30
CA CYS A 902 -10.75 -6.50 -9.90
C CYS A 902 -9.57 -5.52 -9.82
N CYS A 903 -9.43 -4.62 -10.79
CA CYS A 903 -8.37 -3.61 -10.78
C CYS A 903 -8.50 -2.65 -9.60
N LEU A 904 -9.71 -2.15 -9.32
CA LEU A 904 -9.95 -1.26 -8.19
C LEU A 904 -9.64 -1.93 -6.84
N LEU A 905 -9.94 -3.22 -6.69
CA LEU A 905 -9.56 -3.99 -5.50
C LEU A 905 -8.06 -4.16 -5.35
N ASP A 906 -7.37 -4.49 -6.43
CA ASP A 906 -5.91 -4.66 -6.45
C ASP A 906 -5.18 -3.34 -6.09
N GLN A 907 -5.68 -2.21 -6.59
CA GLN A 907 -5.19 -0.88 -6.20
C GLN A 907 -5.42 -0.55 -4.72
N VAL A 908 -6.54 -0.98 -4.15
CA VAL A 908 -6.82 -0.80 -2.72
C VAL A 908 -5.82 -1.59 -1.86
N GLN A 909 -5.42 -2.78 -2.30
CA GLN A 909 -4.41 -3.60 -1.63
C GLN A 909 -3.03 -2.92 -1.62
N ARG A 910 -2.63 -2.27 -2.72
CA ARG A 910 -1.31 -1.64 -2.86
C ARG A 910 -1.09 -0.37 -2.03
N GLY A 911 -2.11 0.11 -1.29
CA GLY A 911 -1.93 1.18 -0.31
C GLY A 911 -2.72 2.46 -0.58
N ALA A 912 -3.89 2.39 -1.23
CA ALA A 912 -4.80 3.54 -1.24
C ALA A 912 -5.15 3.93 0.22
N SER A 913 -4.78 5.14 0.64
CA SER A 913 -5.02 5.64 2.00
C SER A 913 -6.24 6.56 2.07
N GLY A 914 -7.02 6.45 3.16
CA GLY A 914 -8.11 7.38 3.50
C GLY A 914 -9.31 7.33 2.57
N ILE A 915 -9.87 8.51 2.25
CA ILE A 915 -11.12 8.69 1.47
C ILE A 915 -11.05 8.04 0.09
N LEU A 916 -9.85 8.00 -0.52
CA LEU A 916 -9.67 7.39 -1.83
C LEU A 916 -9.90 5.87 -1.78
N ARG A 917 -9.52 5.23 -0.67
CA ARG A 917 -9.75 3.80 -0.42
C ARG A 917 -11.23 3.49 -0.38
N GLU A 918 -11.99 4.27 0.39
CA GLU A 918 -13.44 4.11 0.53
C GLU A 918 -14.15 4.29 -0.82
N ARG A 919 -13.80 5.35 -1.58
CA ARG A 919 -14.38 5.58 -2.90
C ARG A 919 -14.09 4.42 -3.87
N LYS A 920 -12.84 3.94 -3.92
CA LYS A 920 -12.46 2.80 -4.78
C LYS A 920 -13.17 1.51 -4.37
N ILE A 921 -13.36 1.27 -3.07
CA ILE A 921 -14.13 0.11 -2.57
C ILE A 921 -15.59 0.21 -3.04
N ILE A 922 -16.23 1.37 -2.87
CA ILE A 922 -17.63 1.58 -3.31
C ILE A 922 -17.76 1.39 -4.82
N ASP A 923 -16.84 1.92 -5.61
CA ASP A 923 -16.87 1.78 -7.06
C ASP A 923 -16.57 0.34 -7.53
N ALA A 924 -15.66 -0.37 -6.85
CA ALA A 924 -15.43 -1.80 -7.08
C ALA A 924 -16.72 -2.60 -6.85
N ILE A 925 -17.42 -2.33 -5.74
CA ILE A 925 -18.69 -2.99 -5.42
C ILE A 925 -19.72 -2.75 -6.53
N ARG A 926 -19.89 -1.48 -6.97
CA ARG A 926 -20.79 -1.12 -8.08
C ARG A 926 -20.43 -1.85 -9.37
N CYS A 927 -19.14 -1.95 -9.69
CA CYS A 927 -18.66 -2.66 -10.87
C CYS A 927 -19.01 -4.16 -10.83
N PHE A 928 -18.78 -4.84 -9.69
CA PHE A 928 -19.16 -6.25 -9.56
C PHE A 928 -20.68 -6.47 -9.67
N PHE A 929 -21.51 -5.60 -9.08
CA PHE A 929 -22.96 -5.65 -9.27
C PHE A 929 -23.39 -5.43 -10.72
N ARG A 930 -22.73 -4.51 -11.43
CA ARG A 930 -23.00 -4.29 -12.85
C ARG A 930 -22.60 -5.50 -13.70
N ALA A 931 -21.46 -6.13 -13.38
CA ALA A 931 -20.98 -7.31 -14.08
C ALA A 931 -21.93 -8.52 -14.00
N SER A 932 -22.65 -8.71 -12.89
CA SER A 932 -23.61 -9.81 -12.74
C SER A 932 -24.96 -9.55 -13.42
N SER A 933 -25.25 -8.29 -13.79
CA SER A 933 -26.58 -7.85 -14.22
C SER A 933 -26.88 -8.07 -15.70
N GLY A 934 -25.86 -8.11 -16.58
CA GLY A 934 -26.07 -8.15 -18.03
C GLY A 934 -26.38 -9.54 -18.58
N GLU A 935 -27.09 -9.55 -19.70
CA GLU A 935 -27.43 -10.74 -20.48
C GLU A 935 -26.13 -11.40 -21.01
N GLY A 936 -26.03 -12.73 -20.93
CA GLY A 936 -24.80 -13.44 -21.31
C GLY A 936 -23.64 -13.38 -20.29
N SER A 937 -23.80 -12.67 -19.16
CA SER A 937 -22.75 -12.52 -18.11
C SER A 937 -22.12 -13.84 -17.66
N TRP A 938 -22.93 -14.91 -17.53
CA TRP A 938 -22.45 -16.23 -17.18
C TRP A 938 -21.42 -16.76 -18.18
N LYS A 939 -21.76 -16.85 -19.47
CA LYS A 939 -20.85 -17.36 -20.52
C LYS A 939 -19.57 -16.53 -20.59
N ALA A 940 -19.73 -15.20 -20.53
CA ALA A 940 -18.64 -14.26 -20.63
C ALA A 940 -17.66 -14.41 -19.45
N LEU A 941 -18.14 -14.37 -18.21
CA LEU A 941 -17.29 -14.48 -17.02
C LEU A 941 -16.71 -15.89 -16.83
N HIS A 942 -17.41 -16.93 -17.27
CA HIS A 942 -16.89 -18.30 -17.20
C HIS A 942 -15.68 -18.52 -18.12
N SER A 943 -15.55 -17.72 -19.19
CA SER A 943 -14.34 -17.69 -20.02
C SER A 943 -13.10 -17.27 -19.23
N LEU A 944 -13.27 -16.53 -18.12
CA LEU A 944 -12.21 -16.12 -17.21
C LEU A 944 -11.91 -17.13 -16.09
N SER A 945 -12.51 -18.31 -16.08
CA SER A 945 -12.38 -19.27 -14.96
C SER A 945 -10.95 -19.65 -14.60
N LYS A 946 -10.04 -19.67 -15.58
CA LYS A 946 -8.61 -19.88 -15.32
C LYS A 946 -7.95 -18.68 -14.65
N GLU A 947 -8.34 -17.44 -14.99
CA GLU A 947 -7.73 -16.22 -14.46
C GLU A 947 -8.37 -15.72 -13.15
N ALA A 948 -9.70 -15.78 -13.04
CA ALA A 948 -10.45 -15.28 -11.88
C ALA A 948 -10.46 -16.26 -10.69
N GLY A 949 -9.90 -17.47 -10.87
CA GLY A 949 -9.87 -18.52 -9.85
C GLY A 949 -11.25 -19.13 -9.55
N PHE A 950 -12.18 -19.10 -10.51
CA PHE A 950 -13.45 -19.82 -10.37
C PHE A 950 -13.14 -21.32 -10.21
N SER A 951 -13.57 -21.94 -9.11
CA SER A 951 -13.32 -23.36 -8.89
C SER A 951 -14.12 -24.21 -9.89
N PRO A 952 -13.47 -25.08 -10.70
CA PRO A 952 -14.18 -25.93 -11.65
C PRO A 952 -15.13 -26.92 -10.96
N ALA A 953 -14.89 -27.23 -9.68
CA ALA A 953 -15.62 -28.24 -8.92
C ALA A 953 -17.04 -27.85 -8.49
N THR A 954 -17.42 -26.58 -8.54
CA THR A 954 -18.75 -26.12 -8.06
C THR A 954 -19.82 -26.16 -9.15
N THR A 955 -19.44 -26.44 -10.40
CA THR A 955 -20.35 -26.61 -11.52
C THR A 955 -20.18 -28.02 -12.07
N GLY A 956 -21.07 -28.92 -11.66
CA GLY A 956 -21.10 -30.29 -12.14
C GLY A 956 -21.26 -30.38 -13.67
N PRO A 957 -20.86 -31.51 -14.28
CA PRO A 957 -20.81 -31.68 -15.74
C PRO A 957 -22.17 -31.67 -16.45
N SER A 958 -23.30 -31.57 -15.75
CA SER A 958 -24.64 -31.44 -16.36
C SER A 958 -25.00 -30.00 -16.79
N ILE A 959 -24.12 -29.02 -16.56
CA ILE A 959 -24.39 -27.57 -16.76
C ILE A 959 -24.06 -27.09 -18.20
N LEU A 960 -23.75 -28.01 -19.12
CA LEU A 960 -23.46 -27.62 -20.51
C LEU A 960 -24.71 -27.17 -21.31
N ASP A 961 -25.91 -27.53 -20.86
CA ASP A 961 -27.16 -27.08 -21.46
C ASP A 961 -27.58 -25.75 -20.81
N GLY A 962 -27.64 -24.68 -21.61
CA GLY A 962 -27.73 -23.27 -21.19
C GLY A 962 -29.03 -22.83 -20.51
N SER A 963 -29.55 -23.58 -19.55
CA SER A 963 -30.78 -23.31 -18.81
C SER A 963 -30.55 -22.99 -17.33
N THR A 964 -29.39 -22.48 -16.90
CA THR A 964 -29.29 -21.93 -15.52
C THR A 964 -30.15 -20.68 -15.39
N SER A 965 -31.02 -20.62 -14.37
CA SER A 965 -31.72 -19.37 -14.03
C SER A 965 -30.71 -18.25 -13.74
N SER A 966 -31.03 -17.03 -14.17
CA SER A 966 -30.20 -15.84 -13.89
C SER A 966 -29.87 -15.69 -12.40
N ALA A 967 -30.80 -16.10 -11.53
CA ALA A 967 -30.64 -16.08 -10.08
C ALA A 967 -29.56 -17.05 -9.56
N ALA A 968 -29.51 -18.29 -10.06
CA ALA A 968 -28.53 -19.29 -9.62
C ALA A 968 -27.09 -18.85 -9.91
N TRP A 969 -26.85 -18.29 -11.09
CA TRP A 969 -25.54 -17.71 -11.42
C TRP A 969 -25.19 -16.53 -10.52
N LYS A 970 -26.12 -15.58 -10.34
CA LYS A 970 -25.90 -14.40 -9.49
C LYS A 970 -25.55 -14.80 -8.06
N LEU A 971 -26.21 -15.83 -7.52
CA LEU A 971 -25.90 -16.39 -6.21
C LEU A 971 -24.43 -16.83 -6.12
N HIS A 972 -23.96 -17.66 -7.05
CA HIS A 972 -22.57 -18.13 -7.08
C HIS A 972 -21.56 -16.99 -7.25
N TYR A 973 -21.87 -16.03 -8.12
CA TYR A 973 -21.00 -14.89 -8.37
C TYR A 973 -20.88 -13.97 -7.14
N TYR A 974 -21.99 -13.73 -6.41
CA TYR A 974 -21.96 -12.94 -5.18
C TYR A 974 -21.25 -13.68 -4.04
N GLU A 975 -21.34 -15.00 -3.95
CA GLU A 975 -20.54 -15.77 -3.00
C GLU A 975 -19.03 -15.66 -3.30
N TRP A 976 -18.64 -15.73 -4.58
CA TRP A 976 -17.25 -15.51 -4.98
C TRP A 976 -16.78 -14.08 -4.65
N ALA A 977 -17.58 -13.06 -4.98
CA ALA A 977 -17.25 -11.67 -4.67
C ALA A 977 -17.11 -11.47 -3.16
N MET A 978 -18.04 -12.00 -2.36
CA MET A 978 -17.96 -11.99 -0.90
C MET A 978 -16.63 -12.57 -0.39
N GLN A 979 -16.19 -13.73 -0.91
CA GLN A 979 -14.93 -14.36 -0.49
C GLN A 979 -13.68 -13.53 -0.84
N ILE A 980 -13.68 -12.86 -1.98
CA ILE A 980 -12.56 -11.99 -2.37
C ILE A 980 -12.48 -10.76 -1.47
N PHE A 981 -13.61 -10.11 -1.19
CA PHE A 981 -13.64 -8.97 -0.27
C PHE A 981 -13.26 -9.37 1.15
N GLU A 982 -13.68 -10.56 1.60
CA GLU A 982 -13.26 -11.14 2.88
C GLU A 982 -11.75 -11.39 2.92
N ARG A 983 -11.17 -11.97 1.86
CA ARG A 983 -9.72 -12.21 1.76
C ARG A 983 -8.92 -10.90 1.89
N TYR A 984 -9.45 -9.79 1.39
CA TYR A 984 -8.84 -8.47 1.50
C TYR A 984 -9.20 -7.70 2.78
N ASN A 985 -9.88 -8.34 3.75
CA ASN A 985 -10.36 -7.72 4.99
C ASN A 985 -11.27 -6.49 4.76
N ILE A 986 -12.04 -6.48 3.67
CA ILE A 986 -13.01 -5.42 3.35
C ILE A 986 -14.41 -5.92 3.72
N SER A 987 -14.75 -5.85 5.01
CA SER A 987 -16.01 -6.36 5.57
C SER A 987 -17.25 -5.65 4.99
N GLU A 988 -17.16 -4.37 4.65
CA GLU A 988 -18.28 -3.61 4.06
C GLU A 988 -18.74 -4.20 2.73
N GLY A 989 -17.81 -4.43 1.79
CA GLY A 989 -18.14 -5.03 0.50
C GLY A 989 -18.59 -6.48 0.65
N ALA A 990 -17.92 -7.27 1.49
CA ALA A 990 -18.32 -8.65 1.76
C ALA A 990 -19.75 -8.74 2.33
N CYS A 991 -20.14 -7.79 3.19
CA CYS A 991 -21.49 -7.70 3.73
C CYS A 991 -22.54 -7.40 2.65
N GLN A 992 -22.27 -6.45 1.74
CA GLN A 992 -23.20 -6.12 0.66
C GLN A 992 -23.40 -7.29 -0.31
N PHE A 993 -22.33 -8.01 -0.67
CA PHE A 993 -22.46 -9.22 -1.50
C PHE A 993 -23.17 -10.36 -0.78
N ALA A 994 -23.01 -10.49 0.55
CA ALA A 994 -23.75 -11.49 1.32
C ALA A 994 -25.27 -11.19 1.35
N TYR A 995 -25.67 -9.92 1.49
CA TYR A 995 -27.08 -9.53 1.37
C TYR A 995 -27.64 -9.79 -0.02
N ALA A 996 -26.90 -9.44 -1.07
CA ALA A 996 -27.33 -9.69 -2.44
C ALA A 996 -27.41 -11.19 -2.75
N ALA A 997 -26.47 -12.00 -2.24
CA ALA A 997 -26.54 -13.45 -2.33
C ALA A 997 -27.81 -13.99 -1.66
N LEU A 998 -28.14 -13.50 -0.46
CA LEU A 998 -29.36 -13.89 0.26
C LEU A 998 -30.65 -13.60 -0.53
N GLU A 999 -30.71 -12.48 -1.26
CA GLU A 999 -31.85 -12.12 -2.11
C GLU A 999 -32.02 -13.08 -3.29
N GLN A 1000 -30.93 -13.65 -3.82
CA GLN A 1000 -30.97 -14.57 -4.96
C GLN A 1000 -31.27 -16.03 -4.57
N VAL A 1001 -31.17 -16.40 -3.29
CA VAL A 1001 -31.33 -17.81 -2.84
C VAL A 1001 -32.69 -18.37 -3.22
N ASP A 1002 -33.78 -17.67 -2.93
CA ASP A 1002 -35.13 -18.20 -3.16
C ASP A 1002 -35.37 -18.45 -4.66
N ASP A 1003 -35.04 -17.48 -5.51
CA ASP A 1003 -35.19 -17.61 -6.97
C ASP A 1003 -34.25 -18.67 -7.58
N ALA A 1004 -33.05 -18.85 -7.02
CA ALA A 1004 -32.10 -19.87 -7.46
C ALA A 1004 -32.61 -21.29 -7.16
N TYR A 1005 -33.12 -21.53 -5.96
CA TYR A 1005 -33.59 -22.87 -5.55
C TYR A 1005 -35.01 -23.19 -6.05
N ASN A 1006 -35.89 -22.20 -6.21
CA ASN A 1006 -37.20 -22.38 -6.86
C ASN A 1006 -37.05 -22.90 -8.31
N PHE A 1007 -35.96 -22.56 -8.98
CA PHE A 1007 -35.66 -23.11 -10.31
C PHE A 1007 -35.16 -24.56 -10.24
N ILE A 1008 -34.38 -24.91 -9.22
CA ILE A 1008 -33.88 -26.28 -9.01
C ILE A 1008 -35.04 -27.24 -8.67
N GLU A 1009 -36.08 -26.78 -7.97
CA GLU A 1009 -37.33 -27.54 -7.72
C GLU A 1009 -37.95 -28.11 -9.00
N MET A 1010 -37.74 -27.47 -10.15
CA MET A 1010 -38.29 -27.93 -11.43
C MET A 1010 -37.45 -29.05 -12.08
N THR A 1011 -36.26 -29.36 -11.56
CA THR A 1011 -35.27 -30.18 -12.30
C THR A 1011 -34.79 -31.44 -11.56
N GLU A 1012 -34.80 -31.51 -10.22
CA GLU A 1012 -34.22 -32.66 -9.49
C GLU A 1012 -35.00 -33.09 -8.23
N GLU A 1013 -34.95 -34.39 -7.92
CA GLU A 1013 -35.61 -35.07 -6.78
C GLU A 1013 -34.96 -34.83 -5.39
N PHE A 1014 -34.04 -33.86 -5.25
CA PHE A 1014 -33.42 -33.54 -3.97
C PHE A 1014 -34.22 -32.48 -3.20
N ASP A 1015 -34.55 -32.78 -1.94
CA ASP A 1015 -35.33 -31.94 -1.00
C ASP A 1015 -34.76 -30.50 -0.89
N PRO A 1016 -35.20 -29.55 -1.75
CA PRO A 1016 -34.46 -28.33 -2.04
C PRO A 1016 -34.59 -27.30 -0.92
N THR A 1017 -35.67 -27.42 -0.14
CA THR A 1017 -35.94 -26.63 1.06
C THR A 1017 -34.83 -26.73 2.09
N LYS A 1018 -34.24 -27.92 2.30
CA LYS A 1018 -33.13 -28.12 3.26
C LYS A 1018 -31.84 -27.47 2.78
N ALA A 1019 -31.52 -27.61 1.49
CA ALA A 1019 -30.35 -26.97 0.89
C ALA A 1019 -30.45 -25.44 0.98
N ALA A 1020 -31.58 -24.87 0.55
CA ALA A 1020 -31.83 -23.43 0.65
C ALA A 1020 -31.71 -22.90 2.09
N THR A 1021 -32.25 -23.65 3.06
CA THR A 1021 -32.17 -23.30 4.48
C THR A 1021 -30.73 -23.29 4.98
N TYR A 1022 -29.93 -24.30 4.62
CA TYR A 1022 -28.51 -24.38 4.98
C TYR A 1022 -27.68 -23.26 4.35
N THR A 1023 -27.89 -22.99 3.04
CA THR A 1023 -27.18 -21.91 2.33
C THR A 1023 -27.54 -20.54 2.92
N ARG A 1024 -28.82 -20.31 3.21
CA ARG A 1024 -29.29 -19.09 3.91
C ARG A 1024 -28.69 -18.99 5.31
N GLY A 1025 -28.62 -20.10 6.05
CA GLY A 1025 -27.99 -20.15 7.37
C GLY A 1025 -26.51 -19.75 7.34
N ARG A 1026 -25.76 -20.29 6.37
CA ARG A 1026 -24.35 -19.95 6.14
C ARG A 1026 -24.16 -18.48 5.76
N LEU A 1027 -24.96 -17.94 4.84
CA LEU A 1027 -24.86 -16.55 4.40
C LEU A 1027 -25.19 -15.56 5.52
N TRP A 1028 -26.22 -15.82 6.33
CA TRP A 1028 -26.50 -15.00 7.52
C TRP A 1028 -25.38 -15.06 8.57
N ALA A 1029 -24.67 -16.19 8.68
CA ALA A 1029 -23.48 -16.29 9.52
C ALA A 1029 -22.38 -15.32 9.04
N ASN A 1030 -22.19 -15.24 7.73
CA ASN A 1030 -21.22 -14.33 7.12
C ASN A 1030 -21.64 -12.86 7.29
N VAL A 1031 -22.91 -12.52 7.04
CA VAL A 1031 -23.45 -11.18 7.33
C VAL A 1031 -23.23 -10.80 8.80
N PHE A 1032 -23.50 -11.72 9.72
CA PHE A 1032 -23.24 -11.51 11.15
C PHE A 1032 -21.76 -11.23 11.43
N LYS A 1033 -20.85 -12.01 10.83
CA LYS A 1033 -19.41 -11.79 10.95
C LYS A 1033 -19.01 -10.39 10.47
N PHE A 1034 -19.43 -10.00 9.26
CA PHE A 1034 -19.01 -8.74 8.65
C PHE A 1034 -19.60 -7.51 9.34
N THR A 1035 -20.88 -7.54 9.73
CA THR A 1035 -21.52 -6.46 10.50
C THR A 1035 -20.88 -6.29 11.88
N LEU A 1036 -20.44 -7.39 12.49
CA LEU A 1036 -19.70 -7.37 13.74
C LEU A 1036 -18.30 -6.77 13.57
N ASP A 1037 -17.58 -7.09 12.49
CA ASP A 1037 -16.29 -6.50 12.14
C ASP A 1037 -16.41 -4.98 11.89
N LEU A 1038 -17.55 -4.51 11.37
CA LEU A 1038 -17.88 -3.09 11.18
C LEU A 1038 -18.39 -2.39 12.46
N ASN A 1039 -18.51 -3.09 13.59
CA ASN A 1039 -19.08 -2.58 14.86
C ASN A 1039 -20.54 -2.08 14.76
N LEU A 1040 -21.29 -2.56 13.76
CA LEU A 1040 -22.72 -2.27 13.54
C LEU A 1040 -23.59 -3.26 14.34
N LEU A 1041 -23.71 -3.02 15.64
CA LEU A 1041 -24.30 -3.97 16.59
C LEU A 1041 -25.81 -4.24 16.34
N ASN A 1042 -26.56 -3.26 15.87
CA ASN A 1042 -27.98 -3.42 15.56
C ASN A 1042 -28.16 -4.33 14.34
N ASP A 1043 -27.33 -4.17 13.32
CA ASP A 1043 -27.40 -4.97 12.10
C ASP A 1043 -26.92 -6.40 12.35
N ALA A 1044 -25.88 -6.58 13.17
CA ALA A 1044 -25.44 -7.89 13.64
C ALA A 1044 -26.55 -8.63 14.41
N TYR A 1045 -27.34 -7.90 15.20
CA TYR A 1045 -28.50 -8.47 15.87
C TYR A 1045 -29.60 -8.88 14.88
N CYS A 1046 -29.94 -8.01 13.93
CA CYS A 1046 -30.90 -8.32 12.86
C CYS A 1046 -30.46 -9.54 12.03
N ALA A 1047 -29.16 -9.72 11.79
CA ALA A 1047 -28.60 -10.88 11.10
C ALA A 1047 -28.78 -12.18 11.90
N ILE A 1048 -28.68 -12.14 13.23
CA ILE A 1048 -28.93 -13.31 14.08
C ILE A 1048 -30.41 -13.72 14.04
N ILE A 1049 -31.33 -12.77 14.18
CA ILE A 1049 -32.77 -13.09 14.18
C ILE A 1049 -33.20 -13.69 12.84
N SER A 1050 -32.69 -13.13 11.75
CA SER A 1050 -33.05 -13.51 10.38
C SER A 1050 -32.47 -14.87 9.96
N ASN A 1051 -31.56 -15.46 10.75
CA ASN A 1051 -30.97 -16.74 10.45
C ASN A 1051 -31.98 -17.90 10.68
N PRO A 1052 -32.34 -18.67 9.63
CA PRO A 1052 -33.28 -19.79 9.77
C PRO A 1052 -32.63 -21.04 10.41
N ASP A 1053 -31.30 -21.14 10.40
CA ASP A 1053 -30.57 -22.26 10.99
C ASP A 1053 -30.34 -22.01 12.49
N GLU A 1054 -31.00 -22.82 13.32
CA GLU A 1054 -30.97 -22.69 14.77
C GLU A 1054 -29.63 -23.08 15.43
N GLU A 1055 -28.75 -23.82 14.73
CA GLU A 1055 -27.40 -24.13 15.22
C GLU A 1055 -26.45 -22.96 14.95
N ILE A 1056 -26.46 -22.44 13.72
CA ILE A 1056 -25.65 -21.27 13.35
C ILE A 1056 -26.08 -20.04 14.14
N LYS A 1057 -27.39 -19.84 14.31
CA LYS A 1057 -27.95 -18.75 15.15
C LYS A 1057 -27.43 -18.80 16.58
N ARG A 1058 -27.28 -20.00 17.17
CA ARG A 1058 -26.70 -20.18 18.52
C ARG A 1058 -25.22 -19.81 18.54
N ILE A 1059 -24.44 -20.23 17.54
CA ILE A 1059 -23.01 -19.93 17.43
C ILE A 1059 -22.80 -18.40 17.29
N CYS A 1060 -23.57 -17.75 16.41
CA CYS A 1060 -23.52 -16.30 16.20
C CYS A 1060 -23.93 -15.54 17.47
N LEU A 1061 -25.01 -15.95 18.14
CA LEU A 1061 -25.46 -15.34 19.39
C LEU A 1061 -24.40 -15.44 20.49
N ARG A 1062 -23.75 -16.60 20.62
CA ARG A 1062 -22.63 -16.78 21.56
C ARG A 1062 -21.46 -15.85 21.23
N ARG A 1063 -21.07 -15.74 19.96
CA ARG A 1063 -19.99 -14.83 19.53
C ARG A 1063 -20.37 -13.36 19.78
N PHE A 1064 -21.61 -12.97 19.52
CA PHE A 1064 -22.14 -11.62 19.76
C PHE A 1064 -22.05 -11.24 21.24
N ILE A 1065 -22.48 -12.13 22.13
CA ILE A 1065 -22.34 -11.93 23.58
C ILE A 1065 -20.87 -11.79 23.95
N ILE A 1066 -19.96 -12.60 23.39
CA ILE A 1066 -18.53 -12.48 23.71
C ILE A 1066 -18.00 -11.09 23.36
N VAL A 1067 -18.29 -10.60 22.16
CA VAL A 1067 -17.81 -9.30 21.66
C VAL A 1067 -18.44 -8.13 22.41
N LEU A 1068 -19.73 -8.18 22.76
CA LEU A 1068 -20.37 -7.14 23.57
C LEU A 1068 -19.72 -6.98 24.96
N PHE A 1069 -19.23 -8.07 25.54
CA PHE A 1069 -18.48 -8.04 26.79
C PHE A 1069 -17.06 -7.49 26.59
N GLU A 1070 -16.36 -7.90 25.54
CA GLU A 1070 -15.00 -7.39 25.23
C GLU A 1070 -15.02 -5.88 24.96
N CYS A 1071 -16.06 -5.37 24.28
CA CYS A 1071 -16.24 -3.94 24.03
C CYS A 1071 -16.79 -3.15 25.23
N GLY A 1072 -17.17 -3.79 26.34
CA GLY A 1072 -17.79 -3.12 27.49
C GLY A 1072 -19.18 -2.50 27.23
N LYS A 1073 -19.79 -2.75 26.06
CA LYS A 1073 -21.10 -2.22 25.65
C LYS A 1073 -22.27 -3.07 26.19
N THR A 1074 -22.15 -3.60 27.40
CA THR A 1074 -23.17 -4.48 28.02
C THR A 1074 -24.46 -3.73 28.35
N LYS A 1075 -24.44 -2.39 28.36
CA LYS A 1075 -25.64 -1.56 28.54
C LYS A 1075 -26.70 -1.79 27.46
N ILE A 1076 -26.29 -2.17 26.24
CA ILE A 1076 -27.22 -2.45 25.13
C ILE A 1076 -28.13 -3.65 25.47
N LEU A 1077 -27.59 -4.66 26.17
CA LEU A 1077 -28.38 -5.81 26.64
C LEU A 1077 -29.35 -5.42 27.75
N SER A 1078 -28.96 -4.50 28.63
CA SER A 1078 -29.81 -4.06 29.74
C SER A 1078 -30.87 -3.06 29.28
N ASP A 1079 -30.54 -2.11 28.39
CA ASP A 1079 -31.37 -0.95 28.07
C ASP A 1079 -32.61 -1.26 27.21
N GLY A 1080 -32.79 -2.51 26.78
CA GLY A 1080 -33.99 -2.94 26.04
C GLY A 1080 -34.05 -2.40 24.61
N HIS A 1081 -32.97 -1.78 24.11
CA HIS A 1081 -32.88 -1.30 22.73
C HIS A 1081 -33.03 -2.41 21.68
N LEU A 1082 -32.73 -3.66 22.03
CA LEU A 1082 -32.83 -4.83 21.14
C LEU A 1082 -33.88 -5.82 21.71
N PRO A 1083 -35.02 -6.04 21.01
CA PRO A 1083 -36.08 -6.92 21.49
C PRO A 1083 -35.76 -8.40 21.22
N PHE A 1084 -35.23 -9.12 22.22
CA PHE A 1084 -34.83 -10.54 22.16
C PHE A 1084 -35.98 -11.57 22.22
N ILE A 1085 -37.09 -11.31 21.55
CA ILE A 1085 -38.30 -12.16 21.60
C ILE A 1085 -37.98 -13.55 21.01
N GLY A 1086 -38.14 -14.62 21.80
CA GLY A 1086 -37.83 -16.01 21.44
C GLY A 1086 -36.37 -16.46 21.65
N LEU A 1087 -35.44 -15.53 21.89
CA LEU A 1087 -34.01 -15.82 22.14
C LEU A 1087 -33.61 -15.65 23.62
N THR A 1088 -34.52 -15.17 24.46
CA THR A 1088 -34.26 -14.85 25.88
C THR A 1088 -33.69 -16.02 26.68
N GLU A 1089 -34.27 -17.22 26.56
CA GLU A 1089 -33.77 -18.42 27.25
C GLU A 1089 -32.37 -18.83 26.79
N LYS A 1090 -32.05 -18.62 25.52
CA LYS A 1090 -30.72 -18.94 24.96
C LYS A 1090 -29.67 -17.93 25.44
N ILE A 1091 -30.03 -16.65 25.50
CA ILE A 1091 -29.16 -15.59 26.04
C ILE A 1091 -28.83 -15.86 27.49
N THR A 1092 -29.83 -16.24 28.30
CA THR A 1092 -29.61 -16.55 29.72
C THR A 1092 -28.74 -17.80 29.89
N GLN A 1093 -28.93 -18.84 29.07
CA GLN A 1093 -28.05 -20.02 29.03
C GLN A 1093 -26.60 -19.67 28.66
N GLU A 1094 -26.37 -18.88 27.62
CA GLU A 1094 -25.02 -18.50 27.17
C GLU A 1094 -24.33 -17.53 28.14
N LEU A 1095 -25.08 -16.57 28.70
CA LEU A 1095 -24.60 -15.71 29.78
C LEU A 1095 -24.26 -16.53 31.03
N PHE A 1096 -25.08 -17.52 31.38
CA PHE A 1096 -24.82 -18.43 32.49
C PHE A 1096 -23.57 -19.29 32.22
N TRP A 1097 -23.42 -19.77 30.99
CA TRP A 1097 -22.24 -20.53 30.56
C TRP A 1097 -20.96 -19.69 30.60
N LYS A 1098 -21.02 -18.43 30.13
CA LYS A 1098 -19.92 -17.47 30.24
C LYS A 1098 -19.64 -17.13 31.70
N ALA A 1099 -20.68 -16.95 32.51
CA ALA A 1099 -20.55 -16.71 33.94
C ALA A 1099 -19.73 -17.82 34.58
N GLY A 1100 -20.09 -19.09 34.35
CA GLY A 1100 -19.40 -20.28 34.88
C GLY A 1100 -17.90 -20.41 34.56
N ARG A 1101 -17.41 -19.80 33.46
CA ARG A 1101 -16.00 -19.87 33.04
C ARG A 1101 -15.20 -18.58 33.25
N SER A 1102 -15.89 -17.47 33.49
CA SER A 1102 -15.28 -16.18 33.74
C SER A 1102 -14.68 -16.13 35.14
N ASP A 1103 -13.62 -15.34 35.32
CA ASP A 1103 -13.16 -14.94 36.65
C ASP A 1103 -14.31 -14.24 37.39
N ILE A 1104 -14.56 -14.65 38.63
CA ILE A 1104 -15.66 -14.12 39.46
C ILE A 1104 -15.56 -12.59 39.62
N MET A 1105 -14.33 -12.06 39.62
CA MET A 1105 -14.07 -10.63 39.84
C MET A 1105 -13.98 -9.81 38.54
N MET A 1106 -14.29 -10.39 37.39
CA MET A 1106 -14.29 -9.70 36.10
C MET A 1106 -15.34 -8.58 36.08
N LYS A 1107 -14.95 -7.37 35.65
CA LYS A 1107 -15.85 -6.22 35.48
C LYS A 1107 -16.06 -5.97 33.98
N PRO A 1108 -17.30 -6.00 33.45
CA PRO A 1108 -18.58 -6.23 34.14
C PRO A 1108 -18.84 -7.71 34.47
N ASN A 1109 -19.44 -7.97 35.64
CA ASN A 1109 -19.72 -9.33 36.10
C ASN A 1109 -20.96 -9.91 35.40
N PRO A 1110 -20.85 -11.08 34.74
CA PRO A 1110 -21.95 -11.69 33.99
C PRO A 1110 -23.14 -12.11 34.87
N TYR A 1111 -22.94 -12.52 36.13
CA TYR A 1111 -24.06 -12.80 37.04
C TYR A 1111 -24.85 -11.53 37.36
N LYS A 1112 -24.17 -10.40 37.60
CA LYS A 1112 -24.83 -9.11 37.86
C LYS A 1112 -25.64 -8.64 36.64
N LEU A 1113 -25.14 -8.89 35.43
CA LEU A 1113 -25.87 -8.64 34.19
C LEU A 1113 -27.10 -9.55 34.04
N LEU A 1114 -26.98 -10.85 34.32
CA LEU A 1114 -28.11 -11.80 34.34
C LEU A 1114 -29.20 -11.35 35.31
N TYR A 1115 -28.81 -10.92 36.51
CA TYR A 1115 -29.73 -10.38 37.51
C TYR A 1115 -30.44 -9.13 37.00
N ALA A 1116 -29.69 -8.15 36.48
CA ALA A 1116 -30.27 -6.92 35.94
C ALA A 1116 -31.23 -7.20 34.77
N TYR A 1117 -30.88 -8.17 33.92
CA TYR A 1117 -31.69 -8.61 32.78
C TYR A 1117 -33.03 -9.23 33.23
N GLU A 1118 -33.02 -10.19 34.17
CA GLU A 1118 -34.27 -10.81 34.65
C GLU A 1118 -35.10 -9.89 35.55
N MET A 1119 -34.47 -8.99 36.31
CA MET A 1119 -35.17 -7.99 37.13
C MET A 1119 -36.04 -7.06 36.26
N ARG A 1120 -35.51 -6.60 35.12
CA ARG A 1120 -36.28 -5.80 34.15
C ARG A 1120 -37.44 -6.57 33.51
N ARG A 1121 -37.33 -7.90 33.39
CA ARG A 1121 -38.40 -8.76 32.87
C ARG A 1121 -39.44 -9.14 33.92
N HIS A 1122 -39.34 -8.62 35.14
CA HIS A 1122 -40.18 -9.00 36.29
C HIS A 1122 -40.10 -10.49 36.69
N ASN A 1123 -39.07 -11.21 36.22
CA ASN A 1123 -38.81 -12.61 36.57
C ASN A 1123 -37.96 -12.70 37.84
N TRP A 1124 -38.52 -12.23 38.96
CA TRP A 1124 -37.76 -12.05 40.20
C TRP A 1124 -37.19 -13.36 40.78
N ARG A 1125 -37.87 -14.49 40.57
CA ARG A 1125 -37.39 -15.81 41.01
C ARG A 1125 -36.11 -16.25 40.30
N MET A 1126 -36.00 -16.03 38.99
CA MET A 1126 -34.77 -16.33 38.24
C MET A 1126 -33.66 -15.33 38.53
N ALA A 1127 -34.00 -14.05 38.73
CA ALA A 1127 -33.02 -13.07 39.18
C ALA A 1127 -32.39 -13.48 40.52
N ALA A 1128 -33.21 -14.00 41.45
CA ALA A 1128 -32.73 -14.51 42.73
C ALA A 1128 -31.85 -15.76 42.57
N SER A 1129 -32.21 -16.70 41.70
CA SER A 1129 -31.41 -17.92 41.48
C SER A 1129 -30.01 -17.63 40.93
N TYR A 1130 -29.87 -16.68 40.01
CA TYR A 1130 -28.56 -16.28 39.47
C TYR A 1130 -27.67 -15.58 40.51
N MET A 1131 -28.25 -14.70 41.34
CA MET A 1131 -27.51 -14.09 42.45
C MET A 1131 -27.15 -15.10 43.54
N TYR A 1132 -28.01 -16.10 43.78
CA TYR A 1132 -27.70 -17.18 44.68
C TYR A 1132 -26.55 -18.04 44.16
N GLN A 1133 -26.58 -18.45 42.90
CA GLN A 1133 -25.49 -19.19 42.26
C GLN A 1133 -24.16 -18.43 42.28
N PHE A 1134 -24.21 -17.10 42.07
CA PHE A 1134 -23.06 -16.23 42.25
C PHE A 1134 -22.49 -16.31 43.68
N SER A 1135 -23.36 -16.20 44.68
CA SER A 1135 -22.97 -16.31 46.09
C SER A 1135 -22.41 -17.68 46.45
N ALA A 1136 -22.96 -18.76 45.88
CA ALA A 1136 -22.51 -20.13 46.09
C ALA A 1136 -21.13 -20.36 45.45
N ARG A 1137 -20.89 -19.79 44.25
CA ARG A 1137 -19.58 -19.90 43.58
C ARG A 1137 -18.49 -19.06 44.27
N LEU A 1138 -18.84 -17.87 44.77
CA LEU A 1138 -17.95 -17.08 45.64
C LEU A 1138 -17.52 -17.89 46.87
N ARG A 1139 -18.43 -18.70 47.44
CA ARG A 1139 -18.12 -19.59 48.57
C ARG A 1139 -17.09 -20.66 48.19
N SER A 1140 -17.21 -21.28 47.01
CA SER A 1140 -16.31 -22.38 46.60
C SER A 1140 -14.92 -21.89 46.16
N GLU A 1141 -14.83 -20.75 45.45
CA GLU A 1141 -13.54 -20.21 44.99
C GLU A 1141 -12.81 -19.39 46.07
N GLY A 1142 -13.52 -18.82 47.04
CA GLY A 1142 -12.96 -18.01 48.13
C GLY A 1142 -12.05 -18.75 49.12
N ALA A 1143 -11.97 -20.08 49.05
CA ALA A 1143 -11.16 -20.90 49.97
C ALA A 1143 -9.63 -20.74 49.77
N CYS A 1144 -9.16 -19.89 48.85
CA CYS A 1144 -7.74 -19.73 48.56
C CYS A 1144 -7.32 -18.24 48.47
N LYS A 1145 -6.49 -17.80 49.43
CA LYS A 1145 -5.61 -16.59 49.46
C LYS A 1145 -6.10 -15.34 50.23
N ASP A 1146 -5.10 -14.66 50.83
CA ASP A 1146 -5.02 -13.35 51.54
C ASP A 1146 -6.27 -12.76 52.22
N TYR A 1147 -6.15 -12.44 53.52
CA TYR A 1147 -7.22 -11.84 54.36
C TYR A 1147 -7.93 -10.63 53.73
N LYS A 1148 -7.20 -9.74 53.03
CA LYS A 1148 -7.80 -8.58 52.32
C LYS A 1148 -8.68 -8.97 51.14
N HIS A 1149 -8.35 -10.07 50.45
CA HIS A 1149 -9.17 -10.60 49.38
C HIS A 1149 -10.41 -11.31 49.95
N MET A 1150 -10.26 -12.04 51.06
CA MET A 1150 -11.39 -12.70 51.73
C MET A 1150 -12.49 -11.71 52.15
N SER A 1151 -12.14 -10.56 52.73
CA SER A 1151 -13.14 -9.55 53.13
C SER A 1151 -13.94 -9.01 51.94
N LEU A 1152 -13.29 -8.79 50.79
CA LEU A 1152 -13.95 -8.33 49.55
C LEU A 1152 -14.86 -9.41 48.97
N VAL A 1153 -14.42 -10.68 48.98
CA VAL A 1153 -15.22 -11.82 48.52
C VAL A 1153 -16.46 -12.01 49.39
N LEU A 1154 -16.31 -11.93 50.72
CA LEU A 1154 -17.42 -12.04 51.66
C LEU A 1154 -18.40 -10.87 51.54
N GLN A 1155 -17.90 -9.64 51.35
CA GLN A 1155 -18.75 -8.48 51.10
C GLN A 1155 -19.56 -8.62 49.80
N GLU A 1156 -18.93 -9.07 48.71
CA GLU A 1156 -19.64 -9.37 47.46
C GLU A 1156 -20.63 -10.52 47.61
N ARG A 1157 -20.34 -11.52 48.44
CA ARG A 1157 -21.27 -12.62 48.77
C ARG A 1157 -22.49 -12.11 49.54
N LEU A 1158 -22.30 -11.21 50.51
CA LEU A 1158 -23.39 -10.55 51.23
C LEU A 1158 -24.26 -9.72 50.29
N ASN A 1159 -23.64 -8.97 49.38
CA ASN A 1159 -24.35 -8.22 48.35
C ASN A 1159 -25.14 -9.16 47.42
N GLY A 1160 -24.58 -10.32 47.04
CA GLY A 1160 -25.27 -11.34 46.26
C GLY A 1160 -26.47 -11.95 46.99
N LEU A 1161 -26.30 -12.36 48.26
CA LEU A 1161 -27.37 -12.94 49.08
C LEU A 1161 -28.50 -11.94 49.35
N SER A 1162 -28.16 -10.70 49.69
CA SER A 1162 -29.15 -9.63 49.89
C SER A 1162 -29.92 -9.31 48.60
N ALA A 1163 -29.24 -9.25 47.45
CA ALA A 1163 -29.90 -9.07 46.16
C ALA A 1163 -30.84 -10.24 45.83
N ALA A 1164 -30.45 -11.48 46.14
CA ALA A 1164 -31.28 -12.66 45.99
C ALA A 1164 -32.52 -12.64 46.91
N MET A 1165 -32.33 -12.25 48.18
CA MET A 1165 -33.42 -12.10 49.15
C MET A 1165 -34.41 -11.02 48.72
N ASN A 1166 -33.92 -9.85 48.31
CA ASN A 1166 -34.76 -8.75 47.84
C ASN A 1166 -35.55 -9.13 46.59
N ALA A 1167 -34.93 -9.88 45.66
CA ALA A 1167 -35.64 -10.39 44.49
C ALA A 1167 -36.72 -11.41 44.88
N LEU A 1168 -36.45 -12.35 45.79
CA LEU A 1168 -37.47 -13.29 46.25
C LEU A 1168 -38.59 -12.62 47.05
N ALA A 1169 -38.31 -11.56 47.79
CA ALA A 1169 -39.32 -10.82 48.55
C ALA A 1169 -40.37 -10.15 47.65
N LEU A 1170 -40.05 -9.90 46.38
CA LEU A 1170 -41.01 -9.42 45.37
C LEU A 1170 -41.91 -10.55 44.84
N VAL A 1171 -41.49 -11.81 44.99
CA VAL A 1171 -42.31 -12.97 44.64
C VAL A 1171 -43.33 -13.23 45.74
N HIS A 1172 -44.55 -13.61 45.37
CA HIS A 1172 -45.57 -14.02 46.34
C HIS A 1172 -45.02 -15.13 47.27
N PRO A 1173 -45.20 -15.05 48.61
CA PRO A 1173 -44.53 -15.92 49.58
C PRO A 1173 -44.74 -17.42 49.36
N GLY A 1174 -45.87 -17.84 48.79
CA GLY A 1174 -46.12 -19.24 48.43
C GLY A 1174 -45.25 -19.80 47.30
N TYR A 1175 -44.59 -18.95 46.50
CA TYR A 1175 -43.71 -19.35 45.39
C TYR A 1175 -42.26 -18.86 45.57
N ALA A 1176 -41.94 -18.31 46.73
CA ALA A 1176 -40.65 -17.65 47.01
C ALA A 1176 -39.56 -18.64 47.42
N TRP A 1177 -39.23 -19.56 46.52
CA TRP A 1177 -38.20 -20.58 46.69
C TRP A 1177 -37.33 -20.72 45.43
N ILE A 1178 -36.08 -21.15 45.60
CA ILE A 1178 -35.09 -21.36 44.53
C ILE A 1178 -34.77 -22.85 44.41
N ASP A 1179 -34.55 -23.33 43.17
CA ASP A 1179 -34.08 -24.69 42.91
C ASP A 1179 -32.62 -24.89 43.37
N PRO A 1180 -32.29 -26.01 44.04
CA PRO A 1180 -30.93 -26.28 44.50
C PRO A 1180 -29.95 -26.37 43.32
N VAL A 1181 -28.76 -25.81 43.50
CA VAL A 1181 -27.70 -25.77 42.48
C VAL A 1181 -27.25 -27.21 42.16
N PRO A 1182 -27.31 -27.68 40.90
CA PRO A 1182 -26.80 -29.01 40.57
C PRO A 1182 -25.27 -29.04 40.76
N GLU A 1183 -24.80 -29.92 41.64
CA GLU A 1183 -23.39 -30.03 42.05
C GLU A 1183 -22.42 -30.20 40.87
N GLU A 1184 -22.86 -30.81 39.76
CA GLU A 1184 -22.08 -30.98 38.53
C GLU A 1184 -21.59 -29.66 37.92
N THR A 1185 -22.24 -28.54 38.20
CA THR A 1185 -21.85 -27.22 37.65
C THR A 1185 -20.70 -26.53 38.39
N THR A 1186 -20.24 -27.05 39.53
CA THR A 1186 -19.18 -26.40 40.33
C THR A 1186 -17.75 -26.82 39.92
N ARG A 1187 -17.59 -27.94 39.21
CA ARG A 1187 -16.28 -28.46 38.79
C ARG A 1187 -15.96 -28.12 37.33
N TYR A 1188 -15.82 -26.84 37.00
CA TYR A 1188 -15.18 -26.46 35.74
C TYR A 1188 -13.66 -26.54 35.89
N PRO A 1189 -12.94 -27.33 35.05
CA PRO A 1189 -11.50 -27.46 35.16
C PRO A 1189 -10.86 -26.16 34.69
N VAL A 1190 -10.51 -25.31 35.66
CA VAL A 1190 -9.57 -24.21 35.45
C VAL A 1190 -8.30 -24.84 34.89
N LYS A 1191 -7.90 -24.45 33.67
CA LYS A 1191 -6.72 -24.94 32.95
C LYS A 1191 -5.50 -25.06 33.87
N LYS A 1192 -5.32 -26.23 34.47
CA LYS A 1192 -4.06 -26.73 35.01
C LYS A 1192 -3.82 -28.08 34.35
N ALA A 1193 -2.60 -28.23 33.85
CA ALA A 1193 -2.18 -29.30 32.97
C ALA A 1193 -2.63 -30.69 33.48
N ARG A 1194 -3.17 -31.49 32.56
CA ARG A 1194 -3.47 -32.92 32.71
C ARG A 1194 -2.35 -33.59 33.53
N ARG A 1195 -2.65 -34.00 34.76
CA ARG A 1195 -2.09 -35.23 35.31
C ARG A 1195 -3.20 -36.27 35.20
N ALA A 1196 -2.90 -37.32 34.44
CA ALA A 1196 -3.74 -38.49 34.31
C ALA A 1196 -3.76 -39.22 35.64
N GLU A 1197 -4.91 -39.24 36.30
CA GLU A 1197 -5.32 -40.36 37.14
C GLU A 1197 -6.72 -40.74 36.65
N GLU A 1198 -6.71 -41.69 35.71
CA GLU A 1198 -7.88 -42.44 35.29
C GLU A 1198 -8.32 -43.39 36.41
N GLU A 1199 -9.65 -43.47 36.55
CA GLU A 1199 -10.41 -44.63 36.99
C GLU A 1199 -10.13 -45.19 38.39
N GLN A 1200 -10.99 -44.78 39.34
CA GLN A 1200 -11.70 -45.71 40.23
C GLN A 1200 -12.75 -44.96 41.04
N LEU A 1201 -14.03 -45.25 40.78
CA LEU A 1201 -15.18 -45.25 41.71
C LEU A 1201 -16.48 -45.16 40.89
N ARG A 1202 -16.71 -46.20 40.08
CA ARG A 1202 -18.07 -46.61 39.73
C ARG A 1202 -18.53 -47.59 40.79
N SER A 1203 -19.43 -47.19 41.67
CA SER A 1203 -20.37 -48.11 42.31
C SER A 1203 -21.50 -47.36 43.03
N ASN A 1204 -22.70 -47.55 42.48
CA ASN A 1204 -23.99 -47.78 43.15
C ASN A 1204 -24.76 -46.58 43.73
N ASP A 1205 -25.75 -46.15 42.93
CA ASP A 1205 -27.17 -45.99 43.29
C ASP A 1205 -27.47 -45.76 44.79
N GLN A 1206 -27.45 -44.49 45.20
CA GLN A 1206 -28.27 -44.01 46.31
C GLN A 1206 -29.47 -43.24 45.74
N PRO A 1207 -30.68 -43.42 46.33
CA PRO A 1207 -31.93 -42.99 45.71
C PRO A 1207 -31.99 -41.47 45.69
N LYS A 1208 -32.44 -40.91 44.56
CA LYS A 1208 -32.69 -39.49 44.30
C LYS A 1208 -33.18 -38.77 45.57
N GLY A 1209 -32.23 -38.18 46.30
CA GLY A 1209 -32.50 -37.43 47.52
C GLY A 1209 -33.47 -36.30 47.19
N GLU A 1210 -34.48 -36.16 48.02
CA GLU A 1210 -35.52 -35.13 47.92
C GLU A 1210 -34.88 -33.78 47.57
N LYS A 1211 -35.23 -33.24 46.39
CA LYS A 1211 -34.74 -31.95 45.89
C LYS A 1211 -35.12 -30.88 46.91
N SER A 1212 -34.20 -30.52 47.80
CA SER A 1212 -34.46 -29.54 48.86
C SER A 1212 -34.54 -28.14 48.24
N CYS A 1213 -35.73 -27.55 48.24
CA CYS A 1213 -35.92 -26.17 47.83
C CYS A 1213 -35.22 -25.21 48.81
N ILE A 1214 -34.70 -24.10 48.29
CA ILE A 1214 -34.05 -23.05 49.06
C ILE A 1214 -35.07 -21.93 49.24
N ASP A 1215 -35.70 -21.89 50.40
CA ASP A 1215 -36.68 -20.87 50.75
C ASP A 1215 -36.00 -19.59 51.26
N ILE A 1216 -36.75 -18.49 51.34
CA ILE A 1216 -36.27 -17.22 51.92
C ILE A 1216 -35.65 -17.43 53.31
N GLU A 1217 -36.21 -18.30 54.14
CA GLU A 1217 -35.67 -18.58 55.49
C GLU A 1217 -34.26 -19.17 55.43
N LYS A 1218 -34.00 -20.11 54.50
CA LYS A 1218 -32.66 -20.70 54.33
C LYS A 1218 -31.65 -19.66 53.85
N LEU A 1219 -32.05 -18.76 52.95
CA LEU A 1219 -31.21 -17.65 52.52
C LEU A 1219 -30.93 -16.65 53.63
N GLN A 1220 -31.92 -16.33 54.46
CA GLN A 1220 -31.73 -15.49 55.64
C GLN A 1220 -30.74 -16.13 56.63
N ASN A 1221 -30.85 -17.44 56.85
CA ASN A 1221 -29.92 -18.18 57.71
C ASN A 1221 -28.51 -18.13 57.14
N GLU A 1222 -28.36 -18.34 55.83
CA GLU A 1222 -27.07 -18.25 55.16
C GLU A 1222 -26.48 -16.82 55.18
N PHE A 1223 -27.33 -15.81 55.04
CA PHE A 1223 -26.94 -14.41 55.15
C PHE A 1223 -26.41 -14.10 56.54
N VAL A 1224 -27.10 -14.57 57.59
CA VAL A 1224 -26.66 -14.44 58.98
C VAL A 1224 -25.30 -15.10 59.19
N PHE A 1225 -25.10 -16.33 58.70
CA PHE A 1225 -23.81 -17.02 58.79
C PHE A 1225 -22.69 -16.30 58.05
N THR A 1226 -22.95 -15.83 56.83
CA THR A 1226 -21.97 -15.09 56.03
C THR A 1226 -21.64 -13.74 56.65
N THR A 1227 -22.60 -13.11 57.33
CA THR A 1227 -22.39 -11.85 58.04
C THR A 1227 -21.50 -12.10 59.27
N ALA A 1228 -21.74 -13.18 60.00
CA ALA A 1228 -20.87 -13.60 61.08
C ALA A 1228 -19.44 -13.90 60.58
N GLU A 1229 -19.31 -14.63 59.46
CA GLU A 1229 -18.04 -14.91 58.78
C GLU A 1229 -17.30 -13.62 58.39
N TYR A 1230 -18.01 -12.67 57.77
CA TYR A 1230 -17.46 -11.37 57.39
C TYR A 1230 -16.97 -10.58 58.61
N MET A 1231 -17.78 -10.46 59.65
CA MET A 1231 -17.39 -9.72 60.87
C MET A 1231 -16.21 -10.39 61.59
N LEU A 1232 -16.17 -11.71 61.65
CA LEU A 1232 -15.03 -12.47 62.20
C LEU A 1232 -13.77 -12.27 61.35
N SER A 1233 -13.89 -12.28 60.03
CA SER A 1233 -12.77 -12.03 59.11
C SER A 1233 -12.16 -10.64 59.30
N LEU A 1234 -12.98 -9.61 59.54
CA LEU A 1234 -12.51 -8.24 59.85
C LEU A 1234 -11.76 -8.16 61.19
N LYS A 1235 -12.04 -9.07 62.12
CA LYS A 1235 -11.34 -9.23 63.39
C LYS A 1235 -10.19 -10.26 63.32
N ASN A 1236 -9.84 -10.75 62.13
CA ASN A 1236 -8.81 -11.74 61.86
C ASN A 1236 -9.03 -13.12 62.50
N PHE A 1237 -10.28 -13.53 62.75
CA PHE A 1237 -10.60 -14.90 63.15
C PHE A 1237 -10.80 -15.79 61.93
N GLY A 1238 -10.06 -16.90 61.85
CA GLY A 1238 -10.07 -17.85 60.73
C GLY A 1238 -11.24 -18.85 60.79
N TRP A 1239 -12.48 -18.37 60.91
CA TRP A 1239 -13.67 -19.21 60.84
C TRP A 1239 -14.26 -19.19 59.43
N THR A 1240 -14.62 -20.37 58.92
CA THR A 1240 -15.23 -20.52 57.58
C THR A 1240 -16.53 -21.31 57.69
N TYR A 1241 -17.59 -20.81 57.08
CA TYR A 1241 -18.90 -21.48 57.08
C TYR A 1241 -18.90 -22.69 56.14
N SER A 1242 -19.14 -23.90 56.68
CA SER A 1242 -19.11 -25.16 55.93
C SER A 1242 -20.43 -25.56 55.25
N GLY A 1243 -21.47 -24.72 55.29
CA GLY A 1243 -22.77 -25.04 54.66
C GLY A 1243 -23.74 -25.83 55.53
N LEU A 1244 -23.47 -25.98 56.83
CA LEU A 1244 -24.35 -26.69 57.76
C LEU A 1244 -25.59 -25.85 58.12
N GLU A 1245 -26.79 -26.47 58.10
CA GLU A 1245 -28.05 -25.80 58.45
C GLU A 1245 -28.13 -25.38 59.93
N LYS A 1246 -27.34 -26.03 60.79
CA LYS A 1246 -27.28 -25.75 62.23
C LYS A 1246 -26.01 -24.96 62.55
N PRO A 1247 -26.10 -23.90 63.36
CA PRO A 1247 -24.92 -23.15 63.81
C PRO A 1247 -24.00 -24.08 64.60
N PRO A 1248 -22.69 -24.15 64.30
CA PRO A 1248 -21.75 -24.84 65.16
C PRO A 1248 -21.69 -24.11 66.51
N SER A 1249 -21.63 -24.86 67.61
CA SER A 1249 -21.47 -24.30 68.96
C SER A 1249 -20.32 -23.31 69.05
N ASP A 1250 -19.26 -23.57 68.29
CA ASP A 1250 -18.02 -22.81 68.27
C ASP A 1250 -18.21 -21.39 67.72
N LEU A 1251 -19.24 -21.16 66.87
CA LEU A 1251 -19.48 -19.85 66.27
C LEU A 1251 -19.88 -18.80 67.31
N VAL A 1252 -20.79 -19.15 68.22
CA VAL A 1252 -21.24 -18.23 69.26
C VAL A 1252 -20.06 -17.88 70.18
N ASP A 1253 -19.25 -18.86 70.53
CA ASP A 1253 -18.06 -18.67 71.36
C ASP A 1253 -17.03 -17.76 70.68
N LEU A 1254 -16.77 -17.95 69.39
CA LEU A 1254 -15.88 -17.10 68.61
C LEU A 1254 -16.39 -15.65 68.47
N LEU A 1255 -17.70 -15.46 68.25
CA LEU A 1255 -18.29 -14.12 68.16
C LEU A 1255 -18.20 -13.37 69.50
N VAL A 1256 -18.41 -14.08 70.61
CA VAL A 1256 -18.26 -13.53 71.95
C VAL A 1256 -16.80 -13.16 72.23
N GLN A 1257 -15.85 -14.04 71.89
CA GLN A 1257 -14.41 -13.75 72.01
C GLN A 1257 -13.99 -12.53 71.16
N ALA A 1258 -14.59 -12.35 69.98
CA ALA A 1258 -14.33 -11.22 69.08
C ALA A 1258 -15.02 -9.90 69.52
N ASN A 1259 -15.78 -9.89 70.61
CA ASN A 1259 -16.63 -8.78 71.07
C ASN A 1259 -17.72 -8.35 70.06
N LEU A 1260 -18.26 -9.29 69.29
CA LEU A 1260 -19.31 -9.06 68.30
C LEU A 1260 -20.69 -9.49 68.84
N TYR A 1261 -21.12 -8.85 69.93
CA TYR A 1261 -22.31 -9.26 70.69
C TYR A 1261 -23.61 -9.17 69.88
N ASP A 1262 -23.83 -8.08 69.13
CA ASP A 1262 -25.02 -7.94 68.28
C ASP A 1262 -25.20 -9.12 67.32
N MET A 1263 -24.09 -9.57 66.72
CA MET A 1263 -24.11 -10.70 65.80
C MET A 1263 -24.34 -12.02 66.53
N ALA A 1264 -23.70 -12.20 67.70
CA ALA A 1264 -23.93 -13.37 68.55
C ALA A 1264 -25.41 -13.48 68.95
N PHE A 1265 -26.03 -12.38 69.38
CA PHE A 1265 -27.46 -12.35 69.69
C PHE A 1265 -28.33 -12.61 68.47
N THR A 1266 -28.01 -12.04 67.31
CA THR A 1266 -28.74 -12.26 66.07
C THR A 1266 -28.74 -13.74 65.68
N VAL A 1267 -27.58 -14.39 65.77
CA VAL A 1267 -27.40 -15.83 65.53
C VAL A 1267 -28.20 -16.64 66.54
N VAL A 1268 -28.05 -16.34 67.83
CA VAL A 1268 -28.72 -17.08 68.91
C VAL A 1268 -30.25 -17.00 68.81
N LEU A 1269 -30.81 -15.81 68.58
CA LEU A 1269 -32.25 -15.60 68.45
C LEU A 1269 -32.85 -16.23 67.19
N LYS A 1270 -32.08 -16.31 66.10
CA LYS A 1270 -32.55 -16.88 64.84
C LYS A 1270 -32.63 -18.41 64.89
N PHE A 1271 -31.63 -19.06 65.47
CA PHE A 1271 -31.47 -20.52 65.37
C PHE A 1271 -31.90 -21.31 66.62
N TRP A 1272 -31.85 -20.73 67.81
CA TRP A 1272 -32.23 -21.43 69.03
C TRP A 1272 -33.63 -21.02 69.49
N ARG A 1273 -34.40 -21.99 69.98
CA ARG A 1273 -35.75 -21.78 70.55
C ARG A 1273 -35.87 -22.50 71.89
N GLY A 1274 -36.74 -21.98 72.77
CA GLY A 1274 -37.05 -22.61 74.05
C GLY A 1274 -35.86 -22.63 75.03
N SER A 1275 -35.67 -23.74 75.75
CA SER A 1275 -34.64 -23.89 76.78
C SER A 1275 -33.20 -23.79 76.25
N ALA A 1276 -32.95 -24.14 74.99
CA ALA A 1276 -31.63 -24.04 74.41
C ALA A 1276 -31.21 -22.57 74.17
N LEU A 1277 -32.17 -21.72 73.77
CA LEU A 1277 -31.97 -20.26 73.65
C LEU A 1277 -31.58 -19.67 75.01
N LYS A 1278 -32.30 -20.09 76.06
CA LYS A 1278 -32.05 -19.66 77.43
C LYS A 1278 -30.60 -19.94 77.87
N ARG A 1279 -30.12 -21.17 77.64
CA ARG A 1279 -28.76 -21.60 78.03
C ARG A 1279 -27.65 -20.85 77.28
N GLU A 1280 -27.80 -20.64 75.98
CA GLU A 1280 -26.78 -19.91 75.20
C GLU A 1280 -26.78 -18.42 75.53
N LEU A 1281 -27.94 -17.82 75.84
CA LEU A 1281 -28.00 -16.45 76.36
C LEU A 1281 -27.26 -16.34 77.69
N GLU A 1282 -27.51 -17.25 78.65
CA GLU A 1282 -26.75 -17.28 79.90
C GLU A 1282 -25.25 -17.32 79.63
N LYS A 1283 -24.77 -18.25 78.79
CA LYS A 1283 -23.35 -18.37 78.43
C LYS A 1283 -22.74 -17.09 77.83
N ILE A 1284 -23.47 -16.39 76.95
CA ILE A 1284 -23.01 -15.10 76.39
C ILE A 1284 -22.88 -14.05 77.50
N PHE A 1285 -23.88 -13.94 78.37
CA PHE A 1285 -23.89 -12.96 79.45
C PHE A 1285 -22.86 -13.27 80.54
N GLU A 1286 -22.60 -14.54 80.83
CA GLU A 1286 -21.51 -14.99 81.70
C GLU A 1286 -20.15 -14.57 81.15
N ASN A 1287 -19.91 -14.76 79.85
CA ASN A 1287 -18.68 -14.30 79.21
C ASN A 1287 -18.54 -12.77 79.20
N MET A 1288 -19.63 -12.04 78.96
CA MET A 1288 -19.63 -10.57 79.07
C MET A 1288 -19.31 -10.12 80.49
N ALA A 1289 -19.89 -10.77 81.50
CA ALA A 1289 -19.63 -10.51 82.91
C ALA A 1289 -18.16 -10.77 83.28
N ILE A 1290 -17.60 -11.91 82.86
CA ILE A 1290 -16.18 -12.24 83.08
C ILE A 1290 -15.26 -11.19 82.47
N LYS A 1291 -15.61 -10.63 81.31
CA LYS A 1291 -14.82 -9.58 80.66
C LYS A 1291 -14.87 -8.23 81.39
N CYS A 1292 -15.96 -7.94 82.10
CA CYS A 1292 -16.08 -6.76 82.96
C CYS A 1292 -15.20 -6.86 84.22
N CYS A 1293 -14.78 -8.07 84.60
CA CYS A 1293 -13.89 -8.29 85.72
C CYS A 1293 -12.43 -7.95 85.34
N PRO A 1294 -11.69 -7.16 86.14
CA PRO A 1294 -10.29 -6.87 85.87
C PRO A 1294 -9.45 -8.17 85.90
N ALA A 1295 -8.61 -8.37 84.88
CA ALA A 1295 -7.71 -9.51 84.81
C ALA A 1295 -6.78 -9.52 86.05
N LYS A 1296 -6.76 -10.64 86.79
CA LYS A 1296 -5.94 -10.85 87.99
C LYS A 1296 -4.51 -10.33 87.81
N GLY A 1297 -4.18 -9.20 88.44
CA GLY A 1297 -2.82 -8.64 88.43
C GLY A 1297 -2.73 -7.12 88.53
N THR A 1298 -3.78 -6.36 88.23
CA THR A 1298 -3.78 -4.91 88.40
C THR A 1298 -4.18 -4.55 89.83
N LEU A 1299 -3.14 -4.39 90.65
CA LEU A 1299 -3.10 -4.05 92.07
C LEU A 1299 -4.16 -3.02 92.50
N TRP A 1300 -4.96 -3.36 93.52
CA TRP A 1300 -5.81 -2.43 94.28
C TRP A 1300 -5.00 -1.24 94.81
N SER A 1301 -5.03 -0.13 94.08
CA SER A 1301 -4.64 1.18 94.62
C SER A 1301 -5.40 2.26 93.87
N SER A 1302 -6.70 2.36 94.20
CA SER A 1302 -7.48 3.60 94.22
C SER A 1302 -8.88 3.26 94.75
N PRO A 1303 -9.10 3.26 96.07
CA PRO A 1303 -10.45 3.30 96.61
C PRO A 1303 -10.94 4.72 96.35
N ASN A 1304 -11.79 4.93 95.33
CA ASN A 1304 -12.70 6.09 95.17
C ASN A 1304 -13.34 6.20 93.76
N LEU A 1305 -13.55 5.10 93.02
CA LEU A 1305 -14.50 5.13 91.90
C LEU A 1305 -15.92 4.92 92.42
N MET A 1306 -16.39 5.85 93.26
CA MET A 1306 -17.83 6.04 93.45
C MET A 1306 -18.37 6.62 92.15
N LEU A 1307 -19.14 5.80 91.42
CA LEU A 1307 -20.00 6.18 90.31
C LEU A 1307 -21.12 7.11 90.82
N THR A 1308 -20.79 8.35 91.14
CA THR A 1308 -21.76 9.46 91.14
C THR A 1308 -21.33 10.42 90.06
N SER A 1309 -21.99 10.31 88.90
CA SER A 1309 -21.93 11.26 87.80
C SER A 1309 -22.32 12.64 88.30
N ASN A 1310 -21.33 13.50 88.58
CA ASN A 1310 -21.54 14.94 88.59
C ASN A 1310 -20.63 15.53 87.52
N ASP A 1311 -21.33 16.11 86.55
CA ASP A 1311 -20.83 16.68 85.32
C ASP A 1311 -19.77 17.77 85.52
N GLU A 1312 -18.83 17.73 84.58
CA GLU A 1312 -18.14 18.86 83.95
C GLU A 1312 -17.34 19.83 84.82
N GLU A 1313 -16.01 19.69 84.76
CA GLU A 1313 -15.16 20.86 84.53
C GLU A 1313 -13.89 20.46 83.75
N VAL A 1314 -13.82 21.02 82.55
CA VAL A 1314 -12.76 20.88 81.55
C VAL A 1314 -11.47 21.53 82.04
N THR A 1315 -10.36 20.80 82.14
CA THR A 1315 -9.02 21.39 82.04
C THR A 1315 -8.00 20.44 81.41
N HIS A 1316 -7.29 20.97 80.42
CA HIS A 1316 -6.37 20.32 79.51
C HIS A 1316 -5.02 19.95 80.14
N SER A 1317 -4.47 18.78 79.78
CA SER A 1317 -3.06 18.65 79.38
C SER A 1317 -2.83 17.33 78.61
N PRO A 1318 -2.13 17.33 77.47
CA PRO A 1318 -1.81 16.13 76.71
C PRO A 1318 -0.38 15.69 77.03
N ASP A 1319 -0.21 14.51 77.65
CA ASP A 1319 0.88 13.57 77.34
C ASP A 1319 0.80 12.36 78.27
N ARG A 1320 0.90 11.16 77.66
CA ARG A 1320 0.83 9.80 78.24
C ARG A 1320 -0.54 9.38 78.79
N SER A 1321 -1.34 8.73 77.94
CA SER A 1321 -2.58 8.06 78.32
C SER A 1321 -2.37 6.58 78.70
N PRO A 1322 -2.38 6.21 80.01
CA PRO A 1322 -2.91 4.93 80.45
C PRO A 1322 -4.47 4.95 80.49
N ALA A 1323 -5.10 6.03 80.01
CA ALA A 1323 -6.56 6.20 80.00
C ALA A 1323 -7.32 5.28 79.01
N ASP A 1324 -6.64 4.64 78.04
CA ASP A 1324 -7.31 3.75 77.06
C ASP A 1324 -7.81 2.42 77.64
N GLN A 1325 -7.35 2.01 78.83
CA GLN A 1325 -7.91 0.83 79.51
C GLN A 1325 -9.12 1.16 80.39
N GLY A 1326 -9.13 2.35 81.03
CA GLY A 1326 -10.23 2.78 81.89
C GLY A 1326 -11.51 3.09 81.13
N SER A 1327 -11.40 3.75 79.96
CA SER A 1327 -12.55 4.03 79.09
C SER A 1327 -13.17 2.76 78.49
N LYS A 1328 -12.36 1.74 78.21
CA LYS A 1328 -12.85 0.42 77.73
C LYS A 1328 -13.68 -0.31 78.78
N LEU A 1329 -13.23 -0.35 80.03
CA LEU A 1329 -13.94 -1.03 81.12
C LEU A 1329 -15.27 -0.34 81.46
N ALA A 1330 -15.31 1.00 81.46
CA ALA A 1330 -16.56 1.75 81.63
C ALA A 1330 -17.57 1.41 80.51
N GLY A 1331 -17.11 1.38 79.26
CA GLY A 1331 -17.94 0.98 78.13
C GLY A 1331 -18.44 -0.47 78.19
N ASP A 1332 -17.64 -1.42 78.68
CA ASP A 1332 -18.06 -2.83 78.79
C ASP A 1332 -19.24 -2.99 79.79
N TRP A 1333 -19.26 -2.23 80.91
CA TRP A 1333 -20.40 -2.21 81.85
C TRP A 1333 -21.66 -1.60 81.25
N GLU A 1334 -21.53 -0.47 80.52
CA GLU A 1334 -22.65 0.17 79.84
C GLU A 1334 -23.26 -0.74 78.77
N ILE A 1335 -22.40 -1.41 77.99
CA ILE A 1335 -22.81 -2.39 76.97
C ILE A 1335 -23.56 -3.55 77.62
N LEU A 1336 -23.05 -4.08 78.74
CA LEU A 1336 -23.69 -5.17 79.48
C LEU A 1336 -25.06 -4.73 80.01
N GLU A 1337 -25.19 -3.54 80.58
CA GLU A 1337 -26.46 -2.98 81.06
C GLU A 1337 -27.50 -2.88 79.92
N VAL A 1338 -27.11 -2.33 78.77
CA VAL A 1338 -27.99 -2.14 77.61
C VAL A 1338 -28.51 -3.49 77.09
N TYR A 1339 -27.64 -4.48 76.91
CA TYR A 1339 -28.07 -5.79 76.44
C TYR A 1339 -28.88 -6.54 77.49
N LEU A 1340 -28.53 -6.45 78.77
CA LEU A 1340 -29.24 -7.13 79.84
C LEU A 1340 -30.66 -6.58 79.97
N LYS A 1341 -30.84 -5.24 79.90
CA LYS A 1341 -32.17 -4.60 79.82
C LYS A 1341 -32.96 -5.04 78.58
N ARG A 1342 -32.31 -5.21 77.43
CA ARG A 1342 -32.97 -5.62 76.17
C ARG A 1342 -33.47 -7.07 76.19
N TYR A 1343 -32.76 -7.97 76.88
CA TYR A 1343 -33.03 -9.41 76.85
C TYR A 1343 -33.67 -9.97 78.14
N ILE A 1344 -33.85 -9.14 79.17
CA ILE A 1344 -34.46 -9.55 80.45
C ILE A 1344 -35.86 -10.15 80.28
N ASP A 1345 -36.67 -9.60 79.37
CA ASP A 1345 -38.03 -10.07 79.09
C ASP A 1345 -38.06 -11.46 78.46
N ILE A 1346 -36.98 -11.85 77.78
CA ILE A 1346 -36.82 -13.17 77.15
C ILE A 1346 -36.32 -14.18 78.18
N HIS A 1347 -35.44 -13.75 79.10
CA HIS A 1347 -34.82 -14.61 80.10
C HIS A 1347 -34.63 -13.94 81.47
N ALA A 1348 -35.60 -14.12 82.35
CA ALA A 1348 -35.63 -13.47 83.67
C ALA A 1348 -34.48 -13.87 84.62
N ARG A 1349 -33.75 -14.98 84.42
CA ARG A 1349 -32.56 -15.33 85.26
C ARG A 1349 -31.25 -14.69 84.81
N LEU A 1350 -31.22 -13.94 83.71
CA LEU A 1350 -29.97 -13.31 83.25
C LEU A 1350 -29.29 -12.44 84.32
N PRO A 1351 -30.02 -11.64 85.12
CA PRO A 1351 -29.39 -10.91 86.23
C PRO A 1351 -28.72 -11.85 87.25
N VAL A 1352 -29.34 -13.00 87.53
CA VAL A 1352 -28.83 -14.02 88.48
C VAL A 1352 -27.53 -14.62 87.95
N SER A 1353 -27.49 -15.06 86.69
CA SER A 1353 -26.29 -15.66 86.10
C SER A 1353 -25.13 -14.66 85.98
N VAL A 1354 -25.41 -13.41 85.61
CA VAL A 1354 -24.42 -12.33 85.59
C VAL A 1354 -23.88 -12.04 87.00
N ALA A 1355 -24.76 -11.86 87.99
CA ALA A 1355 -24.33 -11.61 89.36
C ALA A 1355 -23.52 -12.80 89.92
N SER A 1356 -23.94 -14.04 89.64
CA SER A 1356 -23.18 -15.21 90.08
C SER A 1356 -21.80 -15.30 89.45
N THR A 1357 -21.67 -14.96 88.16
CA THR A 1357 -20.38 -15.03 87.47
C THR A 1357 -19.43 -13.91 87.88
N LEU A 1358 -19.94 -12.69 88.09
CA LEU A 1358 -19.15 -11.59 88.64
C LEU A 1358 -18.57 -11.96 90.02
N LEU A 1359 -19.42 -12.46 90.93
CA LEU A 1359 -19.01 -12.85 92.27
C LEU A 1359 -18.10 -14.09 92.29
N GLN A 1360 -18.26 -15.01 91.34
CA GLN A 1360 -17.37 -16.16 91.19
C GLN A 1360 -15.99 -15.78 90.67
N ALA A 1361 -15.92 -14.83 89.73
CA ALA A 1361 -14.67 -14.35 89.17
C ALA A 1361 -13.86 -13.55 90.19
N ASP A 1362 -14.52 -12.66 90.93
CA ASP A 1362 -13.95 -11.95 92.07
C ASP A 1362 -15.03 -11.72 93.14
N SER A 1363 -14.87 -12.45 94.24
CA SER A 1363 -15.75 -12.39 95.39
C SER A 1363 -15.80 -11.01 96.04
N CYS A 1364 -14.86 -10.10 95.73
CA CYS A 1364 -14.77 -8.75 96.27
C CYS A 1364 -15.31 -7.65 95.33
N ILE A 1365 -15.77 -7.96 94.11
CA ILE A 1365 -16.38 -6.96 93.20
C ILE A 1365 -17.67 -6.41 93.80
N GLU A 1366 -17.80 -5.09 93.92
CA GLU A 1366 -19.07 -4.42 94.22
C GLU A 1366 -19.99 -4.49 92.99
N LEU A 1367 -21.16 -5.11 93.16
CA LEU A 1367 -22.13 -5.21 92.07
C LEU A 1367 -22.66 -3.80 91.72
N PRO A 1368 -22.76 -3.45 90.42
CA PRO A 1368 -23.29 -2.15 90.01
C PRO A 1368 -24.71 -1.90 90.55
N LEU A 1369 -24.98 -0.64 90.91
CA LEU A 1369 -26.28 -0.25 91.48
C LEU A 1369 -27.45 -0.58 90.55
N TRP A 1370 -27.29 -0.42 89.23
CA TRP A 1370 -28.34 -0.77 88.27
C TRP A 1370 -28.65 -2.28 88.28
N LEU A 1371 -27.65 -3.14 88.50
CA LEU A 1371 -27.85 -4.59 88.58
C LEU A 1371 -28.60 -4.94 89.87
N ILE A 1372 -28.21 -4.34 90.99
CA ILE A 1372 -28.91 -4.48 92.27
C ILE A 1372 -30.36 -3.99 92.14
N GLN A 1373 -30.59 -2.87 91.46
CA GLN A 1373 -31.93 -2.36 91.19
C GLN A 1373 -32.77 -3.36 90.39
N MET A 1374 -32.20 -4.10 89.43
CA MET A 1374 -32.93 -5.13 88.68
C MET A 1374 -33.42 -6.28 89.56
N PHE A 1375 -32.70 -6.62 90.65
CA PHE A 1375 -33.20 -7.56 91.66
C PHE A 1375 -34.23 -6.92 92.61
N LYS A 1376 -34.13 -5.62 92.88
CA LYS A 1376 -35.02 -4.90 93.81
C LYS A 1376 -36.34 -4.44 93.18
N ASP A 1377 -36.35 -4.02 91.91
CA ASP A 1377 -37.50 -3.42 91.21
C ASP A 1377 -38.58 -4.43 90.76
N GLY A 1378 -38.37 -5.75 90.96
CA GLY A 1378 -39.37 -6.80 90.66
C GLY A 1378 -40.73 -6.66 91.38
N GLN A 1379 -40.90 -5.63 92.22
CA GLN A 1379 -42.15 -5.31 92.93
C GLN A 1379 -43.04 -4.28 92.21
N LYS A 1380 -42.56 -3.53 91.20
CA LYS A 1380 -43.39 -2.51 90.52
C LYS A 1380 -44.28 -3.15 89.44
N GLU A 1381 -45.46 -3.57 89.88
CA GLU A 1381 -46.72 -3.65 89.10
C GLU A 1381 -46.66 -4.31 87.71
N LYS A 1382 -46.82 -5.65 87.61
CA LYS A 1382 -47.72 -6.33 86.62
C LYS A 1382 -47.75 -7.88 86.55
N ALA A 1383 -47.06 -8.67 87.36
CA ALA A 1383 -47.15 -10.15 87.28
C ALA A 1383 -47.55 -10.82 88.61
N LEU A 1384 -48.81 -11.21 88.72
CA LEU A 1384 -49.48 -11.71 89.94
C LEU A 1384 -49.49 -13.26 90.06
N GLY A 1385 -48.40 -13.94 89.70
CA GLY A 1385 -48.29 -15.41 89.72
C GLY A 1385 -47.13 -15.95 90.59
N MET A 1386 -47.35 -17.07 91.27
CA MET A 1386 -46.43 -17.73 92.24
C MET A 1386 -45.11 -18.28 91.65
N ALA A 1387 -44.85 -18.08 90.36
CA ALA A 1387 -43.53 -18.30 89.74
C ALA A 1387 -42.83 -16.94 89.52
N GLY A 1388 -42.81 -16.12 90.57
CA GLY A 1388 -42.31 -14.74 90.55
C GLY A 1388 -40.90 -14.67 89.98
N GLN A 1389 -40.67 -13.66 89.14
CA GLN A 1389 -39.43 -13.39 88.39
C GLN A 1389 -38.18 -13.93 89.11
N GLU A 1390 -37.47 -14.86 88.46
CA GLU A 1390 -36.36 -15.61 89.05
C GLU A 1390 -35.21 -14.70 89.57
N ALA A 1391 -35.10 -13.46 89.09
CA ALA A 1391 -34.29 -12.38 89.66
C ALA A 1391 -35.02 -11.67 90.82
N SER A 1392 -35.29 -12.40 91.89
CA SER A 1392 -35.90 -11.87 93.11
C SER A 1392 -34.83 -11.34 94.10
N PRO A 1393 -35.18 -10.46 95.05
CA PRO A 1393 -34.25 -10.07 96.11
C PRO A 1393 -33.82 -11.25 96.98
N ALA A 1394 -34.63 -12.31 97.07
CA ALA A 1394 -34.24 -13.56 97.72
C ALA A 1394 -33.11 -14.27 96.95
N SER A 1395 -33.14 -14.26 95.62
CA SER A 1395 -32.07 -14.79 94.77
C SER A 1395 -30.76 -14.02 94.98
N LEU A 1396 -30.82 -12.69 95.08
CA LEU A 1396 -29.65 -11.86 95.39
C LEU A 1396 -29.09 -12.14 96.80
N PHE A 1397 -29.96 -12.32 97.79
CA PHE A 1397 -29.58 -12.74 99.14
C PHE A 1397 -28.82 -14.08 99.11
N GLN A 1398 -29.36 -15.07 98.39
CA GLN A 1398 -28.70 -16.37 98.23
C GLN A 1398 -27.31 -16.24 97.62
N LEU A 1399 -27.18 -15.47 96.55
CA LEU A 1399 -25.88 -15.24 95.89
C LEU A 1399 -24.88 -14.60 96.84
N TYR A 1400 -25.25 -13.58 97.60
CA TYR A 1400 -24.31 -12.97 98.54
C TYR A 1400 -23.87 -13.94 99.65
N VAL A 1401 -24.75 -14.80 100.15
CA VAL A 1401 -24.39 -15.84 101.12
C VAL A 1401 -23.45 -16.88 100.50
N ASP A 1402 -23.77 -17.36 99.30
CA ASP A 1402 -23.01 -18.41 98.62
C ASP A 1402 -21.58 -17.97 98.28
N TYR A 1403 -21.39 -16.69 97.93
CA TYR A 1403 -20.07 -16.12 97.61
C TYR A 1403 -19.39 -15.41 98.80
N GLY A 1404 -19.93 -15.55 100.03
CA GLY A 1404 -19.29 -15.06 101.25
C GLY A 1404 -19.35 -13.54 101.48
N ARG A 1405 -20.24 -12.82 100.79
CA ARG A 1405 -20.52 -11.38 100.98
C ARG A 1405 -21.47 -11.17 102.15
N LEU A 1406 -20.99 -11.55 103.34
CA LEU A 1406 -21.79 -11.61 104.56
C LEU A 1406 -22.32 -10.22 104.95
N THR A 1407 -21.52 -9.16 104.79
CA THR A 1407 -21.92 -7.76 105.05
C THR A 1407 -23.14 -7.35 104.23
N GLU A 1408 -23.07 -7.51 102.91
CA GLU A 1408 -24.14 -7.11 102.00
C GLU A 1408 -25.36 -8.02 102.13
N ALA A 1409 -25.17 -9.34 102.32
CA ALA A 1409 -26.26 -10.26 102.60
C ALA A 1409 -27.03 -9.87 103.87
N THR A 1410 -26.30 -9.55 104.95
CA THR A 1410 -26.89 -9.12 106.22
C THR A 1410 -27.64 -7.80 106.03
N ASN A 1411 -27.02 -6.80 105.39
CA ASN A 1411 -27.63 -5.50 105.15
C ASN A 1411 -28.88 -5.59 104.27
N LEU A 1412 -28.86 -6.42 103.22
CA LEU A 1412 -30.02 -6.64 102.36
C LEU A 1412 -31.15 -7.31 103.15
N LEU A 1413 -30.85 -8.32 103.96
CA LEU A 1413 -31.84 -8.95 104.84
C LEU A 1413 -32.43 -7.91 105.81
N LEU A 1414 -31.59 -7.09 106.44
CA LEU A 1414 -32.02 -6.04 107.35
C LEU A 1414 -32.91 -5.01 106.65
N GLU A 1415 -32.51 -4.49 105.49
CA GLU A 1415 -33.29 -3.53 104.69
C GLU A 1415 -34.70 -4.06 104.38
N TYR A 1416 -34.80 -5.35 104.02
CA TYR A 1416 -36.09 -5.97 103.73
C TYR A 1416 -36.90 -6.30 104.99
N MET A 1417 -36.27 -6.68 106.08
CA MET A 1417 -36.95 -6.91 107.36
C MET A 1417 -37.46 -5.59 107.98
N GLU A 1418 -36.67 -4.52 107.87
CA GLU A 1418 -37.04 -3.18 108.28
C GLU A 1418 -38.16 -2.62 107.42
N SER A 1419 -38.08 -2.73 106.09
CA SER A 1419 -39.17 -2.30 105.19
C SER A 1419 -40.46 -3.11 105.41
N PHE A 1420 -40.34 -4.41 105.71
CA PHE A 1420 -41.48 -5.23 106.14
C PHE A 1420 -42.08 -4.70 107.45
N ALA A 1421 -41.25 -4.38 108.45
CA ALA A 1421 -41.68 -3.87 109.74
C ALA A 1421 -42.27 -2.44 109.67
N SER A 1422 -41.73 -1.57 108.80
CA SER A 1422 -42.14 -0.16 108.66
C SER A 1422 -43.37 0.05 107.79
N SER A 1423 -43.84 -0.98 107.07
CA SER A 1423 -45.06 -0.87 106.27
C SER A 1423 -46.26 -0.44 107.14
N LYS A 1424 -47.15 0.40 106.64
CA LYS A 1424 -48.22 1.00 107.48
C LYS A 1424 -49.25 -0.07 107.91
N PRO A 1425 -49.95 0.07 109.06
CA PRO A 1425 -50.99 -0.86 109.49
C PRO A 1425 -52.10 -1.10 108.45
N ALA A 1426 -52.41 -0.10 107.62
CA ALA A 1426 -53.36 -0.26 106.50
C ALA A 1426 -52.90 -1.26 105.42
N GLU A 1427 -51.61 -1.58 105.37
CA GLU A 1427 -51.01 -2.57 104.47
C GLU A 1427 -50.80 -3.94 105.14
N VAL A 1428 -51.35 -4.18 106.33
CA VAL A 1428 -51.32 -5.51 106.98
C VAL A 1428 -51.90 -6.60 106.06
N LEU A 1429 -52.87 -6.27 105.20
CA LEU A 1429 -53.37 -7.17 104.15
C LEU A 1429 -52.31 -7.55 103.11
N LYS A 1430 -51.33 -6.68 102.82
CA LYS A 1430 -50.18 -7.01 101.95
C LYS A 1430 -49.15 -7.88 102.69
N ARG A 1431 -48.92 -7.66 104.00
CA ARG A 1431 -48.09 -8.55 104.83
C ARG A 1431 -48.70 -9.95 105.00
N LYS A 1432 -50.03 -10.04 105.07
CA LYS A 1432 -50.81 -11.28 105.23
C LYS A 1432 -50.85 -12.15 103.96
N LYS A 1433 -50.52 -11.62 102.77
CA LYS A 1433 -50.39 -12.45 101.56
C LYS A 1433 -49.07 -13.22 101.64
N VAL A 1434 -49.14 -14.54 101.46
CA VAL A 1434 -48.01 -15.51 101.50
C VAL A 1434 -46.84 -15.13 100.58
N SER A 1435 -47.01 -14.15 99.69
CA SER A 1435 -46.01 -13.60 98.78
C SER A 1435 -45.20 -12.39 99.32
N GLY A 1436 -45.42 -11.95 100.56
CA GLY A 1436 -44.66 -10.86 101.19
C GLY A 1436 -43.33 -11.33 101.77
N VAL A 1437 -42.24 -11.18 101.01
CA VAL A 1437 -40.83 -11.32 101.44
C VAL A 1437 -40.55 -12.63 102.21
N TRP A 1438 -40.54 -13.76 101.52
CA TRP A 1438 -40.05 -15.00 102.09
C TRP A 1438 -38.58 -15.19 101.74
N PHE A 1439 -37.69 -14.87 102.67
CA PHE A 1439 -36.31 -15.33 102.58
C PHE A 1439 -36.28 -16.79 103.05
N PRO A 1440 -35.62 -17.70 102.31
CA PRO A 1440 -35.51 -19.09 102.75
C PRO A 1440 -34.80 -19.16 104.10
N TYR A 1441 -35.48 -19.70 105.12
CA TYR A 1441 -34.93 -19.85 106.47
C TYR A 1441 -33.58 -20.57 106.46
N THR A 1442 -33.43 -21.57 105.59
CA THR A 1442 -32.19 -22.32 105.39
C THR A 1442 -31.01 -21.44 105.00
N THR A 1443 -31.24 -20.38 104.23
CA THR A 1443 -30.19 -19.46 103.80
C THR A 1443 -29.85 -18.42 104.85
N VAL A 1444 -30.82 -18.05 105.69
CA VAL A 1444 -30.59 -17.22 106.88
C VAL A 1444 -29.79 -18.02 107.92
N GLU A 1445 -30.13 -19.28 108.16
CA GLU A 1445 -29.36 -20.19 109.03
C GLU A 1445 -27.94 -20.39 108.51
N ARG A 1446 -27.78 -20.54 107.20
CA ARG A 1446 -26.46 -20.66 106.58
C ARG A 1446 -25.64 -19.38 106.74
N LEU A 1447 -26.24 -18.21 106.57
CA LEU A 1447 -25.57 -16.93 106.84
C LEU A 1447 -25.17 -16.81 108.32
N TRP A 1448 -26.06 -17.20 109.24
CA TRP A 1448 -25.76 -17.24 110.67
C TRP A 1448 -24.55 -18.13 110.97
N TRP A 1449 -24.53 -19.33 110.39
CA TRP A 1449 -23.44 -20.28 110.54
C TRP A 1449 -22.13 -19.79 109.91
N GLU A 1450 -22.18 -19.17 108.73
CA GLU A 1450 -20.99 -18.66 108.06
C GLU A 1450 -20.41 -17.45 108.81
N LEU A 1451 -21.26 -16.55 109.35
CA LEU A 1451 -20.83 -15.48 110.27
C LEU A 1451 -20.15 -16.04 111.52
N GLU A 1452 -20.66 -17.14 112.08
CA GLU A 1452 -20.06 -17.80 113.23
C GLU A 1452 -18.73 -18.48 112.88
N LYS A 1453 -18.65 -19.10 111.71
CA LYS A 1453 -17.41 -19.70 111.19
C LYS A 1453 -16.34 -18.66 110.88
N THR A 1454 -16.70 -17.50 110.30
CA THR A 1454 -15.74 -16.40 110.07
C THR A 1454 -15.25 -15.81 111.39
N MET A 1455 -16.12 -15.65 112.39
CA MET A 1455 -15.73 -15.27 113.74
C MET A 1455 -14.74 -16.28 114.35
N ASN A 1456 -15.00 -17.58 114.25
CA ASN A 1456 -14.12 -18.64 114.75
C ASN A 1456 -12.76 -18.68 114.03
N SER A 1457 -12.72 -18.26 112.76
CA SER A 1457 -11.47 -18.16 111.98
C SER A 1457 -10.61 -16.94 112.31
N GLY A 1458 -11.10 -16.02 113.16
CA GLY A 1458 -10.38 -14.81 113.58
C GLY A 1458 -10.36 -13.67 112.56
N ARG A 1459 -11.02 -13.80 111.39
CA ARG A 1459 -11.13 -12.72 110.40
C ARG A 1459 -12.36 -11.84 110.69
N MET A 1460 -12.14 -10.53 110.78
CA MET A 1460 -13.17 -9.50 110.95
C MET A 1460 -14.17 -9.78 112.09
N VAL A 1461 -13.67 -10.28 113.23
CA VAL A 1461 -14.48 -10.73 114.37
C VAL A 1461 -15.45 -9.64 114.84
N GLU A 1462 -15.01 -8.40 114.94
CA GLU A 1462 -15.83 -7.29 115.46
C GLU A 1462 -16.97 -6.90 114.51
N GLN A 1463 -16.72 -6.86 113.20
CA GLN A 1463 -17.78 -6.62 112.22
C GLN A 1463 -18.77 -7.79 112.16
N CYS A 1464 -18.29 -9.03 112.14
CA CYS A 1464 -19.17 -10.20 112.13
C CYS A 1464 -20.02 -10.29 113.40
N HIS A 1465 -19.44 -9.96 114.57
CA HIS A 1465 -20.19 -9.88 115.83
C HIS A 1465 -21.30 -8.83 115.74
N LYS A 1466 -20.98 -7.62 115.26
CA LYS A 1466 -21.97 -6.55 115.07
C LYS A 1466 -23.09 -6.96 114.12
N LEU A 1467 -22.75 -7.58 112.99
CA LEU A 1467 -23.73 -8.08 112.02
C LEU A 1467 -24.61 -9.18 112.61
N LYS A 1468 -24.02 -10.13 113.36
CA LYS A 1468 -24.76 -11.20 114.04
C LYS A 1468 -25.73 -10.66 115.08
N GLU A 1469 -25.32 -9.66 115.88
CA GLU A 1469 -26.21 -8.98 116.82
C GLU A 1469 -27.36 -8.24 116.12
N GLN A 1470 -27.05 -7.48 115.06
CA GLN A 1470 -28.07 -6.76 114.28
C GLN A 1470 -29.09 -7.73 113.68
N LEU A 1471 -28.60 -8.82 113.08
CA LEU A 1471 -29.45 -9.85 112.49
C LEU A 1471 -30.28 -10.59 113.54
N HIS A 1472 -29.70 -10.90 114.70
CA HIS A 1472 -30.43 -11.50 115.82
C HIS A 1472 -31.56 -10.60 116.30
N HIS A 1473 -31.27 -9.31 116.47
CA HIS A 1473 -32.23 -8.31 116.90
C HIS A 1473 -33.36 -8.16 115.88
N ALA A 1474 -33.02 -8.05 114.59
CA ALA A 1474 -33.99 -7.96 113.51
C ALA A 1474 -34.87 -9.22 113.40
N LEU A 1475 -34.29 -10.42 113.48
CA LEU A 1475 -35.04 -11.70 113.46
C LEU A 1475 -35.99 -11.83 114.63
N LEU A 1476 -35.57 -11.48 115.85
CA LEU A 1476 -36.47 -11.48 116.99
C LEU A 1476 -37.63 -10.49 116.81
N ASN A 1477 -37.35 -9.28 116.28
CA ASN A 1477 -38.38 -8.28 116.01
C ASN A 1477 -39.35 -8.76 114.90
N HIS A 1478 -38.83 -9.36 113.84
CA HIS A 1478 -39.63 -9.92 112.76
C HIS A 1478 -40.48 -11.10 113.20
N LEU A 1479 -39.94 -12.04 114.00
CA LEU A 1479 -40.71 -13.16 114.56
C LEU A 1479 -41.79 -12.70 115.54
N LYS A 1480 -41.51 -11.66 116.35
CA LYS A 1480 -42.53 -11.01 117.18
C LYS A 1480 -43.62 -10.39 116.32
N LEU A 1481 -43.26 -9.70 115.25
CA LEU A 1481 -44.20 -9.09 114.31
C LEU A 1481 -45.05 -10.15 113.60
N LEU A 1482 -44.45 -11.23 113.09
CA LEU A 1482 -45.16 -12.36 112.49
C LEU A 1482 -46.12 -13.04 113.47
N LYS A 1483 -45.74 -13.15 114.75
CA LYS A 1483 -46.61 -13.68 115.80
C LYS A 1483 -47.82 -12.76 116.05
N VAL A 1484 -47.61 -11.44 116.05
CA VAL A 1484 -48.70 -10.45 116.16
C VAL A 1484 -49.61 -10.55 114.93
N ASP A 1485 -49.04 -10.53 113.72
CA ASP A 1485 -49.79 -10.63 112.46
C ASP A 1485 -50.54 -11.97 112.33
N SER A 1486 -49.97 -13.07 112.84
CA SER A 1486 -50.59 -14.40 112.88
C SER A 1486 -51.74 -14.47 113.90
N ASN A 1487 -51.57 -13.91 115.10
CA ASN A 1487 -52.65 -13.79 116.08
C ASN A 1487 -53.78 -12.90 115.53
N ASP A 1488 -53.43 -11.81 114.86
CA ASP A 1488 -54.37 -10.92 114.18
C ASP A 1488 -55.04 -11.59 112.97
N ALA A 1489 -54.38 -12.54 112.31
CA ALA A 1489 -54.96 -13.34 111.24
C ALA A 1489 -55.97 -14.35 111.79
N VAL A 1490 -55.61 -15.08 112.85
CA VAL A 1490 -56.51 -16.04 113.53
C VAL A 1490 -57.73 -15.31 114.09
N SER A 1491 -57.55 -14.17 114.75
CA SER A 1491 -58.68 -13.38 115.27
C SER A 1491 -59.59 -12.86 114.15
N SER A 1492 -59.01 -12.41 113.01
CA SER A 1492 -59.78 -11.99 111.83
C SER A 1492 -60.41 -13.13 111.02
N ALA A 1493 -60.03 -14.39 111.26
CA ALA A 1493 -60.64 -15.57 110.62
C ALA A 1493 -61.70 -16.25 111.51
N THR A 1494 -61.61 -16.06 112.83
CA THR A 1494 -62.62 -16.52 113.80
C THR A 1494 -63.76 -15.54 114.03
N GLY A 1495 -63.55 -14.26 113.68
CA GLY A 1495 -64.61 -13.25 113.58
C GLY A 1495 -65.14 -13.14 112.17
#